data_AF-A0A2H9RDX9-F1
#
_entry.id   AF-A0A2H9RDX9-F1
#
_cell.length_a   1.000
_cell.length_b   1.000
_cell.length_c   1.000
_cell.angle_alpha   90.00
_cell.angle_beta   90.00
_cell.angle_gamma   90.00
#
_symmetry.space_group_name_H-M   'P 1'
#
loop_
_entity.id
_entity.type
_entity.pdbx_description
1 polymer ?
#
loop_
_entity_poly.entity_id
_entity_poly.type
_entity_poly.pdbx_seq_one_letter_code
_entity_poly.pdbx_strand_id
1 'polypeptide(L)'
;MAGLCGQAPEPETSVIFRYPSMQSASYAFIACNKPGAVRPRLMSTWTLAGFAVLVIILLIMIYPKPAVLRQASQARLGDPLAANYLANLLKTDPANLALRLLLARHKLHLHETDGFVELLEPVMRNGNPDQRAEAMLTQYQLLIEQSSGERLSAEQTESLRQQRIHALETLHKQPLPLQSLMYLAKEAEHLQQPSISAALYRKISRLSGTMPAQQLADSAAAARAENNLELAAHLYFIARHRAQSLTSQRTWFLAGVRALIAGGRHTEAMQAIDLHLGTLADDPETLYFLIQIARAANDQARAVEYAKRMLRLSWGHSLATWIAGLDLSLIGIASANADDVIAPSSPDTIQSYNKKKYELAYQVFVENGKLNEAFRVAEAAVKQAPDEAIWHQRLAQIAEWTAQPMIALREWRWLLAHDENKNSLQKVLGLAKSLNDFDVALDAWKKRAARESLNAAQWRHLADLFELTGRPREGVRFFEARYAAEREPLYLEIAAQLAERIGDDEHAMAVYARLLDRHGNQADWQLKLANLHLRKGHYRAAYDLLQAHRHEARDEDAAYWKVLSDLSWALQQDAGAEQNLRHLQATGQLAQEDFSRLIFLLGDTRQTEKAELAELAYQRFGDWEMLLLALELRTATRDVLAQKRLIERAVLHHQTELSGSALFYRLRAQYFQTMGRVEAARMDLGHAITLAPDDADTLNTALWFWIDARDLPALRAMTARLAARGVQDNPAYWQALGVAYQVLDQPRRAVAYYRRQFKQGKRDVLWLSNFADALDQARQPANALRIRQHVWRLLRAGLADMPVESPYSSDMLLAARLALMQHPDDSGLALVRSVVQQERQMQHEHFVRHKVNGMSLAWATTLGGDEAENAVDELVLGWALSTEQSANAKAWLWRRYGQRMAGPQWAVVPAAMAENDSPVLAERLAHEPGDMSMLMRHDVARAIGQERHAQTTVFSGLVDDPDNDEAHQRLVEDALAVASHIDLELKKTELGNLHGIARGVKVALALSTRLKVGAEFRQTHQASDVPLNFGNTPPIETVMGFRLENHGELGNSEILLQRRRESARTTTVQAHHAIDILPRLNLRLGAEVNADAPESAELLVFGMRDQIEAGLLYRFSLREYVQLDTAGGRYYLQSGELLGSGQTVSWELGHMFRTQNPDLKMRLNGVHARFSSDANAAFALPEDVNIYSLCLGTGELPRPVYSRAWRLAADACATRNDIGGSGYNLAFGLAGSVVGRDQLSLSILQGSGGSNLTNALIREFILNYRYFY
;
A
#
# COMPACT_ATOMS: atom_id res chain seq x y z
N MET A 1 58.37 -5.07 -51.94
CA MET A 1 59.78 -5.51 -51.82
C MET A 1 59.89 -6.23 -50.48
N ALA A 2 59.61 -7.53 -50.32
CA ALA A 2 60.25 -8.73 -50.90
C ALA A 2 61.78 -8.66 -50.76
N GLY A 3 62.51 -9.57 -50.10
CA GLY A 3 62.19 -10.80 -49.38
C GLY A 3 63.49 -11.59 -49.09
N LEU A 4 63.33 -12.72 -48.37
CA LEU A 4 64.12 -13.98 -48.42
C LEU A 4 65.48 -14.13 -47.69
N CYS A 5 65.56 -15.26 -46.96
CA CYS A 5 66.67 -16.22 -46.73
C CYS A 5 68.03 -15.71 -46.22
N GLY A 6 68.81 -16.35 -45.35
CA GLY A 6 68.86 -17.72 -44.83
C GLY A 6 70.35 -18.11 -44.63
N GLN A 7 70.67 -18.76 -43.49
CA GLN A 7 71.79 -19.71 -43.24
C GLN A 7 73.30 -19.32 -43.32
N ALA A 8 73.98 -19.58 -42.18
CA ALA A 8 75.22 -20.40 -41.99
C ALA A 8 76.59 -19.86 -42.47
N PRO A 9 77.75 -20.44 -42.04
CA PRO A 9 78.14 -21.08 -40.75
C PRO A 9 79.58 -20.71 -40.26
N GLU A 10 79.96 -21.22 -39.08
CA GLU A 10 81.33 -21.30 -38.49
C GLU A 10 82.28 -22.23 -39.31
N PRO A 11 83.60 -22.29 -39.04
CA PRO A 11 84.15 -23.27 -38.07
C PRO A 11 85.51 -22.84 -37.43
N GLU A 12 86.27 -23.57 -36.61
CA GLU A 12 86.14 -24.62 -35.58
C GLU A 12 87.57 -25.24 -35.45
N THR A 13 87.82 -26.01 -34.38
CA THR A 13 88.85 -27.08 -34.21
C THR A 13 90.28 -26.67 -33.77
N SER A 14 91.00 -27.39 -32.91
CA SER A 14 90.80 -28.69 -32.22
C SER A 14 91.95 -28.93 -31.19
N VAL A 15 91.77 -29.41 -29.94
CA VAL A 15 91.57 -30.79 -29.40
C VAL A 15 92.81 -31.29 -28.60
N ILE A 16 92.56 -32.00 -27.50
CA ILE A 16 93.18 -33.26 -26.97
C ILE A 16 93.50 -33.26 -25.46
N PHE A 17 93.24 -34.43 -24.86
CA PHE A 17 92.97 -34.86 -23.49
C PHE A 17 94.17 -35.36 -22.63
N ARG A 18 93.89 -35.53 -21.32
CA ARG A 18 94.44 -36.46 -20.27
C ARG A 18 95.43 -35.94 -19.19
N TYR A 19 95.09 -36.29 -17.94
CA TYR A 19 95.78 -36.15 -16.62
C TYR A 19 96.99 -37.09 -16.45
N PRO A 20 98.02 -36.82 -15.58
CA PRO A 20 97.93 -37.08 -14.12
C PRO A 20 98.84 -36.28 -13.12
N SER A 21 98.44 -36.34 -11.84
CA SER A 21 99.16 -36.37 -10.53
C SER A 21 100.51 -35.68 -10.21
N MET A 22 100.49 -35.03 -9.02
CA MET A 22 101.46 -35.03 -7.89
C MET A 22 102.79 -34.24 -7.90
N GLN A 23 102.94 -33.52 -6.76
CA GLN A 23 104.14 -33.31 -5.92
C GLN A 23 105.10 -32.12 -6.19
N SER A 24 105.14 -31.26 -5.16
CA SER A 24 106.30 -30.65 -4.49
C SER A 24 107.55 -30.29 -5.31
N ALA A 25 107.94 -29.01 -5.29
CA ALA A 25 109.20 -28.60 -4.67
C ALA A 25 109.33 -27.07 -4.70
N SER A 26 109.54 -26.52 -3.51
CA SER A 26 110.31 -25.31 -3.27
C SER A 26 111.59 -25.28 -4.10
N TYR A 27 111.79 -24.20 -4.86
CA TYR A 27 113.12 -23.72 -5.24
C TYR A 27 113.20 -22.22 -5.01
N ALA A 28 113.93 -21.88 -3.96
CA ALA A 28 114.53 -20.58 -3.77
C ALA A 28 115.54 -20.34 -4.91
N PHE A 29 115.40 -19.22 -5.61
CA PHE A 29 116.45 -18.67 -6.45
C PHE A 29 117.19 -17.59 -5.64
N ILE A 30 118.35 -17.99 -5.13
CA ILE A 30 119.45 -17.11 -4.76
C ILE A 30 120.41 -17.09 -5.96
N ALA A 31 120.79 -15.90 -6.42
CA ALA A 31 122.06 -15.63 -7.10
C ALA A 31 122.50 -14.24 -6.60
N CYS A 32 123.49 -14.09 -5.71
CA CYS A 32 124.95 -14.29 -5.88
C CYS A 32 125.50 -13.66 -7.17
N ASN A 33 126.64 -12.98 -7.21
CA ASN A 33 127.52 -12.33 -6.24
C ASN A 33 128.59 -11.66 -7.14
N LYS A 34 129.00 -10.41 -6.93
CA LYS A 34 130.41 -10.00 -7.14
C LYS A 34 130.72 -8.64 -6.50
N PRO A 35 131.88 -8.50 -5.85
CA PRO A 35 132.21 -7.37 -4.98
C PRO A 35 132.92 -6.24 -5.74
N GLY A 36 132.57 -5.00 -5.43
CA GLY A 36 133.34 -3.81 -5.81
C GLY A 36 132.52 -2.70 -6.47
N ALA A 37 132.34 -1.59 -5.73
CA ALA A 37 131.88 -0.25 -6.14
C ALA A 37 130.36 0.02 -6.26
N VAL A 38 129.81 0.78 -5.30
CA VAL A 38 128.47 1.43 -5.37
C VAL A 38 128.60 2.82 -4.72
N ARG A 39 128.64 3.94 -5.46
CA ARG A 39 127.62 4.70 -6.23
C ARG A 39 126.52 5.35 -5.37
N PRO A 40 126.25 6.67 -5.56
CA PRO A 40 125.72 7.55 -4.52
C PRO A 40 124.19 7.46 -4.36
N ARG A 41 123.70 7.47 -3.12
CA ARG A 41 122.27 7.55 -2.80
C ARG A 41 121.73 8.95 -3.11
N LEU A 42 120.80 9.02 -4.06
CA LEU A 42 120.14 10.23 -4.56
C LEU A 42 119.06 10.81 -3.61
N MET A 43 118.57 10.06 -2.61
CA MET A 43 117.53 10.54 -1.67
C MET A 43 117.65 9.88 -0.29
N SER A 44 117.25 10.62 0.76
CA SER A 44 117.40 10.23 2.17
C SER A 44 116.26 9.31 2.65
N THR A 45 116.50 8.57 3.73
CA THR A 45 115.50 7.69 4.35
C THR A 45 114.22 8.41 4.79
N TRP A 46 114.30 9.72 5.05
CA TRP A 46 113.15 10.56 5.38
C TRP A 46 112.26 10.88 4.17
N THR A 47 112.85 11.03 2.98
CA THR A 47 112.07 11.20 1.74
C THR A 47 111.31 9.92 1.34
N LEU A 48 111.84 8.74 1.65
CA LEU A 48 111.14 7.48 1.45
C LEU A 48 109.97 7.30 2.45
N ALA A 49 110.19 7.66 3.72
CA ALA A 49 109.13 7.64 4.73
C ALA A 49 108.00 8.63 4.40
N GLY A 50 108.34 9.82 3.89
CA GLY A 50 107.36 10.79 3.39
C GLY A 50 106.56 10.26 2.21
N PHE A 51 107.19 9.55 1.27
CA PHE A 51 106.49 8.91 0.15
C PHE A 51 105.58 7.76 0.60
N ALA A 52 106.03 6.94 1.56
CA ALA A 52 105.21 5.87 2.14
C ALA A 52 103.96 6.42 2.87
N VAL A 53 104.12 7.50 3.64
CA VAL A 53 103.00 8.20 4.29
C VAL A 53 102.06 8.81 3.24
N LEU A 54 102.60 9.38 2.17
CA LEU A 54 101.79 9.95 1.08
C LEU A 54 101.00 8.87 0.32
N VAL A 55 101.58 7.68 0.11
CA VAL A 55 100.88 6.52 -0.48
C VAL A 55 99.80 5.96 0.46
N ILE A 56 100.04 5.93 1.78
CA ILE A 56 99.03 5.52 2.77
C ILE A 56 97.88 6.53 2.83
N ILE A 57 98.18 7.84 2.81
CA ILE A 57 97.18 8.91 2.75
C ILE A 57 96.39 8.83 1.43
N LEU A 58 97.05 8.52 0.31
CA LEU A 58 96.40 8.34 -0.99
C LEU A 58 95.47 7.11 -1.00
N LEU A 59 95.87 5.99 -0.38
CA LEU A 59 95.03 4.80 -0.22
C LEU A 59 93.81 5.06 0.68
N ILE A 60 93.98 5.85 1.74
CA ILE A 60 92.88 6.29 2.62
C ILE A 60 91.94 7.28 1.89
N MET A 61 92.46 8.12 0.97
CA MET A 61 91.64 9.02 0.14
C MET A 61 90.93 8.32 -1.03
N ILE A 62 91.52 7.28 -1.62
CA ILE A 62 90.94 6.56 -2.78
C ILE A 62 89.89 5.54 -2.33
N TYR A 63 90.01 4.96 -1.13
CA TYR A 63 89.02 4.04 -0.56
C TYR A 63 88.38 4.58 0.72
N PRO A 64 87.59 5.67 0.66
CA PRO A 64 86.81 6.10 1.80
C PRO A 64 85.76 5.02 2.11
N LYS A 65 85.74 4.50 3.35
CA LYS A 65 84.71 3.57 3.89
C LYS A 65 83.28 3.74 3.33
N PRO A 66 82.73 4.96 3.10
CA PRO A 66 81.39 5.13 2.52
C PRO A 66 81.21 4.70 1.05
N ALA A 67 82.27 4.67 0.21
CA ALA A 67 82.16 4.31 -1.20
C ALA A 67 81.98 2.79 -1.41
N VAL A 68 82.61 1.98 -0.56
CA VAL A 68 82.53 0.50 -0.61
C VAL A 68 81.18 0.00 -0.08
N LEU A 69 80.62 0.67 0.93
CA LEU A 69 79.25 0.46 1.42
C LEU A 69 78.20 0.70 0.32
N ARG A 70 78.39 1.73 -0.53
CA ARG A 70 77.51 1.98 -1.68
C ARG A 70 77.56 0.87 -2.72
N GLN A 71 78.76 0.35 -3.02
CA GLN A 71 78.92 -0.71 -4.02
C GLN A 71 78.35 -2.06 -3.52
N ALA A 72 78.49 -2.37 -2.24
CA ALA A 72 77.84 -3.53 -1.62
C ALA A 72 76.31 -3.38 -1.53
N SER A 73 75.79 -2.16 -1.31
CA SER A 73 74.34 -1.89 -1.34
C SER A 73 73.71 -1.93 -2.74
N GLN A 74 74.53 -1.88 -3.80
CA GLN A 74 74.12 -1.98 -5.20
C GLN A 74 74.29 -3.40 -5.78
N ALA A 75 74.92 -4.32 -5.04
CA ALA A 75 75.03 -5.72 -5.43
C ALA A 75 73.64 -6.39 -5.39
N ARG A 76 73.39 -7.35 -6.29
CA ARG A 76 72.13 -8.08 -6.31
C ARG A 76 71.98 -8.85 -5.00
N LEU A 77 70.87 -8.63 -4.29
CA LEU A 77 70.51 -9.40 -3.10
C LEU A 77 70.57 -10.90 -3.44
N GLY A 78 71.25 -11.69 -2.60
CA GLY A 78 71.47 -13.12 -2.85
C GLY A 78 72.83 -13.51 -3.43
N ASP A 79 73.80 -12.59 -3.56
CA ASP A 79 75.19 -12.94 -3.92
C ASP A 79 75.98 -13.48 -2.70
N PRO A 80 76.46 -14.75 -2.72
CA PRO A 80 77.21 -15.35 -1.61
C PRO A 80 78.54 -14.65 -1.31
N LEU A 81 79.18 -14.06 -2.33
CA LEU A 81 80.47 -13.40 -2.17
C LEU A 81 80.30 -12.07 -1.43
N ALA A 82 79.26 -11.32 -1.79
CA ALA A 82 78.88 -10.08 -1.12
C ALA A 82 78.46 -10.34 0.35
N ALA A 83 77.71 -11.42 0.62
CA ALA A 83 77.32 -11.80 1.98
C ALA A 83 78.52 -12.14 2.88
N ASN A 84 79.47 -12.94 2.38
CA ASN A 84 80.70 -13.27 3.11
C ASN A 84 81.59 -12.04 3.37
N TYR A 85 81.66 -11.13 2.40
CA TYR A 85 82.40 -9.88 2.55
C TYR A 85 81.75 -8.97 3.60
N LEU A 86 80.42 -8.81 3.56
CA LEU A 86 79.65 -8.06 4.57
C LEU A 86 79.79 -8.68 5.98
N ALA A 87 79.82 -10.00 6.09
CA ALA A 87 80.05 -10.70 7.36
C ALA A 87 81.45 -10.43 7.94
N ASN A 88 82.48 -10.41 7.09
CA ASN A 88 83.84 -10.05 7.52
C ASN A 88 83.97 -8.57 7.87
N LEU A 89 83.31 -7.68 7.13
CA LEU A 89 83.28 -6.26 7.42
C LEU A 89 82.60 -5.98 8.77
N LEU A 90 81.52 -6.72 9.09
CA LEU A 90 80.82 -6.61 10.36
C LEU A 90 81.67 -7.06 11.57
N LYS A 91 82.62 -8.00 11.40
CA LYS A 91 83.59 -8.36 12.47
C LYS A 91 84.50 -7.19 12.82
N THR A 92 84.81 -6.33 11.85
CA THR A 92 85.67 -5.15 12.05
C THR A 92 84.92 -3.92 12.55
N ASP A 93 83.60 -3.84 12.33
CA ASP A 93 82.74 -2.77 12.83
C ASP A 93 81.41 -3.34 13.37
N PRO A 94 81.43 -3.97 14.56
CA PRO A 94 80.27 -4.69 15.09
C PRO A 94 79.08 -3.79 15.40
N ALA A 95 79.28 -2.48 15.56
CA ALA A 95 78.22 -1.53 15.91
C ALA A 95 77.42 -1.02 14.69
N ASN A 96 77.85 -1.34 13.46
CA ASN A 96 77.25 -0.79 12.25
C ASN A 96 75.90 -1.43 11.90
N LEU A 97 74.81 -0.74 12.26
CA LEU A 97 73.45 -1.22 12.08
C LEU A 97 73.05 -1.40 10.60
N ALA A 98 73.56 -0.57 9.69
CA ALA A 98 73.24 -0.67 8.26
C ALA A 98 73.87 -1.91 7.61
N LEU A 99 75.10 -2.27 8.01
CA LEU A 99 75.76 -3.50 7.56
C LEU A 99 75.03 -4.75 8.06
N ARG A 100 74.57 -4.73 9.32
CA ARG A 100 73.78 -5.82 9.91
C ARG A 100 72.49 -6.06 9.14
N LEU A 101 71.74 -4.99 8.83
CA LEU A 101 70.50 -5.07 8.07
C LEU A 101 70.72 -5.54 6.63
N LEU A 102 71.72 -5.01 5.94
CA LEU A 102 72.05 -5.41 4.56
C LEU A 102 72.49 -6.87 4.49
N LEU A 103 73.35 -7.32 5.41
CA LEU A 103 73.78 -8.71 5.52
C LEU A 103 72.59 -9.65 5.77
N ALA A 104 71.65 -9.27 6.65
CA ALA A 104 70.45 -10.05 6.91
C ALA A 104 69.58 -10.23 5.64
N ARG A 105 69.43 -9.19 4.81
CA ARG A 105 68.69 -9.30 3.54
C ARG A 105 69.38 -10.19 2.51
N HIS A 106 70.70 -10.15 2.42
CA HIS A 106 71.46 -11.09 1.58
C HIS A 106 71.30 -12.52 2.07
N LYS A 107 71.38 -12.75 3.38
CA LYS A 107 71.16 -14.07 4.00
C LYS A 107 69.76 -14.62 3.75
N LEU A 108 68.74 -13.77 3.84
CA LEU A 108 67.36 -14.14 3.52
C LEU A 108 67.23 -14.64 2.08
N HIS A 109 67.79 -13.91 1.11
CA HIS A 109 67.79 -14.32 -0.29
C HIS A 109 68.65 -15.56 -0.59
N LEU A 110 69.63 -15.88 0.27
CA LEU A 110 70.47 -17.07 0.19
C LEU A 110 69.88 -18.28 0.93
N HIS A 111 68.71 -18.13 1.56
CA HIS A 111 68.10 -19.14 2.44
C HIS A 111 68.99 -19.53 3.65
N GLU A 112 69.90 -18.63 4.08
CA GLU A 112 70.79 -18.83 5.23
C GLU A 112 70.16 -18.25 6.51
N THR A 113 69.69 -19.12 7.41
CA THR A 113 68.94 -18.69 8.61
C THR A 113 69.76 -18.64 9.90
N ASP A 114 71.00 -19.13 9.87
CA ASP A 114 71.90 -19.18 11.04
C ASP A 114 72.31 -17.78 11.52
N GLY A 115 72.07 -17.49 12.80
CA GLY A 115 72.39 -16.21 13.44
C GLY A 115 71.55 -15.02 12.94
N PHE A 116 70.45 -15.26 12.21
CA PHE A 116 69.67 -14.21 11.56
C PHE A 116 69.02 -13.23 12.56
N VAL A 117 68.49 -13.74 13.66
CA VAL A 117 67.88 -12.92 14.72
C VAL A 117 68.94 -12.07 15.43
N GLU A 118 70.12 -12.64 15.71
CA GLU A 118 71.25 -11.92 16.35
C GLU A 118 71.80 -10.79 15.48
N LEU A 119 71.69 -10.92 14.15
CA LEU A 119 72.04 -9.86 13.21
C LEU A 119 71.07 -8.68 13.29
N LEU A 120 69.77 -8.96 13.34
CA LEU A 120 68.72 -7.93 13.30
C LEU A 120 68.40 -7.31 14.67
N GLU A 121 68.64 -8.01 15.77
CA GLU A 121 68.27 -7.54 17.13
C GLU A 121 68.88 -6.17 17.49
N PRO A 122 70.17 -5.87 17.22
CA PRO A 122 70.72 -4.54 17.49
C PRO A 122 70.14 -3.46 16.59
N VAL A 123 69.74 -3.81 15.36
CA VAL A 123 69.07 -2.88 14.43
C VAL A 123 67.66 -2.54 14.95
N MET A 124 66.95 -3.53 15.50
CA MET A 124 65.63 -3.33 16.10
C MET A 124 65.66 -2.48 17.37
N ARG A 125 66.72 -2.60 18.20
CA ARG A 125 66.86 -1.83 19.44
C ARG A 125 67.36 -0.40 19.21
N ASN A 126 68.37 -0.23 18.36
CA ASN A 126 69.14 1.02 18.27
C ASN A 126 69.04 1.74 16.92
N GLY A 127 68.32 1.17 15.93
CA GLY A 127 68.17 1.76 14.61
C GLY A 127 67.23 2.97 14.56
N ASN A 128 67.36 3.80 13.53
CA ASN A 128 66.37 4.83 13.26
C ASN A 128 64.99 4.19 12.90
N PRO A 129 63.88 4.94 12.90
CA PRO A 129 62.56 4.37 12.63
C PRO A 129 62.48 3.56 11.32
N ASP A 130 63.12 4.03 10.24
CA ASP A 130 63.11 3.37 8.94
C ASP A 130 63.93 2.06 8.94
N GLN A 131 65.11 2.06 9.53
CA GLN A 131 65.96 0.88 9.70
C GLN A 131 65.30 -0.16 10.61
N ARG A 132 64.60 0.29 11.66
CA ARG A 132 63.81 -0.60 12.53
C ARG A 132 62.65 -1.23 11.76
N ALA A 133 61.92 -0.43 10.99
CA ALA A 133 60.81 -0.92 10.16
C ALA A 133 61.29 -1.91 9.09
N GLU A 134 62.41 -1.63 8.43
CA GLU A 134 63.01 -2.50 7.42
C GLU A 134 63.61 -3.78 8.02
N ALA A 135 64.21 -3.71 9.22
CA ALA A 135 64.64 -4.88 9.98
C ALA A 135 63.47 -5.78 10.37
N MET A 136 62.37 -5.19 10.86
CA MET A 136 61.13 -5.93 11.16
C MET A 136 60.55 -6.58 9.90
N LEU A 137 60.56 -5.89 8.75
CA LEU A 137 60.04 -6.43 7.49
C LEU A 137 60.90 -7.61 7.01
N THR A 138 62.22 -7.47 7.12
CA THR A 138 63.18 -8.53 6.77
C THR A 138 63.01 -9.75 7.67
N GLN A 139 62.78 -9.56 8.98
CA GLN A 139 62.44 -10.64 9.90
C GLN A 139 61.09 -11.30 9.55
N TYR A 140 60.08 -10.51 9.16
CA TYR A 140 58.79 -11.03 8.75
C TYR A 140 58.87 -11.88 7.49
N GLN A 141 59.68 -11.48 6.51
CA GLN A 141 59.94 -12.26 5.31
C GLN A 141 60.61 -13.61 5.63
N LEU A 142 61.52 -13.65 6.61
CA LEU A 142 62.07 -14.91 7.11
C LEU A 142 60.97 -15.83 7.68
N LEU A 143 60.03 -15.28 8.46
CA LEU A 143 58.92 -16.08 9.01
C LEU A 143 58.03 -16.67 7.90
N ILE A 144 57.86 -15.96 6.79
CA ILE A 144 57.16 -16.48 5.60
C ILE A 144 57.93 -17.65 5.00
N GLU A 145 59.24 -17.49 4.78
CA GLU A 145 60.10 -18.52 4.22
C GLU A 145 60.10 -19.79 5.09
N GLN A 146 60.24 -19.63 6.41
CA GLN A 146 60.15 -20.72 7.38
C GLN A 146 58.78 -21.42 7.35
N SER A 147 57.70 -20.67 7.12
CA SER A 147 56.35 -21.24 6.99
C SER A 147 56.09 -21.98 5.66
N SER A 148 57.02 -21.89 4.70
CA SER A 148 56.93 -22.56 3.40
C SER A 148 57.77 -23.84 3.26
N GLY A 149 58.41 -24.31 4.35
CA GLY A 149 59.25 -25.52 4.34
C GLY A 149 58.45 -26.83 4.20
N GLU A 150 58.98 -27.79 3.43
CA GLU A 150 58.28 -29.01 2.99
C GLU A 150 57.88 -30.02 4.11
N ARG A 151 58.29 -29.82 5.38
CA ARG A 151 58.04 -30.79 6.49
C ARG A 151 57.74 -30.11 7.84
N LEU A 152 56.70 -29.27 7.89
CA LEU A 152 56.21 -28.69 9.15
C LEU A 152 55.10 -29.56 9.77
N SER A 153 55.13 -29.75 11.09
CA SER A 153 53.99 -30.35 11.81
C SER A 153 52.80 -29.37 11.88
N ALA A 154 51.59 -29.86 12.13
CA ALA A 154 50.41 -29.00 12.31
C ALA A 154 50.59 -27.98 13.45
N GLU A 155 51.25 -28.38 14.54
CA GLU A 155 51.55 -27.51 15.69
C GLU A 155 52.58 -26.43 15.35
N GLN A 156 53.61 -26.78 14.56
CA GLN A 156 54.61 -25.81 14.06
C GLN A 156 54.00 -24.83 13.06
N THR A 157 53.08 -25.31 12.22
CA THR A 157 52.40 -24.47 11.22
C THR A 157 51.52 -23.42 11.89
N GLU A 158 50.77 -23.79 12.92
CA GLU A 158 49.96 -22.84 13.68
C GLU A 158 50.82 -21.89 14.53
N SER A 159 51.89 -22.38 15.16
CA SER A 159 52.85 -21.51 15.89
C SER A 159 53.46 -20.44 14.98
N LEU A 160 53.92 -20.82 13.78
CA LEU A 160 54.47 -19.89 12.79
C LEU A 160 53.41 -18.93 12.26
N ARG A 161 52.17 -19.39 12.07
CA ARG A 161 51.04 -18.53 11.71
C ARG A 161 50.82 -17.44 12.76
N GLN A 162 50.80 -17.78 14.04
CA GLN A 162 50.62 -16.82 15.13
C GLN A 162 51.79 -15.82 15.22
N GLN A 163 53.02 -16.29 15.05
CA GLN A 163 54.20 -15.40 15.01
C GLN A 163 54.13 -14.41 13.84
N ARG A 164 53.68 -14.87 12.66
CA ARG A 164 53.46 -14.01 11.49
C ARG A 164 52.36 -12.97 11.77
N ILE A 165 51.25 -13.36 12.39
CA ILE A 165 50.19 -12.41 12.76
C ILE A 165 50.71 -11.33 13.71
N HIS A 166 51.44 -11.72 14.76
CA HIS A 166 52.01 -10.76 15.72
C HIS A 166 53.06 -9.83 15.09
N ALA A 167 53.92 -10.37 14.21
CA ALA A 167 54.88 -9.56 13.46
C ALA A 167 54.17 -8.58 12.51
N LEU A 168 53.06 -8.99 11.88
CA LEU A 168 52.25 -8.15 11.02
C LEU A 168 51.54 -7.02 11.82
N GLU A 169 51.07 -7.30 13.05
CA GLU A 169 50.51 -6.31 14.00
C GLU A 169 51.50 -5.20 14.38
N THR A 170 52.76 -5.56 14.54
CA THR A 170 53.81 -4.59 14.88
C THR A 170 54.26 -3.81 13.65
N LEU A 171 54.40 -4.49 12.51
CA LEU A 171 54.83 -3.89 11.25
C LEU A 171 53.86 -2.85 10.69
N HIS A 172 52.56 -3.13 10.74
CA HIS A 172 51.57 -2.21 10.16
C HIS A 172 51.54 -0.84 10.87
N LYS A 173 52.15 -0.71 12.06
CA LYS A 173 52.24 0.56 12.82
C LYS A 173 53.42 1.41 12.36
N GLN A 174 54.44 0.83 11.73
CA GLN A 174 55.64 1.53 11.28
C GLN A 174 55.41 2.38 10.02
N PRO A 175 56.27 3.40 9.76
CA PRO A 175 56.34 4.08 8.48
C PRO A 175 57.03 3.16 7.46
N LEU A 176 56.28 2.69 6.46
CA LEU A 176 56.80 1.79 5.42
C LEU A 176 56.55 2.39 4.03
N PRO A 177 57.43 2.12 3.05
CA PRO A 177 57.24 2.59 1.68
C PRO A 177 56.04 1.88 1.01
N LEU A 178 55.45 2.54 0.01
CA LEU A 178 54.19 2.10 -0.64
C LEU A 178 54.24 0.64 -1.12
N GLN A 179 55.35 0.22 -1.73
CA GLN A 179 55.53 -1.16 -2.22
C GLN A 179 55.50 -2.19 -1.08
N SER A 180 56.16 -1.88 0.06
CA SER A 180 56.13 -2.74 1.24
C SER A 180 54.75 -2.77 1.90
N LEU A 181 54.00 -1.67 1.88
CA LEU A 181 52.64 -1.64 2.37
C LEU A 181 51.69 -2.50 1.51
N MET A 182 51.83 -2.45 0.18
CA MET A 182 51.07 -3.29 -0.75
C MET A 182 51.39 -4.78 -0.54
N TYR A 183 52.67 -5.12 -0.36
CA TYR A 183 53.10 -6.47 -0.02
C TYR A 183 52.51 -6.96 1.30
N LEU A 184 52.59 -6.16 2.37
CA LEU A 184 52.03 -6.53 3.68
C LEU A 184 50.50 -6.60 3.68
N ALA A 185 49.80 -5.78 2.88
CA ALA A 185 48.35 -5.85 2.76
C ALA A 185 47.91 -7.21 2.18
N LYS A 186 48.62 -7.68 1.14
CA LYS A 186 48.44 -9.03 0.57
C LYS A 186 48.68 -10.13 1.61
N GLU A 187 49.75 -10.03 2.38
CA GLU A 187 50.07 -11.02 3.42
C GLU A 187 49.07 -11.01 4.59
N ALA A 188 48.56 -9.84 4.97
CA ALA A 188 47.50 -9.71 5.96
C ALA A 188 46.23 -10.46 5.55
N GLU A 189 45.86 -10.40 4.27
CA GLU A 189 44.73 -11.15 3.71
C GLU A 189 44.96 -12.65 3.69
N HIS A 190 46.14 -13.11 3.25
CA HIS A 190 46.49 -14.53 3.28
C HIS A 190 46.42 -15.13 4.69
N LEU A 191 46.75 -14.34 5.72
CA LEU A 191 46.66 -14.73 7.13
C LEU A 191 45.27 -14.53 7.76
N GLN A 192 44.28 -14.06 6.98
CA GLN A 192 42.92 -13.74 7.41
C GLN A 192 42.89 -12.69 8.55
N GLN A 193 43.69 -11.62 8.42
CA GLN A 193 43.77 -10.49 9.35
C GLN A 193 43.13 -9.22 8.74
N PRO A 194 41.79 -9.14 8.66
CA PRO A 194 41.08 -8.08 7.94
C PRO A 194 41.27 -6.69 8.56
N SER A 195 41.43 -6.59 9.88
CA SER A 195 41.65 -5.33 10.59
C SER A 195 42.99 -4.67 10.21
N ILE A 196 44.03 -5.49 10.06
CA ILE A 196 45.37 -5.06 9.69
C ILE A 196 45.43 -4.75 8.19
N SER A 197 44.80 -5.58 7.36
CA SER A 197 44.65 -5.32 5.92
C SER A 197 43.98 -3.96 5.67
N ALA A 198 42.85 -3.68 6.32
CA ALA A 198 42.16 -2.39 6.23
C ALA A 198 42.99 -1.20 6.74
N ALA A 199 43.83 -1.38 7.77
CA ALA A 199 44.75 -0.35 8.23
C ALA A 199 45.86 -0.05 7.21
N LEU A 200 46.37 -1.08 6.55
CA LEU A 200 47.38 -0.97 5.49
C LEU A 200 46.79 -0.30 4.23
N TYR A 201 45.58 -0.67 3.80
CA TYR A 201 44.89 0.00 2.69
C TYR A 201 44.67 1.49 2.92
N ARG A 202 44.29 1.90 4.14
CA ARG A 202 44.19 3.33 4.49
C ARG A 202 45.54 4.06 4.36
N LYS A 203 46.65 3.43 4.74
CA LYS A 203 47.99 4.01 4.56
C LYS A 203 48.38 4.08 3.07
N ILE A 204 48.08 3.05 2.30
CA ILE A 204 48.28 3.00 0.84
C ILE A 204 47.50 4.14 0.17
N SER A 205 46.23 4.36 0.53
CA SER A 205 45.41 5.44 0.00
C SER A 205 46.00 6.84 0.24
N ARG A 206 46.52 7.09 1.44
CA ARG A 206 47.18 8.37 1.77
C ARG A 206 48.47 8.58 0.98
N LEU A 207 49.32 7.55 0.89
CA LEU A 207 50.63 7.65 0.23
C LEU A 207 50.56 7.61 -1.29
N SER A 208 49.54 6.93 -1.85
CA SER A 208 49.23 6.97 -3.28
C SER A 208 48.65 8.31 -3.72
N GLY A 209 48.40 9.25 -2.78
CA GLY A 209 48.02 10.66 -2.96
C GLY A 209 48.59 11.38 -4.18
N THR A 210 49.87 11.11 -4.48
CA THR A 210 50.68 11.83 -5.47
C THR A 210 50.79 11.12 -6.83
N MET A 211 50.22 9.93 -6.98
CA MET A 211 50.33 9.16 -8.22
C MET A 211 49.26 9.56 -9.27
N PRO A 212 49.63 9.65 -10.57
CA PRO A 212 48.68 9.82 -11.66
C PRO A 212 47.67 8.67 -11.73
N ALA A 213 46.44 8.99 -12.14
CA ALA A 213 45.35 8.02 -12.18
C ALA A 213 45.62 6.82 -13.11
N GLN A 214 46.31 7.05 -14.23
CA GLN A 214 46.70 5.97 -15.15
C GLN A 214 47.69 5.00 -14.50
N GLN A 215 48.72 5.51 -13.81
CA GLN A 215 49.72 4.68 -13.13
C GLN A 215 49.09 3.85 -12.00
N LEU A 216 48.06 4.39 -11.33
CA LEU A 216 47.26 3.65 -10.35
C LEU A 216 46.44 2.53 -11.00
N ALA A 217 45.85 2.80 -12.17
CA ALA A 217 45.11 1.78 -12.93
C ALA A 217 46.04 0.66 -13.44
N ASP A 218 47.25 0.98 -13.88
CA ASP A 218 48.25 -0.01 -14.32
C ASP A 218 48.69 -0.87 -13.12
N SER A 219 48.89 -0.26 -11.95
CA SER A 219 49.20 -0.96 -10.70
C SER A 219 48.05 -1.86 -10.25
N ALA A 220 46.81 -1.42 -10.42
CA ALA A 220 45.61 -2.21 -10.15
C ALA A 220 45.49 -3.40 -11.12
N ALA A 221 45.84 -3.23 -12.38
CA ALA A 221 45.86 -4.30 -13.38
C ALA A 221 46.93 -5.36 -13.06
N ALA A 222 48.11 -4.94 -12.62
CA ALA A 222 49.17 -5.84 -12.16
C ALA A 222 48.72 -6.64 -10.92
N ALA A 223 48.14 -5.98 -9.92
CA ALA A 223 47.60 -6.65 -8.73
C ALA A 223 46.52 -7.68 -9.10
N ARG A 224 45.65 -7.35 -10.06
CA ARG A 224 44.64 -8.29 -10.58
C ARG A 224 45.26 -9.50 -11.28
N ALA A 225 46.33 -9.31 -12.07
CA ALA A 225 47.04 -10.41 -12.74
C ALA A 225 47.70 -11.38 -11.75
N GLU A 226 48.13 -10.88 -10.58
CA GLU A 226 48.63 -11.68 -9.46
C GLU A 226 47.53 -12.29 -8.57
N ASN A 227 46.26 -12.22 -9.02
CA ASN A 227 45.08 -12.68 -8.28
C ASN A 227 44.83 -11.94 -6.94
N ASN A 228 45.39 -10.74 -6.75
CA ASN A 228 45.08 -9.88 -5.62
C ASN A 228 43.97 -8.89 -6.00
N LEU A 229 42.74 -9.35 -5.83
CA LEU A 229 41.54 -8.71 -6.35
C LEU A 229 41.05 -7.55 -5.46
N GLU A 230 41.34 -7.58 -4.16
CA GLU A 230 41.01 -6.51 -3.21
C GLU A 230 41.90 -5.28 -3.41
N LEU A 231 43.22 -5.49 -3.48
CA LEU A 231 44.16 -4.41 -3.77
C LEU A 231 43.89 -3.80 -5.15
N ALA A 232 43.59 -4.64 -6.15
CA ALA A 232 43.22 -4.17 -7.47
C ALA A 232 41.97 -3.27 -7.42
N ALA A 233 40.91 -3.70 -6.74
CA ALA A 233 39.69 -2.92 -6.59
C ALA A 233 39.95 -1.55 -5.94
N HIS A 234 40.68 -1.54 -4.82
CA HIS A 234 40.99 -0.33 -4.09
C HIS A 234 41.75 0.69 -4.95
N LEU A 235 42.78 0.24 -5.68
CA LEU A 235 43.57 1.08 -6.57
C LEU A 235 42.74 1.62 -7.75
N TYR A 236 41.84 0.82 -8.32
CA TYR A 236 40.92 1.27 -9.37
C TYR A 236 39.95 2.36 -8.88
N PHE A 237 39.44 2.28 -7.64
CA PHE A 237 38.57 3.33 -7.09
C PHE A 237 39.32 4.64 -6.81
N ILE A 238 40.58 4.56 -6.35
CA ILE A 238 41.43 5.76 -6.22
C ILE A 238 41.69 6.37 -7.61
N ALA A 239 41.99 5.54 -8.61
CA ALA A 239 42.16 6.01 -9.99
C ALA A 239 40.90 6.72 -10.49
N ARG A 240 39.71 6.14 -10.26
CA ARG A 240 38.41 6.74 -10.62
C ARG A 240 38.27 8.16 -10.07
N HIS A 241 38.45 8.37 -8.76
CA HIS A 241 38.27 9.71 -8.15
C HIS A 241 39.24 10.76 -8.69
N ARG A 242 40.32 10.34 -9.38
CA ARG A 242 41.29 11.23 -10.02
C ARG A 242 41.15 11.33 -11.54
N ALA A 243 40.27 10.56 -12.17
CA ALA A 243 39.97 10.74 -13.58
C ALA A 243 39.31 12.10 -13.80
N GLN A 244 39.80 12.85 -14.79
CA GLN A 244 39.18 14.10 -15.21
C GLN A 244 38.06 13.90 -16.25
N SER A 245 38.04 12.77 -16.98
CA SER A 245 37.02 12.47 -17.97
C SER A 245 35.98 11.48 -17.43
N LEU A 246 34.70 11.69 -17.78
CA LEU A 246 33.61 10.78 -17.40
C LEU A 246 33.85 9.35 -17.91
N THR A 247 34.47 9.21 -19.09
CA THR A 247 34.83 7.91 -19.68
C THR A 247 35.91 7.19 -18.86
N SER A 248 36.93 7.91 -18.40
CA SER A 248 37.98 7.34 -17.54
C SER A 248 37.43 7.04 -16.14
N GLN A 249 36.58 7.90 -15.58
CA GLN A 249 35.87 7.65 -14.32
C GLN A 249 35.05 6.36 -14.43
N ARG A 250 34.24 6.20 -15.49
CA ARG A 250 33.48 4.98 -15.76
C ARG A 250 34.39 3.77 -15.86
N THR A 251 35.43 3.83 -16.69
CA THR A 251 36.32 2.69 -16.95
C THR A 251 36.95 2.14 -15.67
N TRP A 252 37.50 3.02 -14.83
CA TRP A 252 38.16 2.60 -13.59
C TRP A 252 37.17 2.21 -12.50
N PHE A 253 36.03 2.89 -12.40
CA PHE A 253 34.95 2.47 -11.50
C PHE A 253 34.48 1.04 -11.80
N LEU A 254 34.16 0.76 -13.07
CA LEU A 254 33.73 -0.57 -13.52
C LEU A 254 34.82 -1.63 -13.30
N ALA A 255 36.09 -1.28 -13.52
CA ALA A 255 37.22 -2.20 -13.28
C ALA A 255 37.38 -2.54 -11.79
N GLY A 256 37.18 -1.56 -10.90
CA GLY A 256 37.22 -1.76 -9.45
C GLY A 256 36.12 -2.68 -8.95
N VAL A 257 34.88 -2.43 -9.40
CA VAL A 257 33.73 -3.31 -9.07
C VAL A 257 33.95 -4.72 -9.61
N ARG A 258 34.44 -4.87 -10.85
CA ARG A 258 34.75 -6.20 -11.42
C ARG A 258 35.82 -6.94 -10.64
N ALA A 259 36.81 -6.24 -10.08
CA ALA A 259 37.85 -6.87 -9.28
C ALA A 259 37.25 -7.46 -7.98
N LEU A 260 36.39 -6.72 -7.27
CA LEU A 260 35.69 -7.24 -6.07
C LEU A 260 34.81 -8.46 -6.40
N ILE A 261 34.07 -8.39 -7.50
CA ILE A 261 33.19 -9.49 -7.94
C ILE A 261 34.00 -10.73 -8.34
N ALA A 262 35.12 -10.56 -9.04
CA ALA A 262 36.02 -11.67 -9.37
C ALA A 262 36.58 -12.34 -8.10
N GLY A 263 36.70 -11.59 -7.01
CA GLY A 263 37.10 -12.11 -5.69
C GLY A 263 35.98 -12.78 -4.91
N GLY A 264 34.77 -12.91 -5.48
CA GLY A 264 33.59 -13.44 -4.81
C GLY A 264 32.93 -12.47 -3.81
N ARG A 265 33.43 -11.22 -3.69
CA ARG A 265 33.04 -10.25 -2.66
C ARG A 265 31.90 -9.35 -3.12
N HIS A 266 30.74 -9.97 -3.39
CA HIS A 266 29.58 -9.29 -3.96
C HIS A 266 29.00 -8.20 -3.04
N THR A 267 28.96 -8.45 -1.74
CA THR A 267 28.47 -7.48 -0.75
C THR A 267 29.34 -6.22 -0.69
N GLU A 268 30.65 -6.39 -0.75
CA GLU A 268 31.61 -5.29 -0.71
C GLU A 268 31.64 -4.52 -2.03
N ALA A 269 31.38 -5.20 -3.14
CA ALA A 269 31.16 -4.55 -4.42
C ALA A 269 29.96 -3.60 -4.37
N MET A 270 28.84 -3.98 -3.72
CA MET A 270 27.67 -3.11 -3.54
C MET A 270 27.97 -1.91 -2.64
N GLN A 271 28.65 -2.11 -1.51
CA GLN A 271 29.08 -1.00 -0.65
C GLN A 271 30.04 -0.04 -1.38
N ALA A 272 30.96 -0.57 -2.17
CA ALA A 272 31.87 0.23 -2.98
C ALA A 272 31.14 1.01 -4.09
N ILE A 273 30.04 0.46 -4.64
CA ILE A 273 29.17 1.19 -5.57
C ILE A 273 28.58 2.42 -4.85
N ASP A 274 27.95 2.26 -3.69
CA ASP A 274 27.33 3.37 -2.95
C ASP A 274 28.36 4.48 -2.62
N LEU A 275 29.56 4.08 -2.16
CA LEU A 275 30.65 4.99 -1.81
C LEU A 275 31.31 5.69 -3.01
N HIS A 276 31.27 5.07 -4.19
CA HIS A 276 32.06 5.50 -5.34
C HIS A 276 31.25 5.71 -6.61
N LEU A 277 29.92 5.87 -6.55
CA LEU A 277 29.09 6.11 -7.75
C LEU A 277 29.14 7.56 -8.24
N GLY A 278 28.97 8.54 -7.34
CA GLY A 278 29.12 9.99 -7.56
C GLY A 278 28.51 10.52 -8.87
N THR A 279 29.31 11.20 -9.70
CA THR A 279 28.92 11.81 -10.99
C THR A 279 28.40 10.84 -12.05
N LEU A 280 28.53 9.53 -11.85
CA LEU A 280 28.04 8.49 -12.76
C LEU A 280 26.63 8.00 -12.40
N ALA A 281 25.98 8.60 -11.39
CA ALA A 281 24.67 8.17 -10.89
C ALA A 281 23.56 8.14 -11.96
N ASP A 282 23.59 9.07 -12.92
CA ASP A 282 22.62 9.17 -14.02
C ASP A 282 23.20 8.70 -15.37
N ASP A 283 24.41 8.14 -15.38
CA ASP A 283 25.08 7.71 -16.60
C ASP A 283 24.51 6.35 -17.08
N PRO A 284 23.88 6.27 -18.27
CA PRO A 284 23.16 5.06 -18.70
C PRO A 284 24.04 3.82 -18.87
N GLU A 285 25.31 3.99 -19.25
CA GLU A 285 26.26 2.86 -19.39
C GLU A 285 26.72 2.34 -18.02
N THR A 286 26.88 3.23 -17.05
CA THR A 286 27.18 2.85 -15.67
C THR A 286 25.98 2.15 -15.04
N LEU A 287 24.78 2.71 -15.14
CA LEU A 287 23.54 2.12 -14.62
C LEU A 287 23.28 0.73 -15.21
N TYR A 288 23.52 0.52 -16.51
CA TYR A 288 23.41 -0.79 -17.14
C TYR A 288 24.30 -1.85 -16.46
N PHE A 289 25.55 -1.50 -16.14
CA PHE A 289 26.45 -2.40 -15.44
C PHE A 289 26.01 -2.62 -13.98
N LEU A 290 25.60 -1.56 -13.28
CA LEU A 290 25.18 -1.65 -11.88
C LEU A 290 23.96 -2.54 -11.70
N ILE A 291 23.01 -2.51 -12.63
CA ILE A 291 21.87 -3.42 -12.63
C ILE A 291 22.34 -4.88 -12.70
N GLN A 292 23.33 -5.21 -13.52
CA GLN A 292 23.86 -6.58 -13.61
C GLN A 292 24.54 -7.02 -12.31
N ILE A 293 25.29 -6.11 -11.67
CA ILE A 293 25.95 -6.39 -10.40
C ILE A 293 24.94 -6.54 -9.27
N ALA A 294 23.95 -5.64 -9.17
CA ALA A 294 22.88 -5.72 -8.20
C ALA A 294 22.10 -7.05 -8.34
N ARG A 295 21.81 -7.49 -9.57
CA ARG A 295 21.20 -8.81 -9.81
C ARG A 295 22.11 -9.97 -9.40
N ALA A 296 23.41 -9.92 -9.71
CA ALA A 296 24.36 -10.95 -9.31
C ALA A 296 24.56 -11.01 -7.78
N ALA A 297 24.42 -9.88 -7.09
CA ALA A 297 24.44 -9.77 -5.64
C ALA A 297 23.08 -10.08 -4.97
N ASN A 298 22.04 -10.42 -5.76
CA ASN A 298 20.66 -10.61 -5.32
C ASN A 298 20.02 -9.37 -4.64
N ASP A 299 20.49 -8.17 -4.98
CA ASP A 299 19.94 -6.88 -4.54
C ASP A 299 18.91 -6.35 -5.53
N GLN A 300 17.71 -6.91 -5.38
CA GLN A 300 16.61 -6.75 -6.32
C GLN A 300 16.00 -5.33 -6.29
N ALA A 301 15.96 -4.70 -5.11
CA ALA A 301 15.41 -3.35 -4.94
C ALA A 301 16.25 -2.29 -5.67
N ARG A 302 17.58 -2.32 -5.51
CA ARG A 302 18.49 -1.39 -6.19
C ARG A 302 18.55 -1.62 -7.70
N ALA A 303 18.45 -2.87 -8.15
CA ALA A 303 18.33 -3.16 -9.58
C ALA A 303 17.11 -2.46 -10.21
N VAL A 304 15.96 -2.46 -9.54
CA VAL A 304 14.74 -1.76 -9.99
C VAL A 304 14.94 -0.25 -10.02
N GLU A 305 15.55 0.33 -9.00
CA GLU A 305 15.79 1.77 -8.92
C GLU A 305 16.76 2.26 -10.01
N TYR A 306 17.86 1.53 -10.23
CA TYR A 306 18.80 1.81 -11.32
C TYR A 306 18.14 1.66 -12.69
N ALA A 307 17.27 0.65 -12.89
CA ALA A 307 16.52 0.48 -14.13
C ALA A 307 15.54 1.65 -14.37
N LYS A 308 14.91 2.18 -13.32
CA LYS A 308 14.03 3.37 -13.39
C LYS A 308 14.82 4.63 -13.76
N ARG A 309 15.99 4.85 -13.17
CA ARG A 309 16.87 5.98 -13.52
C ARG A 309 17.44 5.88 -14.92
N MET A 310 17.88 4.69 -15.34
CA MET A 310 18.43 4.45 -16.69
C MET A 310 17.44 4.84 -17.79
N LEU A 311 16.14 4.62 -17.54
CA LEU A 311 15.06 4.96 -18.47
C LEU A 311 14.33 6.28 -18.15
N ARG A 312 14.79 7.05 -17.14
CA ARG A 312 14.23 8.35 -16.69
C ARG A 312 12.75 8.31 -16.28
N LEU A 313 12.39 7.40 -15.37
CA LEU A 313 11.04 7.28 -14.79
C LEU A 313 11.00 7.95 -13.39
N SER A 314 10.53 9.21 -13.22
CA SER A 314 10.78 10.03 -11.98
C SER A 314 9.56 10.54 -11.18
N TRP A 315 9.57 10.46 -9.81
CA TRP A 315 8.79 11.28 -8.82
C TRP A 315 9.52 11.44 -7.42
N GLY A 316 9.96 12.65 -7.00
CA GLY A 316 10.14 13.22 -5.61
C GLY A 316 11.30 12.81 -4.63
N HIS A 317 12.13 13.74 -4.07
CA HIS A 317 13.22 13.46 -3.08
C HIS A 317 13.69 14.52 -2.04
N SER A 318 13.03 15.66 -1.83
CA SER A 318 13.58 16.68 -0.91
C SER A 318 13.42 16.40 0.60
N LEU A 319 12.71 15.34 1.01
CA LEU A 319 12.34 15.10 2.42
C LEU A 319 13.33 14.23 3.21
N ALA A 320 14.05 13.32 2.54
CA ALA A 320 14.77 12.24 3.22
C ALA A 320 16.18 12.61 3.71
N THR A 321 16.83 13.55 3.03
CA THR A 321 18.18 14.00 3.39
C THR A 321 18.24 14.72 4.73
N TRP A 322 17.10 15.20 5.26
CA TRP A 322 17.00 15.81 6.58
C TRP A 322 16.77 14.80 7.71
N ILE A 323 16.15 13.64 7.43
CA ILE A 323 15.81 12.60 8.42
C ILE A 323 17.05 11.75 8.80
N ALA A 324 18.01 11.60 7.88
CA ALA A 324 19.17 10.71 8.05
C ALA A 324 20.20 11.13 9.12
N GLY A 325 20.03 12.30 9.76
CA GLY A 325 20.94 12.81 10.81
C GLY A 325 20.52 12.52 12.26
N LEU A 326 19.54 11.64 12.49
CA LEU A 326 18.99 11.33 13.81
C LEU A 326 19.55 9.99 14.35
N ASP A 327 20.14 10.01 15.55
CA ASP A 327 20.54 8.78 16.27
C ASP A 327 19.35 8.25 17.09
N LEU A 328 18.63 7.28 16.52
CA LEU A 328 17.42 6.67 17.07
C LEU A 328 17.70 5.55 18.09
N SER A 329 18.97 5.26 18.40
CA SER A 329 19.37 4.14 19.26
C SER A 329 18.94 4.28 20.73
N LEU A 330 18.56 5.48 21.18
CA LEU A 330 18.22 5.81 22.57
C LEU A 330 16.74 5.61 22.95
N ILE A 331 15.87 5.26 21.99
CA ILE A 331 14.45 4.90 22.22
C ILE A 331 14.17 3.42 21.94
N GLY A 332 15.22 2.59 21.83
CA GLY A 332 15.10 1.14 21.62
C GLY A 332 14.68 0.70 20.22
N ILE A 333 14.58 1.62 19.25
CA ILE A 333 14.34 1.27 17.85
C ILE A 333 15.71 1.01 17.19
N ALA A 334 16.06 -0.26 17.05
CA ALA A 334 17.25 -0.68 16.32
C ALA A 334 17.22 -0.11 14.88
N SER A 335 18.36 0.44 14.47
CA SER A 335 18.64 1.02 13.15
C SER A 335 18.15 0.12 12.00
N ALA A 336 17.11 0.56 11.29
CA ALA A 336 16.90 0.18 9.90
C ALA A 336 17.70 1.17 9.05
N ASN A 337 18.80 0.69 8.46
CA ASN A 337 19.75 1.46 7.68
C ASN A 337 19.06 2.29 6.59
N ALA A 338 19.24 3.61 6.64
CA ALA A 338 18.81 4.53 5.59
C ALA A 338 20.01 4.85 4.69
N ASP A 339 20.35 3.92 3.79
CA ASP A 339 21.35 4.15 2.74
C ASP A 339 20.74 4.44 1.34
N ASP A 340 19.42 4.41 1.17
CA ASP A 340 18.80 4.55 -0.17
C ASP A 340 17.83 5.74 -0.28
N VAL A 341 18.31 6.97 -0.50
CA VAL A 341 17.46 8.06 -1.04
C VAL A 341 18.27 9.03 -1.94
N ILE A 342 18.44 8.67 -3.22
CA ILE A 342 19.07 9.42 -4.33
C ILE A 342 18.09 10.37 -5.07
N ALA A 343 18.34 11.69 -5.05
CA ALA A 343 17.50 12.71 -5.71
C ALA A 343 17.19 12.44 -7.22
N PRO A 344 15.95 12.61 -7.73
CA PRO A 344 15.65 12.63 -9.16
C PRO A 344 15.37 14.04 -9.68
N SER A 345 15.92 14.29 -10.87
CA SER A 345 15.53 15.32 -11.83
C SER A 345 14.42 14.78 -12.77
N SER A 346 13.49 15.64 -13.23
CA SER A 346 12.44 15.33 -14.25
C SER A 346 12.96 15.63 -15.68
N PRO A 347 12.54 14.93 -16.77
CA PRO A 347 11.21 15.04 -17.41
C PRO A 347 10.62 13.74 -18.04
N ASP A 348 9.31 13.75 -18.37
CA ASP A 348 8.48 12.67 -19.00
C ASP A 348 8.92 12.22 -20.42
N THR A 349 10.17 11.78 -20.60
CA THR A 349 10.65 11.17 -21.86
C THR A 349 11.44 9.90 -21.58
N ILE A 350 10.86 8.73 -21.92
CA ILE A 350 11.60 7.47 -21.93
C ILE A 350 12.73 7.60 -22.97
N GLN A 351 13.95 7.22 -22.59
CA GLN A 351 15.14 7.26 -23.44
C GLN A 351 14.93 6.54 -24.80
N SER A 352 15.57 6.99 -25.89
CA SER A 352 15.51 6.34 -27.22
C SER A 352 15.88 4.86 -27.19
N TYR A 353 15.20 4.03 -27.99
CA TYR A 353 15.38 2.58 -28.01
C TYR A 353 16.85 2.17 -28.17
N ASN A 354 17.32 1.41 -27.20
CA ASN A 354 18.59 0.71 -27.22
C ASN A 354 18.34 -0.71 -26.75
N LYS A 355 18.53 -1.68 -27.65
CA LYS A 355 18.24 -3.10 -27.42
C LYS A 355 18.71 -3.59 -26.06
N LYS A 356 20.01 -3.45 -25.75
CA LYS A 356 20.58 -3.96 -24.50
C LYS A 356 19.92 -3.33 -23.26
N LYS A 357 19.74 -2.01 -23.24
CA LYS A 357 19.20 -1.28 -22.07
C LYS A 357 17.72 -1.62 -21.82
N TYR A 358 16.93 -1.68 -22.89
CA TYR A 358 15.53 -2.06 -22.81
C TYR A 358 15.37 -3.52 -22.36
N GLU A 359 16.15 -4.44 -22.93
CA GLU A 359 16.13 -5.86 -22.54
C GLU A 359 16.42 -6.03 -21.06
N LEU A 360 17.45 -5.36 -20.55
CA LEU A 360 17.85 -5.44 -19.15
C LEU A 360 16.80 -4.83 -18.22
N ALA A 361 16.27 -3.64 -18.54
CA ALA A 361 15.25 -3.00 -17.74
C ALA A 361 13.95 -3.81 -17.68
N TYR A 362 13.51 -4.36 -18.83
CA TYR A 362 12.36 -5.26 -18.90
C TYR A 362 12.56 -6.48 -18.00
N GLN A 363 13.72 -7.13 -18.09
CA GLN A 363 14.03 -8.31 -17.30
C GLN A 363 14.00 -8.01 -15.80
N VAL A 364 14.61 -6.90 -15.36
CA VAL A 364 14.59 -6.47 -13.96
C VAL A 364 13.16 -6.26 -13.46
N PHE A 365 12.34 -5.53 -14.20
CA PHE A 365 10.98 -5.23 -13.78
C PHE A 365 10.12 -6.50 -13.71
N VAL A 366 10.29 -7.44 -14.63
CA VAL A 366 9.62 -8.76 -14.57
C VAL A 366 10.07 -9.56 -13.35
N GLU A 367 11.38 -9.72 -13.16
CA GLU A 367 11.96 -10.47 -12.04
C GLU A 367 11.52 -9.92 -10.67
N ASN A 368 11.20 -8.63 -10.62
CA ASN A 368 10.80 -7.91 -9.41
C ASN A 368 9.28 -7.70 -9.25
N GLY A 369 8.45 -8.32 -10.10
CA GLY A 369 7.00 -8.18 -10.04
C GLY A 369 6.48 -6.78 -10.38
N LYS A 370 7.31 -5.90 -10.96
CA LYS A 370 6.96 -4.56 -11.45
C LYS A 370 6.39 -4.65 -12.87
N LEU A 371 5.31 -5.42 -13.01
CA LEU A 371 4.74 -5.79 -14.31
C LEU A 371 4.22 -4.59 -15.12
N ASN A 372 3.76 -3.53 -14.44
CA ASN A 372 3.29 -2.31 -15.09
C ASN A 372 4.46 -1.52 -15.71
N GLU A 373 5.59 -1.43 -15.03
CA GLU A 373 6.80 -0.83 -15.57
C GLU A 373 7.40 -1.68 -16.70
N ALA A 374 7.39 -3.01 -16.58
CA ALA A 374 7.80 -3.92 -17.66
C ALA A 374 6.91 -3.79 -18.91
N PHE A 375 5.60 -3.65 -18.72
CA PHE A 375 4.64 -3.41 -19.80
C PHE A 375 4.99 -2.12 -20.56
N ARG A 376 5.25 -1.01 -19.86
CA ARG A 376 5.63 0.26 -20.47
C ARG A 376 6.93 0.16 -21.29
N VAL A 377 7.91 -0.61 -20.81
CA VAL A 377 9.16 -0.86 -21.55
C VAL A 377 8.92 -1.68 -22.82
N ALA A 378 8.15 -2.76 -22.74
CA ALA A 378 7.86 -3.61 -23.90
C ALA A 378 7.02 -2.89 -24.96
N GLU A 379 6.05 -2.08 -24.54
CA GLU A 379 5.24 -1.28 -25.47
C GLU A 379 6.10 -0.21 -26.17
N ALA A 380 6.96 0.49 -25.42
CA ALA A 380 7.88 1.46 -25.99
C ALA A 380 8.90 0.83 -26.94
N ALA A 381 9.34 -0.42 -26.67
CA ALA A 381 10.23 -1.18 -27.56
C ALA A 381 9.56 -1.54 -28.89
N VAL A 382 8.34 -2.10 -28.86
CA VAL A 382 7.61 -2.46 -30.10
C VAL A 382 7.27 -1.22 -30.94
N LYS A 383 6.93 -0.09 -30.31
CA LYS A 383 6.69 1.17 -31.04
C LYS A 383 7.93 1.72 -31.73
N GLN A 384 9.10 1.54 -31.14
CA GLN A 384 10.36 2.09 -31.66
C GLN A 384 11.14 1.09 -32.55
N ALA A 385 10.88 -0.22 -32.42
CA ALA A 385 11.51 -1.30 -33.17
C ALA A 385 10.49 -2.42 -33.52
N PRO A 386 9.60 -2.20 -34.51
CA PRO A 386 8.48 -3.10 -34.82
C PRO A 386 8.86 -4.41 -35.53
N ASP A 387 10.11 -4.56 -36.00
CA ASP A 387 10.52 -5.77 -36.73
C ASP A 387 11.15 -6.84 -35.80
N GLU A 388 11.37 -6.53 -34.52
CA GLU A 388 11.99 -7.45 -33.57
C GLU A 388 10.97 -8.40 -32.92
N ALA A 389 10.85 -9.63 -33.46
CA ALA A 389 9.92 -10.67 -32.97
C ALA A 389 10.00 -10.94 -31.45
N ILE A 390 11.18 -10.81 -30.84
CA ILE A 390 11.35 -11.01 -29.40
C ILE A 390 10.57 -10.00 -28.55
N TRP A 391 10.42 -8.75 -29.02
CA TRP A 391 9.65 -7.72 -28.32
C TRP A 391 8.15 -7.90 -28.49
N HIS A 392 7.70 -8.42 -29.64
CA HIS A 392 6.33 -8.89 -29.81
C HIS A 392 5.99 -10.01 -28.82
N GLN A 393 6.86 -11.02 -28.69
CA GLN A 393 6.66 -12.10 -27.73
C GLN A 393 6.62 -11.60 -26.28
N ARG A 394 7.52 -10.70 -25.89
CA ARG A 394 7.56 -10.14 -24.53
C ARG A 394 6.36 -9.26 -24.23
N LEU A 395 5.95 -8.42 -25.17
CA LEU A 395 4.72 -7.63 -25.04
C LEU A 395 3.50 -8.55 -24.93
N ALA A 396 3.44 -9.65 -25.69
CA ALA A 396 2.36 -10.64 -25.60
C ALA A 396 2.28 -11.28 -24.21
N GLN A 397 3.43 -11.73 -23.69
CA GLN A 397 3.54 -12.39 -22.38
C GLN A 397 3.22 -11.42 -21.23
N ILE A 398 3.77 -10.21 -21.23
CA ILE A 398 3.49 -9.22 -20.18
C ILE A 398 2.05 -8.71 -20.26
N ALA A 399 1.47 -8.62 -21.46
CA ALA A 399 0.06 -8.31 -21.65
C ALA A 399 -0.84 -9.42 -21.07
N GLU A 400 -0.49 -10.70 -21.21
CA GLU A 400 -1.18 -11.79 -20.48
C GLU A 400 -1.07 -11.60 -18.96
N TRP A 401 0.13 -11.33 -18.43
CA TRP A 401 0.35 -11.20 -16.98
C TRP A 401 -0.29 -9.95 -16.37
N THR A 402 -0.45 -8.88 -17.14
CA THR A 402 -1.11 -7.62 -16.73
C THR A 402 -2.60 -7.56 -17.10
N ALA A 403 -3.19 -8.68 -17.55
CA ALA A 403 -4.60 -8.81 -17.93
C ALA A 403 -5.05 -7.90 -19.09
N GLN A 404 -4.21 -7.79 -20.12
CA GLN A 404 -4.49 -7.08 -21.38
C GLN A 404 -4.60 -8.06 -22.57
N PRO A 405 -5.63 -8.94 -22.61
CA PRO A 405 -5.66 -10.09 -23.51
C PRO A 405 -5.81 -9.74 -25.00
N MET A 406 -6.35 -8.57 -25.33
CA MET A 406 -6.43 -8.09 -26.72
C MET A 406 -5.05 -7.78 -27.30
N ILE A 407 -4.17 -7.15 -26.50
CA ILE A 407 -2.78 -6.90 -26.90
C ILE A 407 -2.05 -8.22 -27.02
N ALA A 408 -2.21 -9.14 -26.05
CA ALA A 408 -1.62 -10.47 -26.10
C ALA A 408 -2.01 -11.25 -27.37
N LEU A 409 -3.30 -11.33 -27.68
CA LEU A 409 -3.78 -12.06 -28.87
C LEU A 409 -3.22 -11.45 -30.17
N ARG A 410 -3.18 -10.13 -30.29
CA ARG A 410 -2.61 -9.44 -31.46
C ARG A 410 -1.16 -9.87 -31.68
N GLU A 411 -0.36 -9.83 -30.63
CA GLU A 411 1.06 -10.17 -30.72
C GLU A 411 1.29 -11.68 -30.95
N TRP A 412 0.51 -12.58 -30.33
CA TRP A 412 0.62 -14.03 -30.59
C TRP A 412 0.19 -14.44 -31.99
N ARG A 413 -0.79 -13.76 -32.57
CA ARG A 413 -1.20 -13.97 -33.97
C ARG A 413 -0.11 -13.53 -34.92
N TRP A 414 0.51 -12.38 -34.65
CA TRP A 414 1.65 -11.91 -35.43
C TRP A 414 2.78 -12.95 -35.42
N LEU A 415 3.08 -13.54 -34.25
CA LEU A 415 4.09 -14.60 -34.12
C LEU A 415 3.72 -15.90 -34.86
N LEU A 416 2.47 -16.39 -34.76
CA LEU A 416 2.04 -17.61 -35.46
C LEU A 416 2.14 -17.49 -37.00
N ALA A 417 1.95 -16.28 -37.53
CA ALA A 417 2.06 -16.02 -38.96
C ALA A 417 3.52 -15.96 -39.46
N HIS A 418 4.48 -15.63 -38.60
CA HIS A 418 5.89 -15.44 -38.96
C HIS A 418 6.81 -16.59 -38.51
N ASP A 419 6.40 -17.40 -37.53
CA ASP A 419 7.15 -18.56 -37.03
C ASP A 419 6.15 -19.68 -36.64
N GLU A 420 6.01 -20.73 -37.47
CA GLU A 420 4.96 -21.77 -37.38
C GLU A 420 5.20 -22.81 -36.26
N ASN A 421 5.36 -22.36 -35.02
CA ASN A 421 5.61 -23.22 -33.86
C ASN A 421 4.30 -23.76 -33.22
N LYS A 422 4.30 -25.03 -32.78
CA LYS A 422 3.17 -25.69 -32.09
C LYS A 422 2.72 -24.92 -30.83
N ASN A 423 3.63 -24.25 -30.13
CA ASN A 423 3.32 -23.47 -28.94
C ASN A 423 2.44 -22.24 -29.26
N SER A 424 2.75 -21.52 -30.35
CA SER A 424 1.95 -20.39 -30.82
C SER A 424 0.54 -20.84 -31.23
N LEU A 425 0.39 -22.01 -31.88
CA LEU A 425 -0.92 -22.57 -32.22
C LEU A 425 -1.76 -22.90 -30.99
N GLN A 426 -1.15 -23.45 -29.93
CA GLN A 426 -1.86 -23.74 -28.68
C GLN A 426 -2.24 -22.46 -27.91
N LYS A 427 -1.33 -21.48 -27.84
CA LYS A 427 -1.60 -20.17 -27.22
C LYS A 427 -2.70 -19.41 -27.97
N VAL A 428 -2.68 -19.47 -29.29
CA VAL A 428 -3.74 -18.91 -30.13
C VAL A 428 -5.06 -19.67 -29.93
N LEU A 429 -5.10 -21.00 -29.94
CA LEU A 429 -6.33 -21.78 -29.65
C LEU A 429 -6.90 -21.50 -28.26
N GLY A 430 -6.04 -21.37 -27.25
CA GLY A 430 -6.42 -21.06 -25.88
C GLY A 430 -6.94 -19.63 -25.71
N LEU A 431 -6.18 -18.65 -26.23
CA LEU A 431 -6.58 -17.23 -26.17
C LEU A 431 -7.81 -16.98 -27.03
N ALA A 432 -7.90 -17.57 -28.23
CA ALA A 432 -9.07 -17.51 -29.10
C ALA A 432 -10.30 -18.10 -28.42
N LYS A 433 -10.18 -19.26 -27.76
CA LYS A 433 -11.28 -19.79 -26.93
C LYS A 433 -11.65 -18.84 -25.79
N SER A 434 -10.66 -18.26 -25.09
CA SER A 434 -10.93 -17.36 -23.95
C SER A 434 -11.50 -16.00 -24.36
N LEU A 435 -11.17 -15.54 -25.57
CA LEU A 435 -11.60 -14.27 -26.14
C LEU A 435 -12.80 -14.44 -27.09
N ASN A 436 -13.30 -15.67 -27.23
CA ASN A 436 -14.37 -16.07 -28.16
C ASN A 436 -14.08 -15.69 -29.63
N ASP A 437 -12.81 -15.77 -30.05
CA ASP A 437 -12.36 -15.57 -31.43
C ASP A 437 -12.47 -16.90 -32.22
N PHE A 438 -13.72 -17.28 -32.57
CA PHE A 438 -14.03 -18.59 -33.13
C PHE A 438 -13.45 -18.82 -34.52
N ASP A 439 -13.29 -17.78 -35.34
CA ASP A 439 -12.71 -17.90 -36.69
C ASP A 439 -11.29 -18.46 -36.64
N VAL A 440 -10.49 -17.92 -35.72
CA VAL A 440 -9.13 -18.39 -35.45
C VAL A 440 -9.13 -19.83 -34.89
N ALA A 441 -10.17 -20.23 -34.16
CA ALA A 441 -10.33 -21.59 -33.65
C ALA A 441 -10.71 -22.61 -34.73
N LEU A 442 -11.64 -22.29 -35.65
CA LEU A 442 -12.06 -23.18 -36.74
C LEU A 442 -10.90 -23.49 -37.69
N ASP A 443 -10.14 -22.47 -38.08
CA ASP A 443 -9.00 -22.65 -39.00
C ASP A 443 -7.91 -23.54 -38.36
N ALA A 444 -7.71 -23.41 -37.05
CA ALA A 444 -6.84 -24.29 -36.29
C ALA A 444 -7.39 -25.74 -36.17
N TRP A 445 -8.70 -25.95 -36.01
CA TRP A 445 -9.33 -27.28 -35.94
C TRP A 445 -9.41 -28.01 -37.29
N LYS A 446 -9.64 -27.30 -38.40
CA LYS A 446 -9.56 -27.87 -39.75
C LYS A 446 -8.16 -28.41 -40.05
N LYS A 447 -7.12 -27.66 -39.68
CA LYS A 447 -5.71 -28.11 -39.81
C LYS A 447 -5.42 -29.36 -38.97
N ARG A 448 -6.19 -29.61 -37.90
CA ARG A 448 -6.11 -30.82 -37.08
C ARG A 448 -6.83 -32.02 -37.70
N ALA A 449 -8.07 -31.86 -38.16
CA ALA A 449 -8.90 -32.93 -38.73
C ALA A 449 -8.32 -33.55 -40.02
N ALA A 450 -7.44 -32.84 -40.73
CA ALA A 450 -6.73 -33.35 -41.90
C ALA A 450 -5.55 -34.29 -41.56
N ARG A 451 -5.13 -34.36 -40.29
CA ARG A 451 -3.93 -35.09 -39.85
C ARG A 451 -4.26 -36.24 -38.88
N GLU A 452 -5.49 -36.31 -38.36
CA GLU A 452 -5.94 -37.25 -37.30
C GLU A 452 -7.39 -37.77 -37.59
N SER A 453 -7.78 -38.97 -37.10
CA SER A 453 -9.13 -39.55 -37.27
C SER A 453 -10.11 -39.21 -36.13
N LEU A 454 -11.39 -38.94 -36.44
CA LEU A 454 -12.42 -38.48 -35.49
C LEU A 454 -13.62 -39.46 -35.33
N ASN A 455 -14.29 -39.47 -34.15
CA ASN A 455 -15.49 -40.27 -33.85
C ASN A 455 -16.83 -39.50 -34.03
N ALA A 456 -17.99 -40.15 -33.88
CA ALA A 456 -19.31 -39.52 -34.10
C ALA A 456 -19.59 -38.28 -33.21
N ALA A 457 -18.96 -38.19 -32.04
CA ALA A 457 -19.08 -37.01 -31.17
C ALA A 457 -18.11 -35.89 -31.62
N GLN A 458 -16.89 -36.23 -32.02
CA GLN A 458 -15.90 -35.29 -32.56
C GLN A 458 -16.32 -34.74 -33.93
N TRP A 459 -17.03 -35.52 -34.75
CA TRP A 459 -17.65 -35.04 -36.00
C TRP A 459 -18.78 -34.06 -35.73
N ARG A 460 -19.63 -34.33 -34.73
CA ARG A 460 -20.62 -33.36 -34.27
C ARG A 460 -19.94 -32.10 -33.71
N HIS A 461 -18.84 -32.21 -32.95
CA HIS A 461 -18.10 -31.04 -32.46
C HIS A 461 -17.46 -30.19 -33.57
N LEU A 462 -16.91 -30.84 -34.59
CA LEU A 462 -16.42 -30.12 -35.76
C LEU A 462 -17.56 -29.45 -36.53
N ALA A 463 -18.73 -30.10 -36.61
CA ALA A 463 -19.93 -29.50 -37.15
C ALA A 463 -20.38 -28.26 -36.36
N ASP A 464 -20.31 -28.34 -35.02
CA ASP A 464 -20.59 -27.20 -34.14
C ASP A 464 -19.60 -26.05 -34.35
N LEU A 465 -18.30 -26.32 -34.63
CA LEU A 465 -17.32 -25.27 -34.93
C LEU A 465 -17.59 -24.55 -36.27
N PHE A 466 -18.12 -25.26 -37.27
CA PHE A 466 -18.60 -24.62 -38.51
C PHE A 466 -19.82 -23.73 -38.25
N GLU A 467 -20.70 -24.14 -37.34
CA GLU A 467 -21.87 -23.36 -36.91
C GLU A 467 -21.45 -22.10 -36.14
N LEU A 468 -20.54 -22.24 -35.17
CA LEU A 468 -20.03 -21.14 -34.32
C LEU A 468 -19.24 -20.07 -35.07
N THR A 469 -18.61 -20.42 -36.19
CA THR A 469 -17.84 -19.47 -37.03
C THR A 469 -18.66 -18.87 -38.16
N GLY A 470 -19.98 -19.09 -38.17
CA GLY A 470 -20.84 -18.58 -39.23
C GLY A 470 -20.50 -19.16 -40.62
N ARG A 471 -19.80 -20.30 -40.66
CA ARG A 471 -19.49 -21.06 -41.89
C ARG A 471 -20.26 -22.39 -42.00
N PRO A 472 -21.52 -22.51 -41.55
CA PRO A 472 -22.19 -23.80 -41.50
C PRO A 472 -22.57 -24.38 -42.87
N ARG A 473 -22.82 -23.53 -43.88
CA ARG A 473 -23.04 -23.98 -45.26
C ARG A 473 -21.82 -24.68 -45.83
N GLU A 474 -20.62 -24.27 -45.38
CA GLU A 474 -19.40 -25.00 -45.68
C GLU A 474 -19.39 -26.36 -44.99
N GLY A 475 -19.88 -26.43 -43.74
CA GLY A 475 -20.11 -27.66 -42.98
C GLY A 475 -21.12 -28.62 -43.62
N VAL A 476 -22.30 -28.15 -44.03
CA VAL A 476 -23.31 -28.97 -44.73
C VAL A 476 -22.72 -29.59 -45.98
N ARG A 477 -22.09 -28.80 -46.86
CA ARG A 477 -21.42 -29.33 -48.05
C ARG A 477 -20.30 -30.32 -47.70
N PHE A 478 -19.54 -30.04 -46.63
CA PHE A 478 -18.49 -30.92 -46.14
C PHE A 478 -19.03 -32.29 -45.70
N PHE A 479 -20.18 -32.35 -44.99
CA PHE A 479 -20.82 -33.59 -44.56
C PHE A 479 -21.64 -34.28 -45.65
N GLU A 480 -22.27 -33.55 -46.56
CA GLU A 480 -22.97 -34.12 -47.72
C GLU A 480 -22.01 -34.75 -48.73
N ALA A 481 -20.86 -34.12 -48.98
CA ALA A 481 -19.79 -34.72 -49.79
C ALA A 481 -19.27 -36.02 -49.15
N ARG A 482 -19.24 -36.07 -47.82
CA ARG A 482 -18.92 -37.27 -47.05
C ARG A 482 -20.02 -38.36 -47.19
N TYR A 483 -21.31 -38.00 -47.08
CA TYR A 483 -22.45 -38.91 -47.31
C TYR A 483 -22.45 -39.48 -48.73
N ALA A 484 -22.12 -38.67 -49.73
CA ALA A 484 -22.05 -39.12 -51.11
C ALA A 484 -20.99 -40.21 -51.33
N ALA A 485 -19.88 -40.16 -50.57
CA ALA A 485 -18.82 -41.16 -50.60
C ALA A 485 -19.14 -42.42 -49.78
N GLU A 486 -19.87 -42.30 -48.67
CA GLU A 486 -19.99 -43.38 -47.65
C GLU A 486 -21.44 -43.90 -47.40
N ARG A 487 -22.49 -43.21 -47.88
CA ARG A 487 -23.94 -43.60 -47.88
C ARG A 487 -24.64 -43.87 -46.54
N GLU A 488 -24.03 -43.54 -45.42
CA GLU A 488 -24.64 -43.71 -44.09
C GLU A 488 -25.74 -42.67 -43.79
N PRO A 489 -27.00 -43.04 -43.44
CA PRO A 489 -28.09 -42.09 -43.16
C PRO A 489 -27.75 -41.04 -42.11
N LEU A 490 -26.86 -41.36 -41.16
CA LEU A 490 -26.37 -40.44 -40.15
C LEU A 490 -25.66 -39.21 -40.74
N TYR A 491 -24.93 -39.33 -41.85
CA TYR A 491 -24.30 -38.15 -42.46
C TYR A 491 -25.32 -37.26 -43.14
N LEU A 492 -26.39 -37.84 -43.70
CA LEU A 492 -27.50 -37.09 -44.31
C LEU A 492 -28.46 -36.54 -43.25
N GLU A 493 -28.59 -37.22 -42.11
CA GLU A 493 -29.30 -36.73 -40.93
C GLU A 493 -28.48 -35.64 -40.23
N ILE A 494 -27.15 -35.76 -40.10
CA ILE A 494 -26.26 -34.67 -39.62
C ILE A 494 -26.28 -33.52 -40.63
N ALA A 495 -26.37 -33.79 -41.93
CA ALA A 495 -26.56 -32.74 -42.93
C ALA A 495 -27.96 -32.10 -42.83
N ALA A 496 -29.02 -32.87 -42.59
CA ALA A 496 -30.39 -32.37 -42.37
C ALA A 496 -30.49 -31.60 -41.06
N GLN A 497 -29.80 -32.06 -40.01
CA GLN A 497 -29.72 -31.42 -38.72
C GLN A 497 -28.83 -30.19 -38.77
N LEU A 498 -27.70 -30.21 -39.48
CA LEU A 498 -26.90 -29.01 -39.72
C LEU A 498 -27.68 -28.04 -40.59
N ALA A 499 -28.34 -28.49 -41.64
CA ALA A 499 -29.25 -27.66 -42.45
C ALA A 499 -30.36 -27.04 -41.59
N GLU A 500 -31.02 -27.85 -40.76
CA GLU A 500 -32.07 -27.44 -39.82
C GLU A 500 -31.55 -26.48 -38.75
N ARG A 501 -30.34 -26.73 -38.22
CA ARG A 501 -29.71 -25.87 -37.21
C ARG A 501 -29.22 -24.56 -37.80
N ILE A 502 -28.77 -24.56 -39.05
CA ILE A 502 -28.19 -23.38 -39.70
C ILE A 502 -29.28 -22.56 -40.39
N GLY A 503 -30.54 -22.94 -40.17
CA GLY A 503 -31.74 -22.33 -40.72
C GLY A 503 -31.86 -22.53 -42.23
N ASP A 504 -31.04 -23.40 -42.83
CA ASP A 504 -31.31 -23.94 -44.16
C ASP A 504 -32.40 -25.01 -44.08
N ASP A 505 -33.49 -24.63 -43.46
CA ASP A 505 -34.64 -25.46 -43.24
C ASP A 505 -35.29 -25.82 -44.57
N GLU A 506 -35.04 -25.10 -45.68
CA GLU A 506 -35.49 -25.52 -47.01
C GLU A 506 -34.76 -26.78 -47.42
N HIS A 507 -33.43 -26.77 -47.26
CA HIS A 507 -32.63 -27.95 -47.52
C HIS A 507 -32.93 -29.06 -46.50
N ALA A 508 -33.12 -28.73 -45.22
CA ALA A 508 -33.50 -29.70 -44.20
C ALA A 508 -34.87 -30.30 -44.47
N MET A 509 -35.90 -29.48 -44.71
CA MET A 509 -37.24 -29.94 -45.09
C MET A 509 -37.19 -30.70 -46.40
N ALA A 510 -36.39 -30.30 -47.38
CA ALA A 510 -36.21 -31.08 -48.60
C ALA A 510 -35.56 -32.43 -48.30
N VAL A 511 -34.63 -32.49 -47.36
CA VAL A 511 -34.00 -33.75 -46.91
C VAL A 511 -34.97 -34.58 -46.06
N TYR A 512 -35.79 -34.00 -45.19
CA TYR A 512 -36.82 -34.67 -44.38
C TYR A 512 -38.07 -35.07 -45.18
N ALA A 513 -38.48 -34.27 -46.15
CA ALA A 513 -39.48 -34.61 -47.14
C ALA A 513 -38.95 -35.69 -48.09
N ARG A 514 -37.67 -35.64 -48.47
CA ARG A 514 -37.01 -36.74 -49.19
C ARG A 514 -36.93 -38.00 -48.34
N LEU A 515 -36.80 -37.88 -47.02
CA LEU A 515 -36.93 -38.99 -46.09
C LEU A 515 -38.37 -39.55 -46.05
N LEU A 516 -39.41 -38.69 -45.90
CA LEU A 516 -40.84 -39.06 -45.95
C LEU A 516 -41.25 -39.71 -47.28
N ASP A 517 -40.74 -39.18 -48.40
CA ASP A 517 -41.06 -39.63 -49.76
C ASP A 517 -40.38 -40.96 -50.10
N ARG A 518 -39.09 -41.12 -49.76
CA ARG A 518 -38.33 -42.35 -50.02
C ARG A 518 -38.67 -43.47 -49.02
N HIS A 519 -39.30 -43.15 -47.89
CA HIS A 519 -39.49 -44.09 -46.78
C HIS A 519 -40.91 -44.14 -46.14
N GLY A 520 -41.94 -43.33 -46.50
CA GLY A 520 -43.41 -43.46 -46.17
C GLY A 520 -44.10 -42.34 -45.30
N ASN A 521 -45.46 -42.20 -45.34
CA ASN A 521 -46.22 -41.22 -44.51
C ASN A 521 -46.45 -41.71 -43.07
N GLN A 522 -45.85 -41.03 -42.09
CA GLN A 522 -45.96 -41.38 -40.67
C GLN A 522 -46.26 -40.14 -39.84
N ALA A 523 -47.15 -40.26 -38.84
CA ALA A 523 -47.48 -39.20 -37.90
C ALA A 523 -46.23 -38.60 -37.22
N ASP A 524 -45.14 -39.35 -37.06
CA ASP A 524 -43.86 -38.87 -36.47
C ASP A 524 -43.04 -38.01 -37.41
N TRP A 525 -42.95 -38.38 -38.70
CA TRP A 525 -42.28 -37.53 -39.67
C TRP A 525 -43.18 -36.39 -40.14
N GLN A 526 -44.50 -36.56 -40.10
CA GLN A 526 -45.49 -35.49 -40.25
C GLN A 526 -45.47 -34.57 -39.04
N LEU A 527 -45.21 -35.08 -37.85
CA LEU A 527 -44.95 -34.28 -36.67
C LEU A 527 -43.55 -33.69 -36.71
N LYS A 528 -42.51 -34.37 -37.27
CA LYS A 528 -41.16 -33.78 -37.48
C LYS A 528 -41.19 -32.72 -38.55
N LEU A 529 -41.98 -32.90 -39.58
CA LEU A 529 -42.20 -31.97 -40.67
C LEU A 529 -43.14 -30.86 -40.23
N ALA A 530 -44.21 -31.16 -39.50
CA ALA A 530 -45.01 -30.16 -38.79
C ALA A 530 -44.10 -29.40 -37.83
N ASN A 531 -43.18 -30.04 -37.12
CA ASN A 531 -42.21 -29.40 -36.25
C ASN A 531 -41.15 -28.62 -37.06
N LEU A 532 -40.78 -29.04 -38.27
CA LEU A 532 -39.96 -28.26 -39.20
C LEU A 532 -40.72 -27.06 -39.75
N HIS A 533 -42.03 -27.19 -39.95
CA HIS A 533 -42.92 -26.10 -40.29
C HIS A 533 -43.11 -25.16 -39.08
N LEU A 534 -43.29 -25.68 -37.88
CA LEU A 534 -43.30 -24.93 -36.62
C LEU A 534 -41.97 -24.21 -36.43
N ARG A 535 -40.85 -24.86 -36.79
CA ARG A 535 -39.50 -24.27 -36.78
C ARG A 535 -39.33 -23.17 -37.80
N LYS A 536 -39.77 -23.39 -39.03
CA LYS A 536 -39.83 -22.38 -40.09
C LYS A 536 -40.76 -21.21 -39.77
N GLY A 537 -41.47 -21.24 -38.63
CA GLY A 537 -42.52 -20.29 -38.33
C GLY A 537 -43.70 -20.39 -39.28
N HIS A 538 -43.68 -21.40 -40.14
CA HIS A 538 -44.84 -21.92 -40.80
C HIS A 538 -45.69 -22.66 -39.77
N TYR A 539 -45.87 -22.09 -38.57
CA TYR A 539 -46.88 -22.53 -37.62
C TYR A 539 -48.22 -22.63 -38.31
N ARG A 540 -48.50 -21.72 -39.25
CA ARG A 540 -49.67 -21.80 -40.09
C ARG A 540 -49.61 -22.96 -41.07
N ALA A 541 -48.48 -23.31 -41.67
CA ALA A 541 -48.41 -24.52 -42.51
C ALA A 541 -48.33 -25.82 -41.71
N ALA A 542 -47.81 -25.81 -40.49
CA ALA A 542 -47.82 -26.94 -39.56
C ALA A 542 -49.22 -27.14 -39.00
N TYR A 543 -49.85 -26.05 -38.58
CA TYR A 543 -51.25 -26.01 -38.20
C TYR A 543 -52.10 -26.38 -39.39
N ASP A 544 -51.95 -25.81 -40.58
CA ASP A 544 -52.70 -26.19 -41.77
C ASP A 544 -52.36 -27.63 -42.18
N LEU A 545 -51.12 -28.11 -42.06
CA LEU A 545 -50.74 -29.52 -42.26
C LEU A 545 -51.46 -30.43 -41.27
N LEU A 546 -51.59 -30.01 -40.02
CA LEU A 546 -52.36 -30.73 -39.02
C LEU A 546 -53.86 -30.48 -39.26
N GLN A 547 -54.40 -29.29 -38.98
CA GLN A 547 -55.75 -28.77 -39.25
C GLN A 547 -56.41 -29.23 -40.56
N ALA A 548 -55.72 -29.27 -41.71
CA ALA A 548 -56.31 -29.77 -42.96
C ALA A 548 -56.59 -31.27 -42.90
N HIS A 549 -55.80 -32.00 -42.13
CA HIS A 549 -55.98 -33.40 -41.79
C HIS A 549 -56.68 -33.56 -40.42
N ARG A 550 -57.35 -32.52 -39.89
CA ARG A 550 -58.11 -32.55 -38.61
C ARG A 550 -59.26 -33.53 -38.61
N HIS A 551 -59.91 -33.74 -39.75
CA HIS A 551 -60.97 -34.72 -39.90
C HIS A 551 -60.44 -36.16 -39.99
N GLU A 552 -59.14 -36.32 -40.27
CA GLU A 552 -58.44 -37.61 -40.26
C GLU A 552 -57.94 -37.95 -38.84
N ALA A 553 -57.90 -36.95 -37.96
CA ALA A 553 -57.82 -37.12 -36.52
C ALA A 553 -59.23 -37.36 -35.93
N ARG A 554 -59.36 -38.36 -35.08
CA ARG A 554 -60.58 -38.75 -34.35
C ARG A 554 -60.73 -37.87 -33.11
N ASP A 555 -61.94 -37.69 -32.57
CA ASP A 555 -62.16 -37.00 -31.27
C ASP A 555 -61.34 -37.63 -30.12
N GLU A 556 -60.88 -38.88 -30.30
CA GLU A 556 -60.00 -39.64 -29.40
C GLU A 556 -58.50 -39.30 -29.53
N ASP A 557 -58.05 -38.71 -30.65
CA ASP A 557 -56.63 -38.48 -30.97
C ASP A 557 -56.06 -37.30 -30.18
N ALA A 558 -56.02 -37.49 -28.85
CA ALA A 558 -55.66 -36.46 -27.89
C ALA A 558 -54.30 -35.84 -28.19
N ALA A 559 -53.26 -36.58 -28.62
CA ALA A 559 -51.94 -36.01 -28.94
C ALA A 559 -51.97 -35.08 -30.16
N TYR A 560 -52.84 -35.37 -31.12
CA TYR A 560 -53.06 -34.51 -32.26
C TYR A 560 -53.89 -33.28 -31.85
N TRP A 561 -54.99 -33.45 -31.11
CA TRP A 561 -55.80 -32.35 -30.57
C TRP A 561 -55.04 -31.48 -29.60
N LYS A 562 -54.09 -32.09 -28.90
CA LYS A 562 -53.16 -31.47 -28.00
C LYS A 562 -52.11 -30.72 -28.78
N VAL A 563 -51.44 -31.33 -29.77
CA VAL A 563 -50.53 -30.60 -30.66
C VAL A 563 -51.29 -29.49 -31.36
N LEU A 564 -52.52 -29.69 -31.80
CA LEU A 564 -53.34 -28.68 -32.44
C LEU A 564 -53.84 -27.61 -31.46
N SER A 565 -54.19 -27.96 -30.23
CA SER A 565 -54.51 -27.04 -29.14
C SER A 565 -53.27 -26.24 -28.76
N ASP A 566 -52.12 -26.89 -28.72
CA ASP A 566 -50.80 -26.32 -28.48
C ASP A 566 -50.33 -25.50 -29.66
N LEU A 567 -50.72 -25.84 -30.90
CA LEU A 567 -50.47 -25.08 -32.10
C LEU A 567 -51.41 -23.90 -32.16
N SER A 568 -52.64 -24.05 -31.71
CA SER A 568 -53.61 -22.94 -31.61
C SER A 568 -53.17 -21.96 -30.53
N TRP A 569 -52.69 -22.50 -29.41
CA TRP A 569 -52.08 -21.77 -28.30
C TRP A 569 -50.80 -21.07 -28.75
N ALA A 570 -49.94 -21.81 -29.48
CA ALA A 570 -48.69 -21.29 -30.01
C ALA A 570 -48.90 -20.29 -31.14
N LEU A 571 -49.97 -20.44 -31.93
CA LEU A 571 -50.36 -19.51 -32.98
C LEU A 571 -51.11 -18.28 -32.45
N GLN A 572 -51.33 -18.18 -31.13
CA GLN A 572 -52.20 -17.19 -30.51
C GLN A 572 -53.53 -17.04 -31.23
N GLN A 573 -53.97 -18.15 -31.77
CA GLN A 573 -55.38 -18.32 -31.97
C GLN A 573 -55.87 -18.60 -30.57
N ASP A 574 -55.78 -17.64 -29.65
CA ASP A 574 -56.20 -17.79 -28.26
C ASP A 574 -57.67 -18.18 -28.28
N ALA A 575 -58.45 -17.58 -29.18
CA ALA A 575 -59.79 -18.04 -29.50
C ALA A 575 -59.84 -19.51 -29.95
N GLY A 576 -58.92 -19.98 -30.79
CA GLY A 576 -58.81 -21.38 -31.23
C GLY A 576 -58.23 -22.34 -30.19
N ALA A 577 -57.35 -21.88 -29.31
CA ALA A 577 -56.68 -22.60 -28.25
C ALA A 577 -57.62 -22.74 -27.07
N GLU A 578 -58.20 -21.62 -26.65
CA GLU A 578 -59.34 -21.55 -25.75
C GLU A 578 -60.51 -22.31 -26.33
N GLN A 579 -60.78 -22.29 -27.64
CA GLN A 579 -61.84 -23.12 -28.24
C GLN A 579 -61.49 -24.61 -28.21
N ASN A 580 -60.27 -25.02 -28.54
CA ASN A 580 -59.85 -26.43 -28.48
C ASN A 580 -59.81 -26.91 -27.01
N LEU A 581 -59.38 -26.07 -26.07
CA LEU A 581 -59.39 -26.33 -24.63
C LEU A 581 -60.82 -26.29 -24.08
N ARG A 582 -61.67 -25.33 -24.45
CA ARG A 582 -63.09 -25.32 -24.08
C ARG A 582 -63.86 -26.45 -24.74
N HIS A 583 -63.42 -26.92 -25.90
CA HIS A 583 -63.94 -28.12 -26.54
C HIS A 583 -63.61 -29.34 -25.70
N LEU A 584 -62.37 -29.45 -25.23
CA LEU A 584 -62.00 -30.40 -24.18
C LEU A 584 -62.86 -30.17 -22.90
N GLN A 585 -63.15 -28.92 -22.48
CA GLN A 585 -63.93 -28.60 -21.25
C GLN A 585 -65.39 -29.01 -21.33
N ALA A 586 -66.04 -28.71 -22.45
CA ALA A 586 -67.45 -28.98 -22.72
C ALA A 586 -67.71 -30.48 -22.95
N THR A 587 -66.77 -31.18 -23.60
CA THR A 587 -66.81 -32.64 -23.75
C THR A 587 -66.43 -33.38 -22.45
N GLY A 588 -66.01 -32.64 -21.41
CA GLY A 588 -65.56 -33.20 -20.14
C GLY A 588 -64.20 -33.90 -20.20
N GLN A 589 -63.50 -33.79 -21.33
CA GLN A 589 -62.16 -34.33 -21.58
C GLN A 589 -61.04 -33.33 -21.29
N LEU A 590 -61.37 -32.13 -20.80
CA LEU A 590 -60.38 -31.17 -20.30
C LEU A 590 -59.67 -31.84 -19.17
N ALA A 591 -58.44 -32.22 -19.46
CA ALA A 591 -57.59 -32.82 -18.48
C ALA A 591 -57.43 -31.84 -17.32
N GLN A 592 -57.20 -32.38 -16.13
CA GLN A 592 -56.95 -31.58 -14.94
C GLN A 592 -55.84 -30.53 -15.18
N GLU A 593 -54.81 -30.88 -15.96
CA GLU A 593 -53.72 -29.98 -16.38
C GLU A 593 -54.17 -28.83 -17.31
N ASP A 594 -55.20 -29.06 -18.11
CA ASP A 594 -55.67 -28.08 -19.07
C ASP A 594 -56.57 -27.03 -18.42
N PHE A 595 -57.09 -27.27 -17.19
CA PHE A 595 -57.66 -26.20 -16.37
C PHE A 595 -56.63 -25.11 -16.09
N SER A 596 -55.39 -25.48 -15.79
CA SER A 596 -54.31 -24.51 -15.56
C SER A 596 -53.96 -23.73 -16.83
N ARG A 597 -53.94 -24.39 -18.01
CA ARG A 597 -53.75 -23.74 -19.31
C ARG A 597 -54.91 -22.81 -19.65
N LEU A 598 -56.14 -23.24 -19.43
CA LEU A 598 -57.31 -22.41 -19.65
C LEU A 598 -57.33 -21.20 -18.70
N ILE A 599 -57.05 -21.42 -17.41
CA ILE A 599 -56.85 -20.34 -16.42
C ILE A 599 -55.76 -19.39 -16.92
N PHE A 600 -54.66 -19.88 -17.46
CA PHE A 600 -53.63 -19.03 -18.04
C PHE A 600 -54.12 -18.22 -19.25
N LEU A 601 -54.89 -18.80 -20.19
CA LEU A 601 -55.45 -18.07 -21.35
C LEU A 601 -56.38 -16.95 -20.96
N LEU A 602 -56.99 -17.04 -19.78
CA LEU A 602 -57.78 -15.94 -19.26
C LEU A 602 -56.93 -14.67 -19.05
N GLY A 603 -55.61 -14.78 -18.91
CA GLY A 603 -54.72 -13.62 -18.81
C GLY A 603 -54.93 -12.80 -17.53
N ASP A 604 -54.11 -11.76 -17.34
CA ASP A 604 -54.02 -11.06 -16.05
C ASP A 604 -55.07 -9.97 -15.82
N THR A 605 -55.87 -9.65 -16.84
CA THR A 605 -57.02 -8.75 -16.72
C THR A 605 -58.26 -9.49 -16.22
N ARG A 606 -58.31 -10.81 -16.40
CA ARG A 606 -59.42 -11.68 -15.98
C ARG A 606 -59.09 -12.48 -14.71
N GLN A 607 -58.35 -11.89 -13.75
CA GLN A 607 -58.01 -12.54 -12.47
C GLN A 607 -59.23 -13.08 -11.73
N THR A 608 -60.36 -12.38 -11.86
CA THR A 608 -61.64 -12.81 -11.29
C THR A 608 -62.16 -14.11 -11.93
N GLU A 609 -62.11 -14.21 -13.27
CA GLU A 609 -62.53 -15.42 -14.01
C GLU A 609 -61.54 -16.58 -13.78
N LYS A 610 -60.23 -16.29 -13.62
CA LYS A 610 -59.22 -17.25 -13.17
C LYS A 610 -59.56 -17.82 -11.79
N ALA A 611 -59.85 -16.95 -10.83
CA ALA A 611 -60.25 -17.35 -9.49
C ALA A 611 -61.56 -18.16 -9.55
N GLU A 612 -62.51 -17.81 -10.42
CA GLU A 612 -63.75 -18.57 -10.63
C GLU A 612 -63.53 -19.95 -11.27
N LEU A 613 -62.64 -20.08 -12.25
CA LEU A 613 -62.26 -21.39 -12.83
C LEU A 613 -61.53 -22.26 -11.82
N ALA A 614 -60.69 -21.67 -10.97
CA ALA A 614 -60.04 -22.37 -9.87
C ALA A 614 -61.07 -22.80 -8.81
N GLU A 615 -62.00 -21.91 -8.44
CA GLU A 615 -63.14 -22.27 -7.56
C GLU A 615 -64.01 -23.39 -8.18
N LEU A 616 -64.22 -23.38 -9.50
CA LEU A 616 -64.99 -24.41 -10.22
C LEU A 616 -64.26 -25.75 -10.28
N ALA A 617 -62.95 -25.75 -10.55
CA ALA A 617 -62.12 -26.94 -10.52
C ALA A 617 -62.13 -27.57 -9.12
N TYR A 618 -62.05 -26.73 -8.08
CA TYR A 618 -62.22 -27.18 -6.69
C TYR A 618 -63.61 -27.78 -6.44
N GLN A 619 -64.69 -27.10 -6.85
CA GLN A 619 -66.05 -27.61 -6.66
C GLN A 619 -66.30 -28.94 -7.40
N ARG A 620 -65.71 -29.14 -8.59
CA ARG A 620 -65.96 -30.31 -9.44
C ARG A 620 -65.11 -31.52 -9.08
N PHE A 621 -63.84 -31.29 -8.73
CA PHE A 621 -62.87 -32.36 -8.50
C PHE A 621 -62.46 -32.47 -7.03
N GLY A 622 -63.01 -31.64 -6.14
CA GLY A 622 -62.55 -31.52 -4.75
C GLY A 622 -61.09 -31.06 -4.67
N ASP A 623 -60.59 -30.44 -5.74
CA ASP A 623 -59.18 -30.13 -5.91
C ASP A 623 -58.78 -28.94 -5.02
N TRP A 624 -58.30 -29.26 -3.82
CA TRP A 624 -57.93 -28.27 -2.81
C TRP A 624 -56.76 -27.39 -3.27
N GLU A 625 -55.94 -27.80 -4.24
CA GLU A 625 -54.91 -26.93 -4.83
C GLU A 625 -55.56 -25.79 -5.61
N MET A 626 -56.67 -26.07 -6.29
CA MET A 626 -57.47 -25.06 -6.97
C MET A 626 -58.21 -24.14 -6.00
N LEU A 627 -58.60 -24.62 -4.80
CA LEU A 627 -59.08 -23.75 -3.71
C LEU A 627 -57.99 -22.78 -3.24
N LEU A 628 -56.77 -23.28 -3.05
CA LEU A 628 -55.65 -22.46 -2.61
C LEU A 628 -55.22 -21.47 -3.70
N LEU A 629 -55.21 -21.87 -4.96
CA LEU A 629 -55.01 -20.98 -6.10
C LEU A 629 -56.09 -19.90 -6.14
N ALA A 630 -57.36 -20.25 -5.93
CA ALA A 630 -58.43 -19.28 -5.83
C ALA A 630 -58.20 -18.29 -4.67
N LEU A 631 -57.84 -18.79 -3.49
CA LEU A 631 -57.51 -17.93 -2.34
C LEU A 631 -56.32 -17.01 -2.63
N GLU A 632 -55.26 -17.53 -3.22
CA GLU A 632 -54.05 -16.77 -3.58
C GLU A 632 -54.37 -15.68 -4.63
N LEU A 633 -55.15 -16.00 -5.66
CA LEU A 633 -55.61 -15.02 -6.66
C LEU A 633 -56.52 -13.95 -6.03
N ARG A 634 -57.35 -14.31 -5.05
CA ARG A 634 -58.17 -13.35 -4.29
C ARG A 634 -57.33 -12.52 -3.32
N THR A 635 -56.23 -13.06 -2.79
CA THR A 635 -55.22 -12.32 -2.01
C THR A 635 -54.50 -11.30 -2.88
N ALA A 636 -54.07 -11.71 -4.08
CA ALA A 636 -53.39 -10.84 -5.03
C ALA A 636 -54.30 -9.69 -5.53
N THR A 637 -55.59 -9.95 -5.77
CA THR A 637 -56.56 -8.91 -6.17
C THR A 637 -57.08 -8.06 -5.00
N ARG A 638 -56.62 -8.31 -3.76
CA ARG A 638 -57.09 -7.66 -2.53
C ARG A 638 -58.61 -7.76 -2.32
N ASP A 639 -59.23 -8.82 -2.82
CA ASP A 639 -60.65 -9.11 -2.65
C ASP A 639 -60.91 -9.76 -1.28
N VAL A 640 -60.85 -8.93 -0.24
CA VAL A 640 -60.97 -9.31 1.17
C VAL A 640 -62.30 -10.04 1.46
N LEU A 641 -63.37 -9.72 0.72
CA LEU A 641 -64.69 -10.34 0.90
C LEU A 641 -64.73 -11.78 0.36
N ALA A 642 -64.16 -12.01 -0.83
CA ALA A 642 -64.05 -13.35 -1.40
C ALA A 642 -63.09 -14.24 -0.60
N GLN A 643 -61.99 -13.68 -0.11
CA GLN A 643 -61.07 -14.38 0.82
C GLN A 643 -61.84 -14.86 2.06
N LYS A 644 -62.61 -13.98 2.71
CA LYS A 644 -63.42 -14.33 3.87
C LYS A 644 -64.38 -15.50 3.58
N ARG A 645 -65.15 -15.43 2.49
CA ARG A 645 -66.10 -16.49 2.09
C ARG A 645 -65.40 -17.82 1.83
N LEU A 646 -64.30 -17.81 1.08
CA LEU A 646 -63.53 -19.01 0.76
C LEU A 646 -62.92 -19.63 2.02
N ILE A 647 -62.36 -18.81 2.93
CA ILE A 647 -61.83 -19.27 4.22
C ILE A 647 -62.92 -19.86 5.11
N GLU A 648 -64.10 -19.22 5.22
CA GLU A 648 -65.22 -19.74 6.02
C GLU A 648 -65.73 -21.08 5.47
N ARG A 649 -65.87 -21.20 4.15
CA ARG A 649 -66.33 -22.42 3.47
C ARG A 649 -65.31 -23.55 3.57
N ALA A 650 -64.02 -23.21 3.47
CA ALA A 650 -62.90 -24.11 3.66
C ALA A 650 -62.86 -24.70 5.08
N VAL A 651 -63.08 -23.85 6.10
CA VAL A 651 -63.13 -24.26 7.52
C VAL A 651 -64.34 -25.16 7.81
N LEU A 652 -65.48 -24.98 7.14
CA LEU A 652 -66.70 -25.75 7.37
C LEU A 652 -66.72 -27.15 6.73
N HIS A 653 -66.07 -27.34 5.56
CA HIS A 653 -66.25 -28.55 4.75
C HIS A 653 -64.99 -29.42 4.59
N HIS A 654 -63.79 -28.87 4.75
CA HIS A 654 -62.52 -29.59 4.53
C HIS A 654 -61.49 -29.28 5.62
N GLN A 655 -61.97 -29.12 6.86
CA GLN A 655 -61.12 -28.78 8.01
C GLN A 655 -60.02 -29.83 8.21
N THR A 656 -60.31 -31.10 7.92
CA THR A 656 -59.36 -32.22 8.00
C THR A 656 -58.26 -32.13 6.96
N GLU A 657 -58.58 -31.84 5.70
CA GLU A 657 -57.64 -31.78 4.58
C GLU A 657 -56.78 -30.50 4.62
N LEU A 658 -57.35 -29.39 5.11
CA LEU A 658 -56.66 -28.10 5.24
C LEU A 658 -55.87 -27.96 6.54
N SER A 659 -56.16 -28.78 7.56
CA SER A 659 -55.41 -28.76 8.83
C SER A 659 -53.92 -29.06 8.66
N GLY A 660 -53.55 -29.75 7.58
CA GLY A 660 -52.16 -30.01 7.19
C GLY A 660 -51.53 -28.97 6.26
N SER A 661 -52.30 -27.98 5.75
CA SER A 661 -51.83 -27.05 4.71
C SER A 661 -51.25 -25.77 5.29
N ALA A 662 -49.92 -25.61 5.23
CA ALA A 662 -49.27 -24.37 5.65
C ALA A 662 -49.66 -23.17 4.77
N LEU A 663 -49.87 -23.38 3.46
CA LEU A 663 -50.30 -22.33 2.52
C LEU A 663 -51.65 -21.71 2.94
N PHE A 664 -52.58 -22.54 3.41
CA PHE A 664 -53.88 -22.07 3.92
C PHE A 664 -53.71 -21.13 5.12
N TYR A 665 -52.95 -21.55 6.13
CA TYR A 665 -52.70 -20.73 7.32
C TYR A 665 -51.91 -19.45 6.98
N ARG A 666 -50.97 -19.50 6.03
CA ARG A 666 -50.25 -18.33 5.52
C ARG A 666 -51.19 -17.32 4.86
N LEU A 667 -52.05 -17.76 3.93
CA LEU A 667 -53.02 -16.89 3.25
C LEU A 667 -54.04 -16.28 4.24
N ARG A 668 -54.47 -17.06 5.24
CA ARG A 668 -55.36 -16.56 6.31
C ARG A 668 -54.66 -15.57 7.24
N ALA A 669 -53.38 -15.77 7.55
CA ALA A 669 -52.59 -14.81 8.30
C ALA A 669 -52.42 -13.48 7.56
N GLN A 670 -52.17 -13.52 6.24
CA GLN A 670 -52.12 -12.32 5.40
C GLN A 670 -53.46 -11.57 5.40
N TYR A 671 -54.57 -12.30 5.30
CA TYR A 671 -55.91 -11.71 5.49
C TYR A 671 -56.03 -11.05 6.88
N PHE A 672 -55.61 -11.69 7.97
CA PHE A 672 -55.64 -11.08 9.31
C PHE A 672 -54.72 -9.87 9.45
N GLN A 673 -53.56 -9.86 8.80
CA GLN A 673 -52.63 -8.73 8.76
C GLN A 673 -53.28 -7.52 8.08
N THR A 674 -53.94 -7.71 6.92
CA THR A 674 -54.68 -6.62 6.25
C THR A 674 -55.82 -6.05 7.09
N MET A 675 -56.39 -6.85 7.99
CA MET A 675 -57.48 -6.45 8.90
C MET A 675 -56.98 -5.88 10.24
N GLY A 676 -55.66 -5.69 10.41
CA GLY A 676 -55.04 -5.17 11.64
C GLY A 676 -55.11 -6.13 12.84
N ARG A 677 -55.43 -7.41 12.62
CA ARG A 677 -55.57 -8.42 13.68
C ARG A 677 -54.23 -9.13 13.94
N VAL A 678 -53.28 -8.39 14.52
CA VAL A 678 -51.88 -8.82 14.73
C VAL A 678 -51.79 -10.16 15.47
N GLU A 679 -52.55 -10.38 16.54
CA GLU A 679 -52.50 -11.63 17.30
C GLU A 679 -53.01 -12.85 16.51
N ALA A 680 -54.08 -12.68 15.73
CA ALA A 680 -54.62 -13.76 14.91
C ALA A 680 -53.65 -14.14 13.77
N ALA A 681 -53.01 -13.13 13.17
CA ALA A 681 -51.94 -13.35 12.18
C ALA A 681 -50.73 -14.05 12.80
N ARG A 682 -50.31 -13.65 14.00
CA ARG A 682 -49.21 -14.31 14.74
C ARG A 682 -49.50 -15.78 15.01
N MET A 683 -50.71 -16.10 15.47
CA MET A 683 -51.13 -17.48 15.74
C MET A 683 -51.12 -18.34 14.48
N ASP A 684 -51.70 -17.84 13.38
CA ASP A 684 -51.77 -18.57 12.12
C ASP A 684 -50.39 -18.77 11.49
N LEU A 685 -49.51 -17.77 11.54
CA LEU A 685 -48.11 -17.93 11.12
C LEU A 685 -47.38 -18.94 12.01
N GLY A 686 -47.60 -18.93 13.32
CA GLY A 686 -47.06 -19.94 14.22
C GLY A 686 -47.49 -21.37 13.81
N HIS A 687 -48.77 -21.55 13.50
CA HIS A 687 -49.29 -22.83 13.00
C HIS A 687 -48.71 -23.19 11.62
N ALA A 688 -48.66 -22.27 10.67
CA ALA A 688 -48.08 -22.51 9.35
C ALA A 688 -46.62 -22.97 9.45
N ILE A 689 -45.82 -22.35 10.33
CA ILE A 689 -44.43 -22.74 10.62
C ILE A 689 -44.34 -24.11 11.31
N THR A 690 -45.32 -24.51 12.11
CA THR A 690 -45.33 -25.86 12.71
C THR A 690 -45.60 -26.95 11.67
N LEU A 691 -46.45 -26.66 10.67
CA LEU A 691 -46.87 -27.60 9.63
C LEU A 691 -45.84 -27.73 8.50
N ALA A 692 -45.32 -26.60 8.02
CA ALA A 692 -44.26 -26.56 7.01
C ALA A 692 -43.06 -25.78 7.58
N PRO A 693 -42.29 -26.41 8.48
CA PRO A 693 -41.20 -25.75 9.18
C PRO A 693 -40.04 -25.34 8.27
N ASP A 694 -40.02 -25.82 7.03
CA ASP A 694 -38.97 -25.56 6.03
C ASP A 694 -39.52 -24.87 4.76
N ASP A 695 -40.80 -24.46 4.75
CA ASP A 695 -41.40 -23.76 3.60
C ASP A 695 -40.89 -22.31 3.50
N ALA A 696 -40.38 -21.94 2.33
CA ALA A 696 -39.74 -20.65 2.13
C ALA A 696 -40.71 -19.48 2.21
N ASP A 697 -41.87 -19.59 1.58
CA ASP A 697 -42.85 -18.50 1.55
C ASP A 697 -43.45 -18.27 2.94
N THR A 698 -43.72 -19.34 3.70
CA THR A 698 -44.21 -19.25 5.08
C THR A 698 -43.19 -18.62 6.02
N LEU A 699 -41.95 -19.11 6.03
CA LEU A 699 -40.90 -18.58 6.92
C LEU A 699 -40.53 -17.13 6.53
N ASN A 700 -40.55 -16.80 5.24
CA ASN A 700 -40.30 -15.44 4.76
C ASN A 700 -41.46 -14.49 5.11
N THR A 701 -42.71 -14.92 4.94
CA THR A 701 -43.90 -14.15 5.37
C THR A 701 -43.84 -13.88 6.89
N ALA A 702 -43.43 -14.87 7.67
CA ALA A 702 -43.28 -14.71 9.12
C ALA A 702 -42.12 -13.76 9.50
N LEU A 703 -40.98 -13.84 8.82
CA LEU A 703 -39.87 -12.89 9.01
C LEU A 703 -40.32 -11.45 8.77
N TRP A 704 -40.99 -11.19 7.64
CA TRP A 704 -41.54 -9.85 7.34
C TRP A 704 -42.57 -9.41 8.38
N PHE A 705 -43.49 -10.29 8.77
CA PHE A 705 -44.46 -9.99 9.83
C PHE A 705 -43.79 -9.56 11.15
N TRP A 706 -42.73 -10.24 11.60
CA TRP A 706 -42.04 -9.87 12.84
C TRP A 706 -41.15 -8.62 12.69
N ILE A 707 -40.61 -8.37 11.48
CA ILE A 707 -39.90 -7.12 11.15
C ILE A 707 -40.88 -5.94 11.28
N ASP A 708 -42.04 -6.03 10.63
CA ASP A 708 -43.06 -4.97 10.63
C ASP A 708 -43.64 -4.74 12.03
N ALA A 709 -43.88 -5.82 12.79
CA ALA A 709 -44.36 -5.76 14.17
C ALA A 709 -43.28 -5.33 15.19
N ARG A 710 -42.01 -5.17 14.77
CA ARG A 710 -40.84 -4.91 15.63
C ARG A 710 -40.71 -5.84 16.85
N ASP A 711 -41.10 -7.10 16.70
CA ASP A 711 -41.05 -8.11 17.77
C ASP A 711 -39.62 -8.69 17.89
N LEU A 712 -38.70 -7.91 18.49
CA LEU A 712 -37.28 -8.28 18.60
C LEU A 712 -37.04 -9.65 19.26
N PRO A 713 -37.76 -10.05 20.33
CA PRO A 713 -37.62 -11.40 20.90
C PRO A 713 -37.98 -12.51 19.91
N ALA A 714 -39.12 -12.40 19.21
CA ALA A 714 -39.53 -13.38 18.21
C ALA A 714 -38.54 -13.44 17.03
N LEU A 715 -38.04 -12.28 16.59
CA LEU A 715 -37.07 -12.17 15.51
C LEU A 715 -35.71 -12.81 15.88
N ARG A 716 -35.22 -12.63 17.11
CA ARG A 716 -34.01 -13.32 17.62
C ARG A 716 -34.19 -14.83 17.66
N ALA A 717 -35.33 -15.31 18.17
CA ALA A 717 -35.63 -16.73 18.23
C ALA A 717 -35.71 -17.37 16.83
N MET A 718 -36.37 -16.70 15.89
CA MET A 718 -36.49 -17.17 14.51
C MET A 718 -35.15 -17.20 13.79
N THR A 719 -34.38 -16.11 13.83
CA THR A 719 -33.08 -16.03 13.16
C THR A 719 -32.09 -17.06 13.73
N ALA A 720 -32.11 -17.32 15.04
CA ALA A 720 -31.33 -18.40 15.66
C ALA A 720 -31.77 -19.79 15.17
N ARG A 721 -33.07 -20.05 15.06
CA ARG A 721 -33.62 -21.31 14.54
C ARG A 721 -33.22 -21.54 13.08
N LEU A 722 -33.33 -20.51 12.24
CA LEU A 722 -32.92 -20.56 10.83
C LEU A 722 -31.40 -20.78 10.71
N ALA A 723 -30.60 -20.10 11.54
CA ALA A 723 -29.16 -20.28 11.54
C ALA A 723 -28.74 -21.71 11.93
N ALA A 724 -29.36 -22.29 12.98
CA ALA A 724 -29.08 -23.65 13.45
C ALA A 724 -29.44 -24.74 12.41
N ARG A 725 -30.40 -24.46 11.53
CA ARG A 725 -30.86 -25.38 10.48
C ARG A 725 -30.07 -25.28 9.17
N GLY A 726 -29.19 -24.29 9.02
CA GLY A 726 -28.38 -24.13 7.81
C GLY A 726 -29.15 -23.59 6.59
N VAL A 727 -30.35 -23.02 6.76
CA VAL A 727 -31.15 -22.41 5.66
C VAL A 727 -30.54 -21.08 5.12
N GLN A 728 -29.34 -20.73 5.58
CA GLN A 728 -28.63 -19.51 5.20
C GLN A 728 -28.29 -19.43 3.71
N ASP A 729 -28.26 -20.57 3.02
CA ASP A 729 -27.91 -20.66 1.59
C ASP A 729 -29.12 -20.55 0.65
N ASN A 730 -30.36 -20.46 1.17
CA ASN A 730 -31.55 -20.29 0.35
C ASN A 730 -31.79 -18.79 0.01
N PRO A 731 -31.79 -18.40 -1.29
CA PRO A 731 -31.97 -17.02 -1.72
C PRO A 731 -33.26 -16.34 -1.26
N ALA A 732 -34.33 -17.12 -1.05
CA ALA A 732 -35.62 -16.61 -0.63
C ALA A 732 -35.57 -15.86 0.70
N TYR A 733 -34.64 -16.23 1.59
CA TYR A 733 -34.53 -15.61 2.91
C TYR A 733 -33.49 -14.49 2.98
N TRP A 734 -32.60 -14.34 1.98
CA TRP A 734 -31.47 -13.42 2.12
C TRP A 734 -31.91 -11.97 2.34
N GLN A 735 -33.03 -11.57 1.73
CA GLN A 735 -33.57 -10.22 1.93
C GLN A 735 -34.10 -10.04 3.35
N ALA A 736 -35.03 -10.91 3.77
CA ALA A 736 -35.65 -10.83 5.07
C ALA A 736 -34.66 -11.07 6.21
N LEU A 737 -33.67 -11.95 6.03
CA LEU A 737 -32.56 -12.13 6.98
C LEU A 737 -31.62 -10.92 6.99
N GLY A 738 -31.33 -10.33 5.83
CA GLY A 738 -30.59 -9.07 5.73
C GLY A 738 -31.24 -7.97 6.55
N VAL A 739 -32.55 -7.75 6.36
CA VAL A 739 -33.33 -6.77 7.11
C VAL A 739 -33.47 -7.18 8.58
N ALA A 740 -33.74 -8.45 8.88
CA ALA A 740 -33.89 -8.91 10.27
C ALA A 740 -32.61 -8.71 11.07
N TYR A 741 -31.44 -9.09 10.55
CA TYR A 741 -30.17 -8.85 11.23
C TYR A 741 -29.83 -7.36 11.31
N GLN A 742 -30.32 -6.53 10.37
CA GLN A 742 -30.18 -5.08 10.44
C GLN A 742 -31.03 -4.50 11.58
N VAL A 743 -32.29 -4.93 11.73
CA VAL A 743 -33.19 -4.54 12.83
C VAL A 743 -32.69 -5.05 14.20
N LEU A 744 -32.01 -6.21 14.22
CA LEU A 744 -31.41 -6.77 15.44
C LEU A 744 -30.06 -6.14 15.83
N ASP A 745 -29.62 -5.08 15.15
CA ASP A 745 -28.31 -4.41 15.35
C ASP A 745 -27.11 -5.36 15.15
N GLN A 746 -27.20 -6.25 14.15
CA GLN A 746 -26.14 -7.20 13.75
C GLN A 746 -25.68 -6.95 12.29
N PRO A 747 -25.10 -5.76 12.00
CA PRO A 747 -24.92 -5.29 10.63
C PRO A 747 -23.93 -6.12 9.78
N ARG A 748 -22.94 -6.77 10.40
CA ARG A 748 -22.03 -7.69 9.67
C ARG A 748 -22.76 -8.90 9.11
N ARG A 749 -23.69 -9.48 9.89
CA ARG A 749 -24.54 -10.59 9.44
C ARG A 749 -25.51 -10.11 8.37
N ALA A 750 -26.13 -8.95 8.57
CA ALA A 750 -26.98 -8.33 7.55
C ALA A 750 -26.25 -8.17 6.21
N VAL A 751 -25.04 -7.59 6.22
CA VAL A 751 -24.19 -7.43 5.03
C VAL A 751 -23.83 -8.75 4.38
N ALA A 752 -23.59 -9.82 5.15
CA ALA A 752 -23.32 -11.14 4.58
C ALA A 752 -24.48 -11.64 3.72
N TYR A 753 -25.73 -11.48 4.19
CA TYR A 753 -26.92 -11.86 3.42
C TYR A 753 -27.19 -10.93 2.24
N TYR A 754 -27.08 -9.61 2.43
CA TYR A 754 -27.22 -8.69 1.31
C TYR A 754 -26.16 -8.91 0.21
N ARG A 755 -24.89 -9.21 0.58
CA ARG A 755 -23.85 -9.57 -0.40
C ARG A 755 -24.18 -10.82 -1.20
N ARG A 756 -24.83 -11.82 -0.58
CA ARG A 756 -25.29 -13.03 -1.28
C ARG A 756 -26.36 -12.68 -2.31
N GLN A 757 -27.34 -11.84 -1.94
CA GLN A 757 -28.45 -11.43 -2.83
C GLN A 757 -28.05 -10.41 -3.90
N PHE A 758 -26.91 -9.72 -3.75
CA PHE A 758 -26.44 -8.68 -4.68
C PHE A 758 -26.35 -9.12 -6.15
N LYS A 759 -26.18 -10.43 -6.42
CA LYS A 759 -26.18 -10.95 -7.79
C LYS A 759 -27.55 -10.82 -8.49
N GLN A 760 -28.64 -10.85 -7.73
CA GLN A 760 -30.03 -10.85 -8.21
C GLN A 760 -30.71 -9.47 -8.05
N GLY A 761 -30.38 -8.69 -7.01
CA GLY A 761 -31.04 -7.41 -6.66
C GLY A 761 -30.48 -6.12 -7.30
N LYS A 762 -29.73 -6.19 -8.41
CA LYS A 762 -28.93 -5.05 -8.91
C LYS A 762 -29.69 -3.79 -9.36
N ARG A 763 -31.02 -3.88 -9.50
CA ARG A 763 -31.90 -2.78 -9.93
C ARG A 763 -32.99 -2.42 -8.92
N ASP A 764 -33.17 -3.20 -7.86
CA ASP A 764 -34.12 -2.87 -6.80
C ASP A 764 -33.53 -1.78 -5.91
N VAL A 765 -34.08 -0.58 -6.07
CA VAL A 765 -33.59 0.65 -5.46
C VAL A 765 -33.75 0.63 -3.94
N LEU A 766 -34.88 0.10 -3.44
CA LEU A 766 -35.16 -0.01 -2.01
C LEU A 766 -34.22 -1.03 -1.36
N TRP A 767 -34.04 -2.18 -2.00
CA TRP A 767 -33.12 -3.21 -1.54
C TRP A 767 -31.66 -2.72 -1.48
N LEU A 768 -31.18 -2.08 -2.56
CA LEU A 768 -29.82 -1.53 -2.61
C LEU A 768 -29.59 -0.45 -1.55
N SER A 769 -30.64 0.30 -1.20
CA SER A 769 -30.56 1.32 -0.15
C SER A 769 -30.40 0.69 1.23
N ASN A 770 -31.23 -0.32 1.55
CA ASN A 770 -31.08 -1.09 2.79
C ASN A 770 -29.71 -1.79 2.86
N PHE A 771 -29.20 -2.32 1.74
CA PHE A 771 -27.85 -2.87 1.68
C PHE A 771 -26.78 -1.81 1.93
N ALA A 772 -26.91 -0.62 1.36
CA ALA A 772 -25.99 0.48 1.62
C ALA A 772 -26.00 0.89 3.09
N ASP A 773 -27.18 0.94 3.73
CA ASP A 773 -27.31 1.27 5.14
C ASP A 773 -26.70 0.18 6.03
N ALA A 774 -26.92 -1.10 5.71
CA ALA A 774 -26.25 -2.20 6.39
C ALA A 774 -24.72 -2.17 6.19
N LEU A 775 -24.22 -1.80 5.01
CA LEU A 775 -22.78 -1.60 4.75
C LEU A 775 -22.21 -0.44 5.59
N ASP A 776 -22.98 0.64 5.74
CA ASP A 776 -22.59 1.80 6.53
C ASP A 776 -22.54 1.44 8.02
N GLN A 777 -23.59 0.78 8.54
CA GLN A 777 -23.63 0.23 9.90
C GLN A 777 -22.54 -0.82 10.14
N ALA A 778 -22.18 -1.62 9.11
CA ALA A 778 -21.06 -2.57 9.17
C ALA A 778 -19.68 -1.92 8.95
N ARG A 779 -19.61 -0.58 9.00
CA ARG A 779 -18.40 0.25 8.90
C ARG A 779 -17.62 0.07 7.61
N GLN A 780 -18.36 -0.07 6.52
CA GLN A 780 -17.85 -0.04 5.15
C GLN A 780 -18.40 1.18 4.39
N PRO A 781 -18.17 2.42 4.88
CA PRO A 781 -18.78 3.63 4.32
C PRO A 781 -18.37 3.88 2.87
N ALA A 782 -17.15 3.49 2.48
CA ALA A 782 -16.71 3.57 1.09
C ALA A 782 -17.51 2.64 0.15
N ASN A 783 -17.87 1.45 0.63
CA ASN A 783 -18.72 0.52 -0.12
C ASN A 783 -20.17 1.00 -0.11
N ALA A 784 -20.68 1.46 1.04
CA ALA A 784 -22.00 2.06 1.17
C ALA A 784 -22.17 3.23 0.19
N LEU A 785 -21.19 4.14 0.13
CA LEU A 785 -21.19 5.28 -0.79
C LEU A 785 -21.25 4.84 -2.26
N ARG A 786 -20.47 3.82 -2.66
CA ARG A 786 -20.51 3.28 -4.04
C ARG A 786 -21.89 2.72 -4.38
N ILE A 787 -22.54 2.01 -3.44
CA ILE A 787 -23.90 1.52 -3.63
C ILE A 787 -24.87 2.69 -3.72
N ARG A 788 -24.84 3.67 -2.80
CA ARG A 788 -25.70 4.87 -2.84
C ARG A 788 -25.55 5.67 -4.14
N GLN A 789 -24.34 5.80 -4.68
CA GLN A 789 -24.09 6.43 -5.99
C GLN A 789 -24.66 5.62 -7.17
N HIS A 790 -24.69 4.30 -7.05
CA HIS A 790 -25.35 3.42 -8.03
C HIS A 790 -26.87 3.57 -7.96
N VAL A 791 -27.45 3.55 -6.76
CA VAL A 791 -28.88 3.78 -6.50
C VAL A 791 -29.31 5.15 -7.05
N TRP A 792 -28.55 6.20 -6.77
CA TRP A 792 -28.81 7.54 -7.27
C TRP A 792 -28.85 7.63 -8.81
N ARG A 793 -27.95 6.93 -9.51
CA ARG A 793 -27.97 6.85 -10.97
C ARG A 793 -29.20 6.11 -11.51
N LEU A 794 -29.63 5.04 -10.85
CA LEU A 794 -30.86 4.32 -11.21
C LEU A 794 -32.10 5.20 -11.02
N LEU A 795 -32.21 5.89 -9.89
CA LEU A 795 -33.31 6.80 -9.59
C LEU A 795 -33.39 7.99 -10.53
N ARG A 796 -32.25 8.63 -10.84
CA ARG A 796 -32.21 9.78 -11.75
C ARG A 796 -32.69 9.44 -13.16
N ALA A 797 -32.39 8.23 -13.64
CA ALA A 797 -32.88 7.75 -14.93
C ALA A 797 -34.40 7.55 -14.92
N GLY A 798 -34.97 7.00 -13.84
CA GLY A 798 -36.42 6.77 -13.72
C GLY A 798 -37.24 8.03 -13.44
N LEU A 799 -36.69 8.99 -12.69
CA LEU A 799 -37.37 10.26 -12.36
C LEU A 799 -37.42 11.25 -13.53
N ALA A 800 -36.52 11.12 -14.51
CA ALA A 800 -36.55 11.93 -15.74
C ALA A 800 -37.75 11.57 -16.66
N ASP A 801 -38.31 10.37 -16.50
CA ASP A 801 -39.40 9.82 -17.32
C ASP A 801 -40.78 9.88 -16.64
N MET A 802 -40.89 10.40 -15.39
CA MET A 802 -42.18 10.45 -14.68
C MET A 802 -43.02 11.69 -15.06
N PRO A 803 -44.31 11.53 -15.40
CA PRO A 803 -45.21 12.65 -15.59
C PRO A 803 -45.50 13.38 -14.26
N VAL A 804 -45.50 14.71 -14.32
CA VAL A 804 -45.58 15.67 -13.19
C VAL A 804 -46.87 15.53 -12.33
N GLU A 805 -47.88 14.80 -12.80
CA GLU A 805 -49.19 14.66 -12.15
C GLU A 805 -49.37 13.37 -11.32
N SER A 806 -48.36 12.50 -11.21
CA SER A 806 -48.49 11.27 -10.40
C SER A 806 -48.24 11.54 -8.91
N PRO A 807 -49.05 10.98 -7.97
CA PRO A 807 -48.77 11.08 -6.54
C PRO A 807 -47.38 10.52 -6.23
N TYR A 808 -46.69 11.12 -5.26
CA TYR A 808 -45.31 10.81 -4.88
C TYR A 808 -45.02 9.30 -4.85
N SER A 809 -44.05 8.86 -5.64
CA SER A 809 -43.51 7.51 -5.54
C SER A 809 -42.52 7.43 -4.37
N SER A 810 -42.46 6.27 -3.71
CA SER A 810 -41.42 5.93 -2.73
C SER A 810 -40.00 6.21 -3.26
N ASP A 811 -39.80 6.10 -4.58
CA ASP A 811 -38.58 6.42 -5.29
C ASP A 811 -38.19 7.89 -5.20
N MET A 812 -39.15 8.83 -5.22
CA MET A 812 -38.90 10.26 -5.11
C MET A 812 -38.44 10.65 -3.70
N LEU A 813 -39.03 10.04 -2.66
CA LEU A 813 -38.62 10.20 -1.26
C LEU A 813 -37.21 9.64 -1.03
N LEU A 814 -36.93 8.47 -1.57
CA LEU A 814 -35.61 7.84 -1.49
C LEU A 814 -34.55 8.65 -2.24
N ALA A 815 -34.89 9.20 -3.41
CA ALA A 815 -34.02 10.09 -4.17
C ALA A 815 -33.72 11.37 -3.38
N ALA A 816 -34.73 11.98 -2.75
CA ALA A 816 -34.54 13.15 -1.91
C ALA A 816 -33.62 12.85 -0.71
N ARG A 817 -33.81 11.70 -0.04
CA ARG A 817 -32.94 11.24 1.07
C ARG A 817 -31.50 11.02 0.60
N LEU A 818 -31.28 10.41 -0.57
CA LEU A 818 -29.95 10.19 -1.13
C LEU A 818 -29.27 11.49 -1.58
N ALA A 819 -30.03 12.42 -2.13
CA ALA A 819 -29.53 13.73 -2.52
C ALA A 819 -29.03 14.51 -1.30
N LEU A 820 -29.78 14.49 -0.19
CA LEU A 820 -29.38 15.09 1.08
C LEU A 820 -28.05 14.54 1.62
N MET A 821 -27.83 13.24 1.49
CA MET A 821 -26.58 12.60 1.93
C MET A 821 -25.37 12.91 1.03
N GLN A 822 -25.57 13.08 -0.27
CA GLN A 822 -24.48 13.23 -1.24
C GLN A 822 -24.15 14.70 -1.57
N HIS A 823 -25.17 15.56 -1.55
CA HIS A 823 -25.11 16.96 -1.95
C HIS A 823 -25.97 17.79 -0.99
N PRO A 824 -25.47 18.10 0.22
CA PRO A 824 -26.20 18.92 1.21
C PRO A 824 -26.34 20.40 0.80
N ASP A 825 -25.94 20.76 -0.42
CA ASP A 825 -26.07 22.09 -1.00
C ASP A 825 -27.47 22.34 -1.61
N ASP A 826 -27.66 23.50 -2.24
CA ASP A 826 -28.96 23.92 -2.82
C ASP A 826 -29.50 22.93 -3.87
N SER A 827 -28.65 22.08 -4.46
CA SER A 827 -29.05 21.09 -5.46
C SER A 827 -29.84 19.92 -4.86
N GLY A 828 -29.46 19.44 -3.66
CA GLY A 828 -30.23 18.45 -2.91
C GLY A 828 -31.53 19.03 -2.34
N LEU A 829 -31.53 20.34 -2.06
CA LEU A 829 -32.67 21.07 -1.51
C LEU A 829 -33.83 21.23 -2.51
N ALA A 830 -33.55 21.30 -3.81
CA ALA A 830 -34.59 21.44 -4.84
C ALA A 830 -35.56 20.25 -4.83
N LEU A 831 -35.04 19.02 -4.65
CA LEU A 831 -35.85 17.81 -4.61
C LEU A 831 -36.66 17.73 -3.31
N VAL A 832 -36.06 18.06 -2.16
CA VAL A 832 -36.77 18.16 -0.87
C VAL A 832 -37.90 19.19 -0.92
N ARG A 833 -37.66 20.37 -1.51
CA ARG A 833 -38.69 21.41 -1.68
C ARG A 833 -39.82 20.94 -2.58
N SER A 834 -39.52 20.24 -3.69
CA SER A 834 -40.56 19.67 -4.54
C SER A 834 -41.42 18.67 -3.76
N VAL A 835 -40.79 17.78 -2.97
CA VAL A 835 -41.48 16.79 -2.13
C VAL A 835 -42.36 17.44 -1.05
N VAL A 836 -41.92 18.51 -0.42
CA VAL A 836 -42.75 19.23 0.58
C VAL A 836 -43.86 20.05 -0.11
N GLN A 837 -43.63 20.57 -1.32
CA GLN A 837 -44.61 21.41 -2.02
C GLN A 837 -45.83 20.64 -2.52
N GLN A 838 -45.66 19.52 -3.22
CA GLN A 838 -46.82 18.73 -3.67
C GLN A 838 -47.49 17.97 -2.50
N GLU A 839 -46.83 17.74 -1.35
CA GLU A 839 -47.49 17.17 -0.14
C GLU A 839 -48.55 18.16 0.36
N ARG A 840 -48.17 19.44 0.46
CA ARG A 840 -49.10 20.52 0.77
C ARG A 840 -50.21 20.65 -0.27
N GLN A 841 -49.91 20.45 -1.55
CA GLN A 841 -50.94 20.46 -2.60
C GLN A 841 -51.90 19.27 -2.47
N MET A 842 -51.39 18.07 -2.19
CA MET A 842 -52.21 16.87 -1.97
C MET A 842 -53.07 16.98 -0.71
N GLN A 843 -52.54 17.47 0.41
CA GLN A 843 -53.33 17.76 1.60
C GLN A 843 -54.43 18.80 1.30
N HIS A 844 -54.12 19.81 0.48
CA HIS A 844 -55.09 20.81 0.04
C HIS A 844 -56.17 20.19 -0.87
N GLU A 845 -55.79 19.37 -1.86
CA GLU A 845 -56.73 18.69 -2.77
C GLU A 845 -57.58 17.63 -2.06
N HIS A 846 -57.00 16.86 -1.14
CA HIS A 846 -57.71 15.89 -0.30
C HIS A 846 -58.73 16.60 0.59
N PHE A 847 -58.35 17.71 1.23
CA PHE A 847 -59.26 18.55 2.01
C PHE A 847 -60.39 19.17 1.15
N VAL A 848 -60.11 19.56 -0.10
CA VAL A 848 -61.10 20.13 -1.02
C VAL A 848 -62.04 19.05 -1.59
N ARG A 849 -61.54 17.86 -1.96
CA ARG A 849 -62.32 16.78 -2.56
C ARG A 849 -63.22 16.06 -1.54
N HIS A 850 -62.83 16.05 -0.25
CA HIS A 850 -63.59 15.39 0.82
C HIS A 850 -64.63 16.26 1.53
N LYS A 851 -64.83 17.52 1.10
CA LYS A 851 -65.97 18.34 1.54
C LYS A 851 -67.29 18.00 0.83
N VAL A 852 -67.25 17.12 -0.18
CA VAL A 852 -68.38 16.85 -1.10
C VAL A 852 -69.15 15.57 -0.79
N ASN A 853 -68.60 14.58 -0.07
CA ASN A 853 -69.30 13.31 0.22
C ASN A 853 -69.20 12.92 1.71
N GLY A 854 -70.31 13.07 2.44
CA GLY A 854 -70.41 12.97 3.90
C GLY A 854 -70.50 11.56 4.52
N MET A 855 -70.02 10.49 3.89
CA MET A 855 -70.09 9.12 4.48
C MET A 855 -68.84 8.29 4.19
N SER A 856 -67.72 8.57 4.88
CA SER A 856 -66.52 7.71 4.91
C SER A 856 -65.43 8.32 5.83
N LEU A 857 -65.71 8.58 7.11
CA LEU A 857 -64.71 9.23 7.98
C LEU A 857 -63.81 8.26 8.77
N ALA A 858 -64.11 6.95 8.82
CA ALA A 858 -63.41 6.01 9.72
C ALA A 858 -62.57 4.94 9.01
N TRP A 859 -62.76 4.69 7.72
CA TRP A 859 -62.07 3.61 7.00
C TRP A 859 -61.05 4.11 5.96
N ALA A 860 -61.16 5.37 5.52
CA ALA A 860 -60.24 5.98 4.56
C ALA A 860 -58.99 6.60 5.23
N THR A 861 -59.07 6.95 6.52
CA THR A 861 -57.96 7.52 7.29
C THR A 861 -56.95 6.47 7.75
N THR A 862 -57.29 5.18 7.75
CA THR A 862 -56.49 4.11 8.37
C THR A 862 -55.62 3.32 7.39
N LEU A 863 -55.71 3.54 6.08
CA LEU A 863 -55.12 2.63 5.07
C LEU A 863 -54.04 3.27 4.16
N GLY A 864 -53.56 4.49 4.43
CA GLY A 864 -52.42 5.02 3.65
C GLY A 864 -51.96 6.47 3.88
N GLY A 865 -52.61 7.24 4.76
CA GLY A 865 -52.20 8.63 5.05
C GLY A 865 -50.95 8.74 5.93
N ASP A 866 -50.81 7.87 6.94
CA ASP A 866 -49.80 8.03 7.98
C ASP A 866 -48.37 7.69 7.53
N GLU A 867 -48.17 6.73 6.62
CA GLU A 867 -46.82 6.34 6.18
C GLU A 867 -46.14 7.39 5.28
N ALA A 868 -46.90 8.02 4.38
CA ALA A 868 -46.37 9.02 3.47
C ALA A 868 -46.04 10.34 4.19
N GLU A 869 -46.89 10.77 5.14
CA GLU A 869 -46.61 11.94 5.98
C GLU A 869 -45.39 11.74 6.88
N ASN A 870 -45.23 10.55 7.48
CA ASN A 870 -44.07 10.23 8.30
C ASN A 870 -42.75 10.28 7.48
N ALA A 871 -42.75 9.82 6.23
CA ALA A 871 -41.55 9.83 5.39
C ALA A 871 -41.08 11.25 5.00
N VAL A 872 -42.01 12.20 4.81
CA VAL A 872 -41.68 13.60 4.55
C VAL A 872 -41.16 14.28 5.81
N ASP A 873 -41.75 14.00 6.98
CA ASP A 873 -41.23 14.47 8.27
C ASP A 873 -39.79 13.99 8.51
N GLU A 874 -39.49 12.71 8.24
CA GLU A 874 -38.13 12.18 8.30
C GLU A 874 -37.18 12.89 7.34
N LEU A 875 -37.63 13.24 6.13
CA LEU A 875 -36.84 13.94 5.13
C LEU A 875 -36.47 15.37 5.59
N VAL A 876 -37.44 16.11 6.12
CA VAL A 876 -37.25 17.48 6.63
C VAL A 876 -36.33 17.48 7.84
N LEU A 877 -36.51 16.55 8.77
CA LEU A 877 -35.63 16.39 9.94
C LEU A 877 -34.23 15.95 9.54
N GLY A 878 -34.10 14.98 8.62
CA GLY A 878 -32.82 14.54 8.08
C GLY A 878 -32.05 15.66 7.38
N TRP A 879 -32.76 16.50 6.60
CA TRP A 879 -32.17 17.70 6.01
C TRP A 879 -31.70 18.69 7.08
N ALA A 880 -32.57 19.06 8.02
CA ALA A 880 -32.25 20.04 9.05
C ALA A 880 -31.04 19.59 9.90
N LEU A 881 -30.93 18.29 10.19
CA LEU A 881 -29.77 17.73 10.90
C LEU A 881 -28.52 17.66 10.01
N SER A 882 -28.64 17.22 8.76
CA SER A 882 -27.49 17.12 7.82
C SER A 882 -26.91 18.47 7.42
N THR A 883 -27.73 19.53 7.47
CA THR A 883 -27.33 20.93 7.21
C THR A 883 -27.11 21.73 8.48
N GLU A 884 -27.04 21.06 9.64
CA GLU A 884 -26.69 21.65 10.94
C GLU A 884 -27.65 22.77 11.40
N GLN A 885 -28.88 22.74 10.91
CA GLN A 885 -29.98 23.59 11.33
C GLN A 885 -30.72 22.97 12.51
N SER A 886 -29.99 22.67 13.58
CA SER A 886 -30.52 22.04 14.80
C SER A 886 -31.68 22.83 15.42
N ALA A 887 -31.64 24.16 15.38
CA ALA A 887 -32.74 25.01 15.81
C ALA A 887 -34.02 24.82 14.95
N ASN A 888 -33.87 24.66 13.64
CA ASN A 888 -35.00 24.40 12.74
C ASN A 888 -35.52 22.97 12.90
N ALA A 889 -34.63 21.99 13.11
CA ALA A 889 -34.99 20.63 13.45
C ALA A 889 -35.80 20.60 14.76
N LYS A 890 -35.33 21.30 15.81
CA LYS A 890 -36.02 21.45 17.10
C LYS A 890 -37.37 22.15 16.93
N ALA A 891 -37.45 23.23 16.16
CA ALA A 891 -38.71 23.92 15.89
C ALA A 891 -39.70 23.05 15.10
N TRP A 892 -39.22 22.26 14.14
CA TRP A 892 -40.04 21.29 13.40
C TRP A 892 -40.56 20.18 14.31
N LEU A 893 -39.68 19.58 15.12
CA LEU A 893 -40.03 18.58 16.14
C LEU A 893 -41.07 19.13 17.11
N TRP A 894 -40.92 20.39 17.56
CA TRP A 894 -41.88 21.05 18.42
C TRP A 894 -43.24 21.24 17.76
N ARG A 895 -43.26 21.65 16.49
CA ARG A 895 -44.49 21.89 15.74
C ARG A 895 -45.27 20.60 15.48
N ARG A 896 -44.57 19.51 15.17
CA ARG A 896 -45.18 18.22 14.77
C ARG A 896 -45.47 17.30 15.97
N TYR A 897 -44.57 17.25 16.96
CA TYR A 897 -44.62 16.32 18.08
C TYR A 897 -44.77 16.99 19.47
N GLY A 898 -44.92 18.33 19.51
CA GLY A 898 -45.11 19.09 20.74
C GLY A 898 -43.81 19.30 21.55
N GLN A 899 -43.92 20.01 22.68
CA GLN A 899 -42.77 20.46 23.49
C GLN A 899 -41.92 19.32 24.08
N ARG A 900 -42.51 18.14 24.28
CA ARG A 900 -41.78 16.94 24.75
C ARG A 900 -40.96 16.26 23.65
N MET A 901 -41.03 16.74 22.41
CA MET A 901 -40.33 16.18 21.25
C MET A 901 -40.51 14.66 21.13
N ALA A 902 -41.75 14.15 21.18
CA ALA A 902 -42.06 12.71 21.05
C ALA A 902 -41.83 12.15 19.61
N GLY A 903 -40.94 12.78 18.86
CA GLY A 903 -40.52 12.34 17.53
C GLY A 903 -39.46 11.24 17.59
N PRO A 904 -39.02 10.73 16.43
CA PRO A 904 -38.11 9.61 16.37
C PRO A 904 -36.74 9.91 17.00
N GLN A 905 -36.19 8.98 17.79
CA GLN A 905 -34.96 9.16 18.56
C GLN A 905 -33.74 9.55 17.71
N TRP A 906 -33.65 8.99 16.49
CA TRP A 906 -32.57 9.33 15.57
C TRP A 906 -32.55 10.81 15.18
N ALA A 907 -33.67 11.54 15.31
CA ALA A 907 -33.76 12.97 15.03
C ALA A 907 -33.68 13.83 16.29
N VAL A 908 -34.36 13.40 17.36
CA VAL A 908 -34.42 14.13 18.64
C VAL A 908 -33.05 14.18 19.31
N VAL A 909 -32.33 13.05 19.36
CA VAL A 909 -31.04 12.97 20.06
C VAL A 909 -29.97 13.83 19.38
N PRO A 910 -29.71 13.75 18.07
CA PRO A 910 -28.73 14.63 17.43
C PRO A 910 -29.12 16.12 17.50
N ALA A 911 -30.41 16.46 17.41
CA ALA A 911 -30.87 17.85 17.59
C ALA A 911 -30.58 18.36 19.01
N ALA A 912 -30.88 17.54 20.03
CA ALA A 912 -30.60 17.87 21.43
C ALA A 912 -29.10 17.93 21.72
N MET A 913 -28.29 17.03 21.14
CA MET A 913 -26.83 17.07 21.25
C MET A 913 -26.23 18.32 20.60
N ALA A 914 -26.72 18.72 19.42
CA ALA A 914 -26.24 19.91 18.73
C ALA A 914 -26.58 21.23 19.47
N GLU A 915 -27.68 21.25 20.20
CA GLU A 915 -28.10 22.38 21.05
C GLU A 915 -27.61 22.27 22.50
N ASN A 916 -26.86 21.21 22.84
CA ASN A 916 -26.40 20.90 24.20
C ASN A 916 -27.53 20.85 25.26
N ASP A 917 -28.68 20.28 24.87
CA ASP A 917 -29.91 20.19 25.69
C ASP A 917 -29.84 18.98 26.65
N SER A 918 -28.96 19.07 27.65
CA SER A 918 -28.69 18.00 28.63
C SER A 918 -29.94 17.42 29.32
N PRO A 919 -30.98 18.21 29.68
CA PRO A 919 -32.20 17.66 30.27
C PRO A 919 -32.94 16.69 29.34
N VAL A 920 -33.11 17.04 28.06
CA VAL A 920 -33.75 16.17 27.06
C VAL A 920 -32.91 14.91 26.84
N LEU A 921 -31.59 15.06 26.74
CA LEU A 921 -30.66 13.94 26.59
C LEU A 921 -30.72 12.97 27.79
N ALA A 922 -30.77 13.49 29.01
CA ALA A 922 -30.88 12.69 30.22
C ALA A 922 -32.24 11.97 30.32
N GLU A 923 -33.34 12.62 29.96
CA GLU A 923 -34.68 12.01 29.94
C GLU A 923 -34.74 10.82 28.97
N ARG A 924 -34.24 11.00 27.74
CA ARG A 924 -34.23 9.97 26.69
C ARG A 924 -33.37 8.77 27.08
N LEU A 925 -32.18 9.01 27.64
CA LEU A 925 -31.30 7.95 28.10
C LEU A 925 -31.94 7.10 29.21
N ALA A 926 -32.77 7.69 30.06
CA ALA A 926 -33.41 7.01 31.19
C ALA A 926 -34.67 6.19 30.80
N HIS A 927 -35.52 6.69 29.89
CA HIS A 927 -36.86 6.12 29.66
C HIS A 927 -37.02 5.32 28.36
N GLU A 928 -36.22 5.60 27.33
CA GLU A 928 -36.35 4.96 26.01
C GLU A 928 -35.01 4.38 25.49
N PRO A 929 -34.22 3.65 26.31
CA PRO A 929 -32.90 3.16 25.90
C PRO A 929 -32.97 2.06 24.82
N GLY A 930 -34.14 1.45 24.57
CA GLY A 930 -34.32 0.42 23.55
C GLY A 930 -34.37 0.97 22.12
N ASP A 931 -34.69 2.26 21.95
CA ASP A 931 -34.85 2.90 20.66
C ASP A 931 -33.57 3.62 20.19
N MET A 932 -32.51 3.63 21.01
CA MET A 932 -31.19 4.18 20.69
C MET A 932 -30.17 3.07 20.47
N SER A 933 -29.32 3.22 19.46
CA SER A 933 -28.17 2.31 19.27
C SER A 933 -27.21 2.38 20.46
N MET A 934 -26.42 1.32 20.67
CA MET A 934 -25.42 1.27 21.74
C MET A 934 -24.46 2.47 21.70
N LEU A 935 -23.96 2.83 20.50
CA LEU A 935 -23.06 3.97 20.31
C LEU A 935 -23.75 5.31 20.57
N MET A 936 -25.03 5.46 20.19
CA MET A 936 -25.80 6.67 20.47
C MET A 936 -26.02 6.85 21.97
N ARG A 937 -26.36 5.78 22.71
CA ARG A 937 -26.47 5.84 24.18
C ARG A 937 -25.15 6.24 24.85
N HIS A 938 -24.04 5.71 24.35
CA HIS A 938 -22.71 6.13 24.77
C HIS A 938 -22.50 7.63 24.54
N ASP A 939 -22.78 8.14 23.34
CA ASP A 939 -22.54 9.55 23.00
C ASP A 939 -23.42 10.50 23.81
N VAL A 940 -24.67 10.12 24.04
CA VAL A 940 -25.60 10.83 24.92
C VAL A 940 -25.06 10.85 26.35
N ALA A 941 -24.67 9.69 26.89
CA ALA A 941 -24.10 9.57 28.23
C ALA A 941 -22.83 10.41 28.37
N ARG A 942 -21.97 10.44 27.34
CA ARG A 942 -20.76 11.27 27.35
C ARG A 942 -21.09 12.77 27.27
N ALA A 943 -22.05 13.16 26.44
CA ALA A 943 -22.49 14.56 26.29
C ALA A 943 -23.06 15.14 27.60
N ILE A 944 -23.77 14.34 28.40
CA ILE A 944 -24.30 14.76 29.71
C ILE A 944 -23.35 14.48 30.88
N GLY A 945 -22.09 14.12 30.62
CA GLY A 945 -21.05 13.91 31.64
C GLY A 945 -21.18 12.62 32.47
N GLN A 946 -21.97 11.64 32.03
CA GLN A 946 -22.13 10.33 32.67
C GLN A 946 -21.11 9.30 32.14
N GLU A 947 -19.83 9.57 32.37
CA GLU A 947 -18.69 8.85 31.78
C GLU A 947 -18.66 7.35 32.13
N ARG A 948 -18.98 6.99 33.39
CA ARG A 948 -19.08 5.58 33.81
C ARG A 948 -20.22 4.85 33.10
N HIS A 949 -21.34 5.54 32.82
CA HIS A 949 -22.47 4.95 32.11
C HIS A 949 -22.12 4.74 30.63
N ALA A 950 -21.41 5.69 30.01
CA ALA A 950 -20.87 5.55 28.65
C ALA A 950 -19.94 4.33 28.52
N GLN A 951 -18.96 4.22 29.43
CA GLN A 951 -18.03 3.07 29.48
C GLN A 951 -18.77 1.73 29.67
N THR A 952 -19.74 1.68 30.60
CA THR A 952 -20.51 0.45 30.87
C THR A 952 -21.37 0.05 29.67
N THR A 953 -21.98 1.02 28.99
CA THR A 953 -22.83 0.79 27.80
C THR A 953 -22.06 0.13 26.67
N VAL A 954 -20.83 0.59 26.45
CA VAL A 954 -19.96 0.05 25.40
C VAL A 954 -19.32 -1.28 25.81
N PHE A 955 -18.91 -1.40 27.08
CA PHE A 955 -18.35 -2.64 27.62
C PHE A 955 -19.36 -3.80 27.56
N SER A 956 -20.62 -3.56 27.95
CA SER A 956 -21.67 -4.59 27.84
C SER A 956 -22.02 -4.90 26.38
N GLY A 957 -22.06 -3.89 25.51
CA GLY A 957 -22.25 -4.09 24.07
C GLY A 957 -21.16 -4.94 23.41
N LEU A 958 -19.90 -4.82 23.86
CA LEU A 958 -18.79 -5.66 23.39
C LEU A 958 -18.90 -7.13 23.81
N VAL A 959 -19.75 -7.49 24.78
CA VAL A 959 -20.04 -8.90 25.09
C VAL A 959 -20.88 -9.53 23.97
N ASP A 960 -21.83 -8.77 23.43
CA ASP A 960 -22.73 -9.23 22.36
C ASP A 960 -22.09 -9.11 20.96
N ASP A 961 -21.19 -8.13 20.75
CA ASP A 961 -20.42 -7.92 19.52
C ASP A 961 -18.92 -7.67 19.81
N PRO A 962 -18.13 -8.73 20.12
CA PRO A 962 -16.72 -8.59 20.53
C PRO A 962 -15.80 -7.97 19.48
N ASP A 963 -16.17 -8.06 18.21
CA ASP A 963 -15.38 -7.53 17.09
C ASP A 963 -15.77 -6.09 16.74
N ASN A 964 -16.57 -5.41 17.57
CA ASN A 964 -16.96 -4.02 17.36
C ASN A 964 -15.78 -3.08 17.68
N ASP A 965 -14.93 -2.87 16.68
CA ASP A 965 -13.78 -1.99 16.78
C ASP A 965 -14.15 -0.55 17.17
N GLU A 966 -15.39 -0.07 16.93
CA GLU A 966 -15.81 1.29 17.33
C GLU A 966 -16.07 1.37 18.80
N ALA A 967 -16.82 0.39 19.31
CA ALA A 967 -17.07 0.19 20.72
C ALA A 967 -15.74 0.01 21.45
N HIS A 968 -14.86 -0.86 20.96
CA HIS A 968 -13.53 -1.04 21.54
C HIS A 968 -12.72 0.26 21.49
N GLN A 969 -12.79 1.03 20.40
CA GLN A 969 -12.09 2.31 20.28
C GLN A 969 -12.63 3.34 21.27
N ARG A 970 -13.96 3.53 21.36
CA ARG A 970 -14.59 4.47 22.29
C ARG A 970 -14.33 4.12 23.75
N LEU A 971 -14.41 2.84 24.10
CA LEU A 971 -14.06 2.37 25.44
C LEU A 971 -12.59 2.66 25.77
N VAL A 972 -11.67 2.44 24.83
CA VAL A 972 -10.24 2.76 25.03
C VAL A 972 -10.02 4.27 25.08
N GLU A 973 -10.64 5.07 24.23
CA GLU A 973 -10.52 6.53 24.24
C GLU A 973 -11.03 7.12 25.56
N ASP A 974 -12.21 6.71 26.01
CA ASP A 974 -12.78 7.15 27.28
C ASP A 974 -11.94 6.68 28.48
N ALA A 975 -11.41 5.44 28.45
CA ALA A 975 -10.56 4.94 29.53
C ALA A 975 -9.18 5.62 29.56
N LEU A 976 -8.58 5.89 28.41
CA LEU A 976 -7.25 6.50 28.30
C LEU A 976 -7.28 8.02 28.51
N ALA A 977 -8.40 8.69 28.22
CA ALA A 977 -8.55 10.12 28.47
C ALA A 977 -8.33 10.48 29.94
N VAL A 978 -8.75 9.60 30.86
CA VAL A 978 -8.58 9.77 32.32
C VAL A 978 -7.42 8.97 32.90
N ALA A 979 -6.64 8.24 32.09
CA ALA A 979 -5.58 7.37 32.58
C ALA A 979 -4.30 8.13 32.98
N SER A 980 -3.56 7.51 33.89
CA SER A 980 -2.18 7.89 34.20
C SER A 980 -1.28 7.54 33.01
N HIS A 981 -0.30 8.40 32.73
CA HIS A 981 0.62 8.18 31.62
C HIS A 981 2.03 8.71 31.90
N ILE A 982 2.98 8.17 31.14
CA ILE A 982 4.36 8.64 31.06
C ILE A 982 4.64 9.02 29.61
N ASP A 983 5.10 10.24 29.38
CA ASP A 983 5.59 10.72 28.10
C ASP A 983 7.12 10.76 28.09
N LEU A 984 7.71 10.20 27.03
CA LEU A 984 9.12 10.31 26.68
C LEU A 984 9.23 11.14 25.41
N GLU A 985 9.81 12.34 25.53
CA GLU A 985 9.86 13.34 24.47
C GLU A 985 11.30 13.55 23.99
N LEU A 986 11.49 13.52 22.67
CA LEU A 986 12.70 13.97 21.99
C LEU A 986 12.32 15.10 21.04
N LYS A 987 12.83 16.31 21.30
CA LYS A 987 12.59 17.49 20.46
C LYS A 987 13.90 18.02 19.91
N LYS A 988 14.01 18.19 18.60
CA LYS A 988 15.11 18.89 17.94
C LYS A 988 14.56 20.17 17.33
N THR A 989 15.17 21.30 17.67
CA THR A 989 14.77 22.64 17.21
C THR A 989 15.95 23.31 16.51
N GLU A 990 15.68 23.95 15.39
CA GLU A 990 16.57 24.84 14.66
C GLU A 990 15.81 26.16 14.50
N LEU A 991 16.31 27.24 15.08
CA LEU A 991 15.73 28.59 15.06
C LEU A 991 16.81 29.56 14.59
N GLY A 992 16.88 29.79 13.27
CA GLY A 992 17.97 30.58 12.69
C GLY A 992 19.32 29.94 12.97
N ASN A 993 20.18 30.64 13.71
CA ASN A 993 21.52 30.16 14.08
C ASN A 993 21.52 29.27 15.34
N LEU A 994 20.43 29.25 16.11
CA LEU A 994 20.31 28.48 17.34
C LEU A 994 19.80 27.07 17.03
N HIS A 995 20.51 26.05 17.48
CA HIS A 995 20.09 24.66 17.35
C HIS A 995 20.11 23.97 18.71
N GLY A 996 19.07 23.17 18.99
CA GLY A 996 18.87 22.52 20.28
C GLY A 996 18.29 21.12 20.15
N ILE A 997 18.67 20.24 21.07
CA ILE A 997 18.10 18.90 21.24
C ILE A 997 17.65 18.77 22.70
N ALA A 998 16.35 18.74 22.91
CA ALA A 998 15.71 18.53 24.19
C ALA A 998 15.28 17.07 24.38
N ARG A 999 15.47 16.58 25.60
CA ARG A 999 15.02 15.27 26.09
C ARG A 999 14.14 15.51 27.29
N GLY A 1000 12.91 15.01 27.25
CA GLY A 1000 11.90 15.24 28.27
C GLY A 1000 11.29 13.94 28.79
N VAL A 1001 10.99 13.92 30.08
CA VAL A 1001 10.11 12.92 30.70
C VAL A 1001 9.00 13.67 31.41
N LYS A 1002 7.75 13.34 31.10
CA LYS A 1002 6.57 13.85 31.83
C LYS A 1002 5.81 12.66 32.40
N VAL A 1003 5.46 12.73 33.68
CA VAL A 1003 4.64 11.72 34.35
C VAL A 1003 3.36 12.41 34.79
N ALA A 1004 2.21 11.83 34.45
CA ALA A 1004 0.90 12.31 34.87
C ALA A 1004 0.15 11.19 35.60
N LEU A 1005 -0.33 11.48 36.80
CA LEU A 1005 -1.09 10.58 37.66
C LEU A 1005 -2.52 11.09 37.80
N ALA A 1006 -3.48 10.26 37.43
CA ALA A 1006 -4.90 10.55 37.63
C ALA A 1006 -5.29 10.27 39.09
N LEU A 1007 -5.68 11.32 39.82
CA LEU A 1007 -6.18 11.23 41.18
C LEU A 1007 -7.70 10.98 41.23
N SER A 1008 -8.41 11.43 40.20
CA SER A 1008 -9.83 11.17 39.96
C SER A 1008 -10.11 11.24 38.45
N THR A 1009 -11.37 11.05 38.03
CA THR A 1009 -11.76 11.24 36.61
C THR A 1009 -11.63 12.70 36.15
N ARG A 1010 -11.49 13.65 37.09
CA ARG A 1010 -11.43 15.09 36.82
C ARG A 1010 -10.06 15.72 37.16
N LEU A 1011 -9.22 15.09 37.96
CA LEU A 1011 -7.98 15.70 38.49
C LEU A 1011 -6.75 14.87 38.16
N LYS A 1012 -5.73 15.49 37.57
CA LYS A 1012 -4.40 14.90 37.33
C LYS A 1012 -3.30 15.75 37.96
N VAL A 1013 -2.30 15.08 38.50
CA VAL A 1013 -1.06 15.69 39.00
C VAL A 1013 0.10 15.13 38.20
N GLY A 1014 0.97 16.01 37.73
CA GLY A 1014 2.13 15.62 36.95
C GLY A 1014 3.44 16.19 37.46
N ALA A 1015 4.53 15.52 37.09
CA ALA A 1015 5.89 15.98 37.25
C ALA A 1015 6.60 15.91 35.90
N GLU A 1016 7.49 16.85 35.64
CA GLU A 1016 8.24 16.90 34.38
C GLU A 1016 9.70 17.25 34.60
N PHE A 1017 10.55 16.65 33.76
CA PHE A 1017 11.97 16.92 33.69
C PHE A 1017 12.37 17.05 32.23
N ARG A 1018 13.04 18.15 31.87
CA ARG A 1018 13.52 18.40 30.51
C ARG A 1018 14.97 18.88 30.56
N GLN A 1019 15.80 18.32 29.69
CA GLN A 1019 17.18 18.77 29.49
C GLN A 1019 17.40 19.11 28.02
N THR A 1020 17.84 20.34 27.73
CA THR A 1020 18.14 20.81 26.37
C THR A 1020 19.63 20.99 26.22
N HIS A 1021 20.21 20.35 25.21
CA HIS A 1021 21.55 20.68 24.73
C HIS A 1021 21.41 21.66 23.58
N GLN A 1022 22.07 22.80 23.65
CA GLN A 1022 21.91 23.86 22.66
C GLN A 1022 23.23 24.55 22.33
N ALA A 1023 23.33 25.02 21.10
CA ALA A 1023 24.47 25.79 20.60
C ALA A 1023 24.01 26.73 19.49
N SER A 1024 24.83 27.73 19.20
CA SER A 1024 24.58 28.70 18.14
C SER A 1024 25.76 28.73 17.18
N ASP A 1025 25.50 28.76 15.87
CA ASP A 1025 26.53 28.82 14.83
C ASP A 1025 27.28 30.16 14.82
N VAL A 1026 26.63 31.20 15.34
CA VAL A 1026 27.19 32.56 15.51
C VAL A 1026 27.03 32.96 16.97
N PRO A 1027 28.03 33.61 17.60
CA PRO A 1027 27.87 34.15 18.95
C PRO A 1027 26.63 35.06 19.02
N LEU A 1028 25.78 34.83 20.02
CA LEU A 1028 24.66 35.71 20.30
C LEU A 1028 25.19 37.02 20.91
N ASN A 1029 24.42 38.11 20.79
CA ASN A 1029 24.86 39.46 21.19
C ASN A 1029 25.35 39.57 22.66
N PHE A 1030 24.95 38.64 23.53
CA PHE A 1030 25.29 38.61 24.97
C PHE A 1030 26.39 37.60 25.35
N GLY A 1031 27.04 36.95 24.38
CA GLY A 1031 28.12 35.99 24.59
C GLY A 1031 27.79 34.58 24.11
N ASN A 1032 28.53 33.60 24.63
CA ASN A 1032 28.35 32.20 24.24
C ASN A 1032 27.03 31.64 24.81
N THR A 1033 26.27 30.96 23.95
CA THR A 1033 25.06 30.22 24.33
C THR A 1033 25.38 29.19 25.43
N PRO A 1034 24.68 29.19 26.57
CA PRO A 1034 24.81 28.14 27.57
C PRO A 1034 24.54 26.77 26.94
N PRO A 1035 25.45 25.79 27.10
CA PRO A 1035 25.36 24.53 26.36
C PRO A 1035 24.24 23.60 26.84
N ILE A 1036 23.71 23.85 28.05
CA ILE A 1036 22.71 23.01 28.71
C ILE A 1036 21.68 23.88 29.42
N GLU A 1037 20.41 23.62 29.14
CA GLU A 1037 19.25 24.07 29.90
C GLU A 1037 18.66 22.88 30.67
N THR A 1038 18.22 23.07 31.90
CA THR A 1038 17.51 22.04 32.67
C THR A 1038 16.25 22.63 33.30
N VAL A 1039 15.11 21.96 33.10
CA VAL A 1039 13.81 22.33 33.64
C VAL A 1039 13.22 21.17 34.44
N MET A 1040 12.72 21.49 35.63
CA MET A 1040 11.97 20.57 36.49
C MET A 1040 10.64 21.23 36.84
N GLY A 1041 9.51 20.53 36.71
CA GLY A 1041 8.21 21.14 36.96
C GLY A 1041 7.18 20.21 37.59
N PHE A 1042 6.16 20.82 38.16
CA PHE A 1042 4.94 20.18 38.66
C PHE A 1042 3.72 20.77 37.93
N ARG A 1043 2.84 19.90 37.47
CA ARG A 1043 1.61 20.25 36.76
C ARG A 1043 0.39 19.79 37.55
N LEU A 1044 -0.65 20.61 37.56
CA LEU A 1044 -1.97 20.26 38.08
C LEU A 1044 -3.00 20.53 36.99
N GLU A 1045 -3.76 19.51 36.60
CA GLU A 1045 -4.82 19.61 35.60
C GLU A 1045 -6.16 19.25 36.24
N ASN A 1046 -7.16 20.10 36.06
CA ASN A 1046 -8.53 19.86 36.51
C ASN A 1046 -9.49 19.98 35.31
N HIS A 1047 -10.37 19.00 35.11
CA HIS A 1047 -11.39 18.97 34.07
C HIS A 1047 -12.77 18.91 34.75
N GLY A 1048 -13.47 20.04 34.81
CA GLY A 1048 -14.71 20.17 35.57
C GLY A 1048 -15.85 20.81 34.78
N GLU A 1049 -17.02 20.88 35.40
CA GLU A 1049 -18.24 21.48 34.80
C GLU A 1049 -18.10 22.98 34.51
N LEU A 1050 -17.18 23.65 35.20
CA LEU A 1050 -16.85 25.07 34.99
C LEU A 1050 -15.69 25.27 34.00
N GLY A 1051 -15.28 24.22 33.29
CA GLY A 1051 -14.17 24.26 32.34
C GLY A 1051 -12.90 23.53 32.81
N ASN A 1052 -11.87 23.61 31.96
CA ASN A 1052 -10.59 22.95 32.17
C ASN A 1052 -9.55 23.95 32.68
N SER A 1053 -8.80 23.58 33.71
CA SER A 1053 -7.76 24.43 34.30
C SER A 1053 -6.44 23.69 34.38
N GLU A 1054 -5.35 24.38 34.07
CA GLU A 1054 -3.99 23.88 34.18
C GLU A 1054 -3.14 24.88 34.97
N ILE A 1055 -2.37 24.37 35.95
CA ILE A 1055 -1.36 25.16 36.66
C ILE A 1055 -0.03 24.44 36.53
N LEU A 1056 1.00 25.17 36.13
CA LEU A 1056 2.36 24.68 35.94
C LEU A 1056 3.34 25.52 36.76
N LEU A 1057 4.14 24.86 37.58
CA LEU A 1057 5.23 25.47 38.34
C LEU A 1057 6.54 24.80 37.91
N GLN A 1058 7.46 25.56 37.34
CA GLN A 1058 8.74 25.06 36.84
C GLN A 1058 9.93 25.80 37.45
N ARG A 1059 11.02 25.08 37.61
CA ARG A 1059 12.34 25.61 37.94
C ARG A 1059 13.26 25.41 36.74
N ARG A 1060 13.73 26.50 36.15
CA ARG A 1060 14.64 26.51 35.00
C ARG A 1060 16.05 26.88 35.46
N ARG A 1061 17.05 26.20 34.91
CA ARG A 1061 18.48 26.46 35.12
C ARG A 1061 19.18 26.49 33.76
N GLU A 1062 19.69 27.65 33.40
CA GLU A 1062 20.40 27.88 32.13
C GLU A 1062 21.47 28.95 32.34
N SER A 1063 21.21 30.20 31.92
CA SER A 1063 22.09 31.35 32.22
C SER A 1063 21.89 31.84 33.65
N ALA A 1064 20.65 31.83 34.14
CA ALA A 1064 20.30 32.05 35.54
C ALA A 1064 19.38 30.94 36.08
N ARG A 1065 18.94 31.07 37.34
CA ARG A 1065 17.96 30.18 37.97
C ARG A 1065 16.63 30.91 38.14
N THR A 1066 15.66 30.59 37.31
CA THR A 1066 14.33 31.23 37.31
C THR A 1066 13.26 30.24 37.76
N THR A 1067 12.16 30.77 38.32
CA THR A 1067 10.96 29.98 38.62
C THR A 1067 9.84 30.53 37.76
N THR A 1068 9.27 29.66 36.94
CA THR A 1068 8.18 29.98 36.02
C THR A 1068 6.87 29.49 36.61
N VAL A 1069 5.83 30.31 36.50
CA VAL A 1069 4.46 29.97 36.89
C VAL A 1069 3.56 30.22 35.70
N GLN A 1070 2.74 29.24 35.34
CA GLN A 1070 1.73 29.37 34.30
C GLN A 1070 0.39 28.90 34.83
N ALA A 1071 -0.67 29.61 34.49
CA ALA A 1071 -2.04 29.23 34.79
C ALA A 1071 -2.91 29.46 33.56
N HIS A 1072 -3.60 28.40 33.11
CA HIS A 1072 -4.50 28.43 31.96
C HIS A 1072 -5.89 27.94 32.37
N HIS A 1073 -6.93 28.56 31.83
CA HIS A 1073 -8.32 28.17 32.05
C HIS A 1073 -9.12 28.27 30.75
N ALA A 1074 -9.86 27.22 30.40
CA ALA A 1074 -10.70 27.15 29.21
C ALA A 1074 -12.14 26.81 29.58
N ILE A 1075 -13.11 27.58 29.08
CA ILE A 1075 -14.53 27.45 29.40
C ILE A 1075 -15.41 27.66 28.17
N ASP A 1076 -16.45 26.84 28.03
CA ASP A 1076 -17.49 27.01 27.01
C ASP A 1076 -18.57 27.96 27.54
N ILE A 1077 -18.55 29.21 27.10
CA ILE A 1077 -19.51 30.25 27.53
C ILE A 1077 -20.88 30.04 26.87
N LEU A 1078 -20.88 29.61 25.62
CA LEU A 1078 -22.05 29.20 24.84
C LEU A 1078 -21.68 27.91 24.09
N PRO A 1079 -22.66 27.10 23.61
CA PRO A 1079 -22.37 25.84 22.90
C PRO A 1079 -21.42 25.96 21.70
N ARG A 1080 -21.28 27.18 21.15
CA ARG A 1080 -20.42 27.50 19.99
C ARG A 1080 -19.28 28.45 20.32
N LEU A 1081 -19.12 28.89 21.58
CA LEU A 1081 -18.16 29.90 21.99
C LEU A 1081 -17.28 29.38 23.15
N ASN A 1082 -16.02 29.12 22.86
CA ASN A 1082 -15.01 28.73 23.84
C ASN A 1082 -14.10 29.93 24.15
N LEU A 1083 -13.90 30.22 25.44
CA LEU A 1083 -12.99 31.24 25.95
C LEU A 1083 -11.81 30.56 26.65
N ARG A 1084 -10.60 30.99 26.32
CA ARG A 1084 -9.35 30.60 26.99
C ARG A 1084 -8.71 31.83 27.63
N LEU A 1085 -8.22 31.67 28.85
CA LEU A 1085 -7.51 32.72 29.60
C LEU A 1085 -6.19 32.13 30.11
N GLY A 1086 -5.11 32.88 29.97
CA GLY A 1086 -3.77 32.47 30.40
C GLY A 1086 -3.02 33.59 31.12
N ALA A 1087 -2.22 33.21 32.11
CA ALA A 1087 -1.29 34.10 32.79
C ALA A 1087 0.04 33.37 33.02
N GLU A 1088 1.12 34.01 32.60
CA GLU A 1088 2.48 33.49 32.64
C GLU A 1088 3.42 34.46 33.36
N VAL A 1089 4.27 33.95 34.24
CA VAL A 1089 5.30 34.73 34.95
C VAL A 1089 6.65 34.05 34.78
N ASN A 1090 7.67 34.81 34.40
CA ASN A 1090 9.02 34.35 34.04
C ASN A 1090 9.01 33.18 33.04
N ALA A 1091 8.11 33.20 32.06
CA ALA A 1091 8.01 32.17 31.04
C ALA A 1091 9.05 32.33 29.93
N ASP A 1092 9.22 31.29 29.12
CA ASP A 1092 10.12 31.30 27.97
C ASP A 1092 9.63 32.32 26.92
N ALA A 1093 10.55 33.03 26.28
CA ALA A 1093 10.27 34.07 25.31
C ALA A 1093 10.78 33.65 23.91
N PRO A 1094 9.98 32.93 23.09
CA PRO A 1094 10.41 32.35 21.81
C PRO A 1094 10.46 33.35 20.64
N GLU A 1095 10.20 34.63 20.87
CA GLU A 1095 10.06 35.66 19.83
C GLU A 1095 11.39 35.97 19.12
N SER A 1096 12.53 35.63 19.72
CA SER A 1096 13.87 35.65 19.09
C SER A 1096 14.79 34.60 19.72
N ALA A 1097 15.89 34.26 19.03
CA ALA A 1097 16.88 33.33 19.57
C ALA A 1097 17.55 33.87 20.86
N GLU A 1098 17.77 35.18 20.91
CA GLU A 1098 18.31 35.89 22.06
C GLU A 1098 17.36 35.86 23.26
N LEU A 1099 16.06 36.13 23.03
CA LEU A 1099 15.04 36.05 24.07
C LEU A 1099 14.83 34.62 24.57
N LEU A 1100 14.93 33.62 23.70
CA LEU A 1100 14.74 32.22 24.10
C LEU A 1100 15.83 31.77 25.08
N VAL A 1101 17.08 32.21 24.88
CA VAL A 1101 18.26 31.79 25.67
C VAL A 1101 18.53 32.69 26.88
N PHE A 1102 18.34 34.00 26.76
CA PHE A 1102 18.71 34.96 27.81
C PHE A 1102 17.52 35.74 28.38
N GLY A 1103 16.38 35.69 27.70
CA GLY A 1103 15.16 36.38 28.09
C GLY A 1103 14.19 35.51 28.88
N MET A 1104 13.18 36.18 29.43
CA MET A 1104 11.96 35.64 30.00
C MET A 1104 10.83 36.66 29.83
N ARG A 1105 9.57 36.23 29.89
CA ARG A 1105 8.41 37.12 29.77
C ARG A 1105 7.38 36.91 30.88
N ASP A 1106 6.70 38.00 31.22
CA ASP A 1106 5.46 37.99 31.99
C ASP A 1106 4.32 38.38 31.05
N GLN A 1107 3.33 37.51 30.88
CA GLN A 1107 2.29 37.66 29.85
C GLN A 1107 0.90 37.34 30.40
N ILE A 1108 -0.10 38.07 29.90
CA ILE A 1108 -1.51 37.70 30.00
C ILE A 1108 -2.03 37.46 28.58
N GLU A 1109 -2.82 36.41 28.41
CA GLU A 1109 -3.43 36.04 27.14
C GLU A 1109 -4.92 35.71 27.27
N ALA A 1110 -5.66 35.98 26.19
CA ALA A 1110 -7.06 35.64 26.05
C ALA A 1110 -7.32 35.13 24.63
N GLY A 1111 -7.95 33.97 24.52
CA GLY A 1111 -8.31 33.32 23.26
C GLY A 1111 -9.82 33.09 23.16
N LEU A 1112 -10.39 33.32 21.98
CA LEU A 1112 -11.80 33.14 21.69
C LEU A 1112 -11.95 32.29 20.44
N LEU A 1113 -12.67 31.18 20.56
CA LEU A 1113 -13.02 30.30 19.44
C LEU A 1113 -14.54 30.28 19.27
N TYR A 1114 -15.01 30.79 18.13
CA TYR A 1114 -16.42 30.74 17.76
C TYR A 1114 -16.63 29.83 16.54
N ARG A 1115 -17.47 28.81 16.70
CA ARG A 1115 -17.85 27.87 15.63
C ARG A 1115 -19.16 28.31 15.01
N PHE A 1116 -19.14 28.80 13.77
CA PHE A 1116 -20.36 29.14 13.04
C PHE A 1116 -21.17 27.88 12.72
N SER A 1117 -20.48 26.81 12.37
CA SER A 1117 -21.00 25.48 12.02
C SER A 1117 -19.96 24.39 12.39
N LEU A 1118 -20.17 23.13 12.02
CA LEU A 1118 -19.17 22.06 12.08
C LEU A 1118 -18.07 22.22 11.03
N ARG A 1119 -18.23 23.14 10.07
CA ARG A 1119 -17.27 23.40 8.99
C ARG A 1119 -16.58 24.74 9.10
N GLU A 1120 -17.26 25.79 9.55
CA GLU A 1120 -16.72 27.14 9.64
C GLU A 1120 -16.47 27.57 11.09
N TYR A 1121 -15.29 28.14 11.35
CA TYR A 1121 -14.95 28.72 12.65
C TYR A 1121 -14.08 29.98 12.50
N VAL A 1122 -14.10 30.81 13.54
CA VAL A 1122 -13.16 31.90 13.76
C VAL A 1122 -12.47 31.73 15.10
N GLN A 1123 -11.17 31.92 15.11
CA GLN A 1123 -10.36 31.99 16.33
C GLN A 1123 -9.68 33.35 16.40
N LEU A 1124 -9.64 33.94 17.59
CA LEU A 1124 -8.98 35.20 17.91
C LEU A 1124 -8.20 35.02 19.20
N ASP A 1125 -6.88 35.18 19.16
CA ASP A 1125 -6.02 35.13 20.34
C ASP A 1125 -5.27 36.46 20.49
N THR A 1126 -5.28 37.02 21.70
CA THR A 1126 -4.59 38.25 22.06
C THR A 1126 -3.70 38.01 23.26
N ALA A 1127 -2.50 38.58 23.23
CA ALA A 1127 -1.55 38.51 24.32
C ALA A 1127 -0.82 39.84 24.49
N GLY A 1128 -0.45 40.15 25.73
CA GLY A 1128 0.33 41.33 26.07
C GLY A 1128 1.21 41.06 27.28
N GLY A 1129 2.45 41.53 27.21
CA GLY A 1129 3.44 41.20 28.23
C GLY A 1129 4.64 42.12 28.29
N ARG A 1130 5.49 41.87 29.29
CA ARG A 1130 6.79 42.51 29.49
C ARG A 1130 7.90 41.48 29.38
N TYR A 1131 9.00 41.90 28.78
CA TYR A 1131 10.18 41.06 28.54
C TYR A 1131 11.30 41.48 29.47
N TYR A 1132 12.00 40.50 30.03
CA TYR A 1132 13.09 40.70 30.97
C TYR A 1132 14.27 39.80 30.59
N LEU A 1133 15.48 40.14 31.00
CA LEU A 1133 16.58 39.19 31.08
C LEU A 1133 16.32 38.17 32.21
N GLN A 1134 16.88 36.98 32.11
CA GLN A 1134 16.83 35.98 33.20
C GLN A 1134 17.51 36.48 34.49
N SER A 1135 18.32 37.55 34.43
CA SER A 1135 18.87 38.26 35.59
C SER A 1135 17.88 39.21 36.27
N GLY A 1136 16.76 39.54 35.62
CA GLY A 1136 15.68 40.41 36.13
C GLY A 1136 15.61 41.81 35.52
N GLU A 1137 16.52 42.18 34.62
CA GLU A 1137 16.49 43.51 33.96
C GLU A 1137 15.38 43.60 32.90
N LEU A 1138 14.67 44.73 32.83
CA LEU A 1138 13.59 44.94 31.86
C LEU A 1138 14.16 45.21 30.46
N LEU A 1139 13.68 44.46 29.46
CA LEU A 1139 14.02 44.63 28.05
C LEU A 1139 12.97 45.45 27.29
N GLY A 1140 11.70 45.41 27.73
CA GLY A 1140 10.62 46.18 27.12
C GLY A 1140 9.25 45.52 27.26
N SER A 1141 8.33 45.85 26.36
CA SER A 1141 6.98 45.28 26.30
C SER A 1141 6.57 44.90 24.88
N GLY A 1142 5.58 44.02 24.76
CA GLY A 1142 5.03 43.64 23.47
C GLY A 1142 3.58 43.20 23.56
N GLN A 1143 2.91 43.26 22.41
CA GLN A 1143 1.51 42.86 22.23
C GLN A 1143 1.37 42.09 20.93
N THR A 1144 0.61 41.01 20.96
CA THR A 1144 0.34 40.17 19.79
C THR A 1144 -1.15 39.90 19.66
N VAL A 1145 -1.70 40.10 18.47
CA VAL A 1145 -3.06 39.72 18.11
C VAL A 1145 -3.00 38.77 16.93
N SER A 1146 -3.55 37.59 17.08
CA SER A 1146 -3.66 36.60 16.01
C SER A 1146 -5.11 36.21 15.76
N TRP A 1147 -5.46 36.00 14.50
CA TRP A 1147 -6.79 35.58 14.09
C TRP A 1147 -6.69 34.48 13.04
N GLU A 1148 -7.67 33.58 13.03
CA GLU A 1148 -7.77 32.47 12.10
C GLU A 1148 -9.23 32.29 11.67
N LEU A 1149 -9.45 32.11 10.37
CA LEU A 1149 -10.74 31.79 9.76
C LEU A 1149 -10.60 30.45 9.04
N GLY A 1150 -11.31 29.42 9.51
CA GLY A 1150 -11.22 28.06 8.96
C GLY A 1150 -12.50 27.59 8.28
N HIS A 1151 -12.34 26.84 7.19
CA HIS A 1151 -13.42 26.09 6.53
C HIS A 1151 -13.00 24.62 6.30
N MET A 1152 -13.81 23.67 6.78
CA MET A 1152 -13.62 22.24 6.58
C MET A 1152 -14.44 21.72 5.41
N PHE A 1153 -13.76 21.27 4.35
CA PHE A 1153 -14.38 20.56 3.23
C PHE A 1153 -14.85 19.16 3.62
N ARG A 1154 -14.16 18.55 4.59
CA ARG A 1154 -14.49 17.24 5.14
C ARG A 1154 -14.23 17.25 6.64
N THR A 1155 -15.23 16.86 7.43
CA THR A 1155 -15.17 16.83 8.91
C THR A 1155 -14.74 15.47 9.47
N GLN A 1156 -14.89 14.39 8.71
CA GLN A 1156 -14.45 13.05 9.11
C GLN A 1156 -13.01 12.78 8.72
N ASN A 1157 -12.23 12.14 9.60
CA ASN A 1157 -10.83 11.82 9.34
C ASN A 1157 -10.60 10.98 8.06
N PRO A 1158 -9.60 11.29 7.22
CA PRO A 1158 -8.80 12.51 7.26
C PRO A 1158 -9.68 13.72 6.93
N ASP A 1159 -9.76 14.66 7.88
CA ASP A 1159 -10.45 15.94 7.71
C ASP A 1159 -9.67 16.77 6.68
N LEU A 1160 -10.34 17.64 5.94
CA LEU A 1160 -9.69 18.48 4.95
C LEU A 1160 -10.14 19.91 5.21
N LYS A 1161 -9.19 20.79 5.53
CA LYS A 1161 -9.47 22.18 5.93
C LYS A 1161 -8.61 23.18 5.18
N MET A 1162 -9.19 24.35 4.94
CA MET A 1162 -8.52 25.56 4.50
C MET A 1162 -8.60 26.61 5.60
N ARG A 1163 -7.52 27.33 5.84
CA ARG A 1163 -7.46 28.36 6.88
C ARG A 1163 -6.80 29.63 6.36
N LEU A 1164 -7.37 30.77 6.71
CA LEU A 1164 -6.79 32.08 6.48
C LEU A 1164 -6.46 32.69 7.84
N ASN A 1165 -5.18 33.00 8.07
CA ASN A 1165 -4.72 33.47 9.37
C ASN A 1165 -3.95 34.78 9.23
N GLY A 1166 -3.95 35.58 10.30
CA GLY A 1166 -3.15 36.78 10.42
C GLY A 1166 -2.58 36.95 11.83
N VAL A 1167 -1.35 37.47 11.92
CA VAL A 1167 -0.68 37.79 13.18
C VAL A 1167 -0.18 39.23 13.11
N HIS A 1168 -0.47 40.01 14.14
CA HIS A 1168 -0.05 41.39 14.32
C HIS A 1168 0.74 41.49 15.62
N ALA A 1169 2.05 41.68 15.54
CA ALA A 1169 2.92 41.80 16.70
C ALA A 1169 3.56 43.19 16.76
N ARG A 1170 3.53 43.81 17.94
CA ARG A 1170 4.16 45.11 18.21
C ARG A 1170 5.05 45.01 19.44
N PHE A 1171 6.24 45.60 19.37
CA PHE A 1171 7.23 45.57 20.44
C PHE A 1171 7.76 46.98 20.73
N SER A 1172 8.03 47.25 22.00
CA SER A 1172 8.63 48.50 22.47
C SER A 1172 9.81 48.16 23.37
N SER A 1173 11.03 48.36 22.87
CA SER A 1173 12.26 48.15 23.65
C SER A 1173 12.44 49.28 24.68
N ASP A 1174 12.93 48.94 25.88
CA ASP A 1174 13.34 49.93 26.87
C ASP A 1174 14.61 50.67 26.41
N ALA A 1175 14.74 51.96 26.76
CA ALA A 1175 15.88 52.78 26.33
C ALA A 1175 17.23 52.27 26.89
N ASN A 1176 17.20 51.57 28.03
CA ASN A 1176 18.38 50.97 28.66
C ASN A 1176 18.42 49.43 28.45
N ALA A 1177 17.62 48.89 27.53
CA ALA A 1177 17.57 47.46 27.29
C ALA A 1177 18.92 46.93 26.81
N ALA A 1178 19.29 45.76 27.33
CA ALA A 1178 20.57 45.14 27.02
C ALA A 1178 20.69 44.66 25.56
N PHE A 1179 19.56 44.36 24.92
CA PHE A 1179 19.42 44.20 23.47
C PHE A 1179 17.98 44.57 23.05
N ALA A 1180 17.79 44.91 21.78
CA ALA A 1180 16.49 45.31 21.25
C ALA A 1180 15.54 44.11 21.10
N LEU A 1181 14.26 44.33 21.44
CA LEU A 1181 13.18 43.41 21.08
C LEU A 1181 12.99 43.36 19.55
N PRO A 1182 12.32 42.31 19.01
CA PRO A 1182 12.03 42.20 17.58
C PRO A 1182 11.28 43.41 17.01
N GLU A 1183 11.37 43.60 15.70
CA GLU A 1183 10.60 44.65 15.00
C GLU A 1183 9.10 44.32 14.95
N ASP A 1184 8.27 45.36 14.83
CA ASP A 1184 6.84 45.22 14.58
C ASP A 1184 6.60 44.46 13.26
N VAL A 1185 5.73 43.44 13.29
CA VAL A 1185 5.53 42.56 12.14
C VAL A 1185 4.06 42.18 11.96
N ASN A 1186 3.63 42.18 10.70
CA ASN A 1186 2.33 41.67 10.27
C ASN A 1186 2.54 40.45 9.38
N ILE A 1187 1.96 39.31 9.76
CA ILE A 1187 2.06 38.04 9.03
C ILE A 1187 0.67 37.64 8.57
N TYR A 1188 0.52 37.28 7.29
CA TYR A 1188 -0.70 36.69 6.74
C TYR A 1188 -0.39 35.34 6.12
N SER A 1189 -1.27 34.36 6.29
CA SER A 1189 -1.07 33.01 5.77
C SER A 1189 -2.34 32.38 5.22
N LEU A 1190 -2.21 31.66 4.11
CA LEU A 1190 -3.23 30.78 3.57
C LEU A 1190 -2.75 29.33 3.69
N CYS A 1191 -3.50 28.51 4.44
CA CYS A 1191 -3.13 27.14 4.78
C CYS A 1191 -4.13 26.13 4.22
N LEU A 1192 -3.63 24.97 3.81
CA LEU A 1192 -4.39 23.78 3.47
C LEU A 1192 -3.83 22.59 4.26
N GLY A 1193 -4.70 21.85 4.95
CA GLY A 1193 -4.24 20.77 5.80
C GLY A 1193 -5.29 19.72 6.13
N THR A 1194 -4.82 18.67 6.79
CA THR A 1194 -5.57 17.53 7.31
C THR A 1194 -5.02 17.18 8.70
N GLY A 1195 -5.89 16.81 9.62
CA GLY A 1195 -5.56 16.46 10.99
C GLY A 1195 -5.12 17.64 11.85
N GLU A 1196 -4.69 17.32 13.06
CA GLU A 1196 -4.14 18.26 14.04
C GLU A 1196 -2.70 17.87 14.38
N LEU A 1197 -1.82 18.87 14.49
CA LEU A 1197 -0.40 18.72 14.79
C LEU A 1197 0.01 19.70 15.89
N PRO A 1198 0.70 19.25 16.96
CA PRO A 1198 0.85 17.85 17.38
C PRO A 1198 -0.50 17.23 17.77
N ARG A 1199 -0.61 15.89 17.76
CA ARG A 1199 -1.85 15.19 18.15
C ARG A 1199 -1.79 14.71 19.61
N PRO A 1200 -2.44 15.41 20.56
CA PRO A 1200 -2.40 15.05 21.98
C PRO A 1200 -3.35 13.89 22.34
N VAL A 1201 -4.37 13.64 21.52
CA VAL A 1201 -5.41 12.63 21.75
C VAL A 1201 -4.94 11.24 21.32
N TYR A 1202 -5.28 10.22 22.10
CA TYR A 1202 -4.98 8.83 21.78
C TYR A 1202 -5.63 8.40 20.45
N SER A 1203 -4.92 7.66 19.61
CA SER A 1203 -5.50 6.94 18.48
C SER A 1203 -4.90 5.55 18.33
N ARG A 1204 -5.76 4.52 18.31
CA ARG A 1204 -5.33 3.15 18.06
C ARG A 1204 -4.79 2.96 16.64
N ALA A 1205 -5.50 3.50 15.65
CA ALA A 1205 -5.06 3.49 14.26
C ALA A 1205 -4.01 4.59 14.01
N TRP A 1206 -3.07 4.33 13.11
CA TRP A 1206 -2.14 5.36 12.65
C TRP A 1206 -2.89 6.44 11.87
N ARG A 1207 -2.83 7.67 12.38
CA ARG A 1207 -3.45 8.85 11.79
C ARG A 1207 -2.38 9.81 11.32
N LEU A 1208 -2.46 10.18 10.06
CA LEU A 1208 -1.62 11.17 9.43
C LEU A 1208 -2.25 12.55 9.59
N ALA A 1209 -1.41 13.56 9.81
CA ALA A 1209 -1.77 14.96 9.76
C ALA A 1209 -0.72 15.71 8.95
N ALA A 1210 -1.14 16.69 8.17
CA ALA A 1210 -0.27 17.48 7.33
C ALA A 1210 -0.88 18.86 7.12
N ASP A 1211 -0.06 19.91 7.09
CA ASP A 1211 -0.51 21.28 6.93
C ASP A 1211 0.52 22.05 6.11
N ALA A 1212 0.05 22.79 5.11
CA ALA A 1212 0.90 23.56 4.22
C ALA A 1212 0.34 24.97 4.07
N CYS A 1213 1.14 25.95 4.44
CA CYS A 1213 0.80 27.37 4.42
C CYS A 1213 1.72 28.15 3.50
N ALA A 1214 1.13 28.98 2.65
CA ALA A 1214 1.84 30.09 2.01
C ALA A 1214 1.73 31.32 2.92
N THR A 1215 2.86 31.95 3.24
CA THR A 1215 2.92 33.07 4.19
C THR A 1215 3.47 34.33 3.53
N ARG A 1216 3.08 35.50 4.04
CA ARG A 1216 3.64 36.79 3.68
C ARG A 1216 3.74 37.68 4.91
N ASN A 1217 4.92 38.24 5.15
CA ASN A 1217 5.12 39.29 6.14
C ASN A 1217 5.65 40.60 5.50
N ASP A 1218 5.58 41.67 6.28
CA ASP A 1218 6.02 43.02 5.90
C ASP A 1218 7.53 43.26 6.06
N ILE A 1219 8.23 42.46 6.87
CA ILE A 1219 9.69 42.54 7.03
C ILE A 1219 10.43 41.69 5.99
N GLY A 1220 10.04 40.42 5.83
CA GLY A 1220 10.75 39.37 5.09
C GLY A 1220 10.17 38.97 3.73
N GLY A 1221 8.98 39.46 3.38
CA GLY A 1221 8.29 39.11 2.14
C GLY A 1221 7.56 37.77 2.22
N SER A 1222 7.63 36.99 1.13
CA SER A 1222 6.91 35.72 1.00
C SER A 1222 7.71 34.53 1.50
N GLY A 1223 7.02 33.54 2.05
CA GLY A 1223 7.56 32.21 2.27
C GLY A 1223 6.49 31.19 2.64
N TYR A 1224 6.81 30.25 3.51
CA TYR A 1224 5.97 29.09 3.74
C TYR A 1224 6.11 28.48 5.15
N ASN A 1225 5.09 27.73 5.55
CA ASN A 1225 5.14 26.83 6.70
C ASN A 1225 4.61 25.45 6.29
N LEU A 1226 5.37 24.40 6.56
CA LEU A 1226 5.01 23.01 6.29
C LEU A 1226 5.06 22.23 7.59
N ALA A 1227 3.98 21.52 7.90
CA ALA A 1227 3.91 20.60 9.02
C ALA A 1227 3.46 19.22 8.54
N PHE A 1228 4.06 18.19 9.09
CA PHE A 1228 3.68 16.80 8.89
C PHE A 1228 3.72 16.08 10.22
N GLY A 1229 2.82 15.14 10.44
CA GLY A 1229 2.96 14.23 11.55
C GLY A 1229 2.06 13.02 11.46
N LEU A 1230 2.37 12.09 12.34
CA LEU A 1230 1.83 10.75 12.34
C LEU A 1230 1.72 10.30 13.80
N ALA A 1231 0.54 9.86 14.22
CA ALA A 1231 0.33 9.35 15.57
C ALA A 1231 -0.53 8.10 15.55
N GLY A 1232 -0.17 7.10 16.36
CA GLY A 1232 -0.90 5.84 16.43
C GLY A 1232 -0.37 4.92 17.53
N SER A 1233 -1.05 3.79 17.73
CA SER A 1233 -0.60 2.79 18.68
C SER A 1233 0.54 1.94 18.11
N VAL A 1234 1.54 1.66 18.96
CA VAL A 1234 2.67 0.78 18.62
C VAL A 1234 2.48 -0.60 19.26
N VAL A 1235 2.29 -0.63 20.58
CA VAL A 1235 2.07 -1.86 21.36
C VAL A 1235 0.92 -1.62 22.34
N GLY A 1236 -0.17 -2.38 22.17
CA GLY A 1236 -1.30 -2.37 23.10
C GLY A 1236 -2.00 -1.02 23.22
N ARG A 1237 -1.81 -0.35 24.36
CA ARG A 1237 -2.48 0.91 24.75
C ARG A 1237 -1.60 2.15 24.64
N ASP A 1238 -0.37 1.98 24.14
CA ASP A 1238 0.60 3.07 24.03
C ASP A 1238 0.40 3.86 22.75
N GLN A 1239 0.92 5.09 22.70
CA GLN A 1239 0.91 5.93 21.51
C GLN A 1239 2.30 6.45 21.19
N LEU A 1240 2.71 6.33 19.93
CA LEU A 1240 3.85 7.06 19.38
C LEU A 1240 3.34 8.17 18.48
N SER A 1241 3.83 9.39 18.67
CA SER A 1241 3.60 10.51 17.77
C SER A 1241 4.91 11.10 17.26
N LEU A 1242 4.90 11.38 15.97
CA LEU A 1242 5.98 12.03 15.24
C LEU A 1242 5.43 13.30 14.61
N SER A 1243 6.11 14.43 14.79
CA SER A 1243 5.78 15.70 14.15
C SER A 1243 7.04 16.35 13.59
N ILE A 1244 6.93 16.89 12.39
CA ILE A 1244 7.97 17.61 11.66
C ILE A 1244 7.36 18.93 11.23
N LEU A 1245 7.97 20.05 11.63
CA LEU A 1245 7.61 21.39 11.16
C LEU A 1245 8.80 22.04 10.50
N GLN A 1246 8.55 22.75 9.41
CA GLN A 1246 9.53 23.58 8.72
C GLN A 1246 8.86 24.87 8.23
N GLY A 1247 9.30 26.01 8.77
CA GLY A 1247 8.90 27.34 8.35
C GLY A 1247 10.08 28.12 7.80
N SER A 1248 9.89 28.88 6.73
CA SER A 1248 10.91 29.74 6.15
C SER A 1248 10.27 30.96 5.50
N GLY A 1249 10.86 32.14 5.65
CA GLY A 1249 10.46 33.37 4.95
C GLY A 1249 9.08 33.87 5.38
N GLY A 1250 9.04 34.89 6.23
CA GLY A 1250 7.80 35.53 6.64
C GLY A 1250 6.73 34.63 7.27
N SER A 1251 7.11 33.45 7.76
CA SER A 1251 6.25 32.49 8.46
C SER A 1251 6.32 32.58 9.97
N ASN A 1252 7.22 33.40 10.51
CA ASN A 1252 7.49 33.58 11.93
C ASN A 1252 7.97 35.01 12.21
N LEU A 1253 8.05 35.37 13.50
CA LEU A 1253 8.45 36.69 13.97
C LEU A 1253 9.93 37.01 13.68
N THR A 1254 10.79 36.00 13.56
CA THR A 1254 12.25 36.15 13.41
C THR A 1254 12.71 36.24 11.95
N ASN A 1255 11.81 35.98 10.99
CA ASN A 1255 12.09 35.77 9.57
C ASN A 1255 13.17 34.70 9.28
N ALA A 1256 13.51 33.88 10.27
CA ALA A 1256 14.55 32.87 10.17
C ALA A 1256 13.96 31.52 9.72
N LEU A 1257 14.80 30.62 9.23
CA LEU A 1257 14.41 29.23 9.03
C LEU A 1257 14.13 28.59 10.40
N ILE A 1258 12.94 28.02 10.56
CA ILE A 1258 12.56 27.22 11.72
C ILE A 1258 12.40 25.78 11.27
N ARG A 1259 13.06 24.86 11.96
CA ARG A 1259 12.77 23.43 11.85
C ARG A 1259 12.55 22.83 13.22
N GLU A 1260 11.47 22.08 13.36
CA GLU A 1260 11.21 21.30 14.55
C GLU A 1260 10.94 19.84 14.18
N PHE A 1261 11.58 18.95 14.93
CA PHE A 1261 11.28 17.52 14.94
C PHE A 1261 10.88 17.15 16.36
N ILE A 1262 9.71 16.53 16.52
CA ILE A 1262 9.20 16.07 17.81
C ILE A 1262 8.84 14.61 17.68
N LEU A 1263 9.42 13.78 18.54
CA LEU A 1263 9.02 12.39 18.73
C LEU A 1263 8.59 12.22 20.18
N ASN A 1264 7.35 11.78 20.39
CA ASN A 1264 6.81 11.53 21.72
C ASN A 1264 6.27 10.10 21.81
N TYR A 1265 6.71 9.36 22.83
CA TYR A 1265 6.13 8.06 23.19
C TYR A 1265 5.37 8.19 24.50
N ARG A 1266 4.06 7.92 24.45
CA ARG A 1266 3.15 7.94 25.58
C ARG A 1266 2.79 6.52 25.98
N TYR A 1267 3.19 6.14 27.19
CA TYR A 1267 2.81 4.89 27.85
C TYR A 1267 1.66 5.15 28.82
N PHE A 1268 0.51 4.50 28.61
CA PHE A 1268 -0.63 4.58 29.54
C PHE A 1268 -0.60 3.38 30.49
N TYR A 1269 -0.84 3.58 31.79
CA TYR A 1269 -0.77 2.49 32.78
C TYR A 1269 -1.97 2.34 33.69
#